data_AF-A0A6P8J941-F1
#
_entry.id   AF-A0A6P8J941-F1
#
_cell.length_a   1.000
_cell.length_b   1.000
_cell.length_c   1.000
_cell.angle_alpha   90.00
_cell.angle_beta   90.00
_cell.angle_gamma   90.00
#
_symmetry.space_group_name_H-M   'P 1'
#
loop_
_entity.id
_entity.type
_entity.pdbx_description
1 polymer ?
#
loop_
_entity_poly.entity_id
_entity_poly.type
_entity_poly.pdbx_seq_one_letter_code
_entity_poly.pdbx_strand_id
1 'polypeptide(L)'
;MPSPSNMSIVSVIFCMISFFLYICHAQHCPISLPQDVSLDSPCLKQREESLAKQRSMFGIREPTPEMPFSRLDITLDEYPTLLKTNPFLGFHAKIYASMATLSKTLLKVYLNRTLLLPGIMRLQEFGPLTHFFKTAMEKYFDGYVELPSKVEPFQSDMTKWISDDQFAEQRLAGVNPMTLQKVTFYKKIGKNWNKLKEKLNPNFNVEEAVHNALGRKLEGKPLKWIIRRGYLFVLHHPLSDNMESMPDLTDNDPQRRMWKYKSPIALFVMVPGKGNVMTEQPRLMPVAIQMDSKPVSQVFTPNDGDLWMLAKLNVQLTDLLCSQIVEHLSKVHLVSEALCLSVERQLSQRHPLYEIMKYHCRGVLTTNTIGGPALLKPMEKMHRLAPFGHEGSSYLVNEVSKSLEWKDLEFTNNMRKRGLTSRRRLPYYPYRDDGQMILNVIRDMVTEYVKLYYQSNKEVRKDSELQMFVNEVSAEGSRTEGVNGNIQGFPSQIGTKRKLVDTFTQMIWLMSAQHAAISYPVADYGAYSPNIPMKLYDDERVSHTTYSGTRLPNRLQAAAHASFAMSLATFRYDRLFDYGEYLDDPKARQILYHYFSVLTEQVEPLLNERNKKRFRDGHLTYPYLSPRWMPNGIQSLEEGCGRRMRLAEKKMSLYSLLFGLLTIALFQFCQGNQCPISLPQDVSHDSPCLKQREESLAKQRSTYGIHEPTPQMPFSRLDMSISDYQNLLKNHPFTGFHAALWGRIINGTRKLISGYMAKVAHLPKIVKMPEYAQLMQIRGSLEPYFDGYVELPSKVEPFQSDMTKWISDEQFAEQRLAGVNPMTLQKVTYSSRIGMNWLDLRKKLNLKFKWDEAVKGVLGISLRSAIRWGYLYVLYQPLNDNVPSMEDHTASDPHRRMWDYKSPIALFVSVRGKYFFSKRHLMPLAIQMDSKQDAQVLTPADGDLWMLAKINVQNSDAAGSQMVEHLAKVHLLSEALCLSVERQLSQRHPLYEIMKYHCRGVLTTNTFGGPTLLKPNLPLDKLMPYGYKGANELTKRTARILNWKDLEFTRNIKKRGLTNRHHLPYYPYRDDGQVILNVIRDMVTEYVKLYYRYNYDVREDSELQNFVNEVSAKGTGVTGGKGNLRGFPAKLRTRSELIDTITQMIWTMSAQHCVVNYPLSDYTAYVPNIPLKIYDDDRVPNNTFSSARLPDRFQSLLQMSNVMTLSTFRYDRLFDYGEHLDDPKARQVLYRYFSVLTEQVEPLLDERNKERLRDGHLTYPYLLPRWMPNGIQS
;
A
#
# COMPACT_ATOMS: atom_id res chain seq x y z
N MET A 1 -4.00 47.68 32.33
CA MET A 1 -2.63 48.23 32.52
C MET A 1 -2.26 48.07 33.99
N PRO A 2 -0.98 47.94 34.40
CA PRO A 2 0.20 47.46 33.69
C PRO A 2 0.89 46.28 34.44
N SER A 3 2.15 45.97 34.12
CA SER A 3 3.09 45.10 34.87
C SER A 3 4.16 45.98 35.58
N PRO A 4 5.30 45.52 36.18
CA PRO A 4 5.83 44.17 36.48
C PRO A 4 6.56 44.03 37.87
N SER A 5 7.37 42.96 38.03
CA SER A 5 8.61 42.83 38.88
C SER A 5 8.46 42.38 40.36
N ASN A 6 9.42 41.72 41.04
CA ASN A 6 10.69 41.04 40.68
C ASN A 6 11.12 40.10 41.85
N MET A 7 11.63 38.88 41.62
CA MET A 7 12.43 38.11 42.62
C MET A 7 13.44 37.17 41.93
N SER A 8 14.60 36.95 42.56
CA SER A 8 15.81 36.49 41.86
C SER A 8 16.00 34.95 41.77
N ILE A 9 16.75 34.55 40.73
CA ILE A 9 16.87 33.18 40.21
C ILE A 9 17.62 32.21 41.14
N VAL A 10 18.49 32.70 42.03
CA VAL A 10 19.44 31.84 42.77
C VAL A 10 18.73 30.89 43.75
N SER A 11 17.70 31.37 44.46
CA SER A 11 16.91 30.54 45.39
C SER A 11 16.05 29.48 44.69
N VAL A 12 15.71 29.70 43.41
CA VAL A 12 14.91 28.76 42.61
C VAL A 12 15.75 27.55 42.20
N ILE A 13 17.02 27.76 41.84
CA ILE A 13 17.90 26.70 41.33
C ILE A 13 18.17 25.62 42.37
N PHE A 14 18.40 25.98 43.64
CA PHE A 14 18.69 25.00 44.70
C PHE A 14 17.47 24.12 45.03
N CYS A 15 16.25 24.67 44.99
CA CYS A 15 15.02 23.88 45.10
C CYS A 15 14.78 23.00 43.86
N MET A 16 15.04 23.49 42.64
CA MET A 16 14.83 22.70 41.43
C MET A 16 15.72 21.46 41.35
N ILE A 17 16.99 21.52 41.76
CA ILE A 17 17.89 20.36 41.70
C ILE A 17 17.41 19.24 42.63
N SER A 18 16.96 19.56 43.84
CA SER A 18 16.35 18.60 44.77
C SER A 18 15.03 18.03 44.24
N PHE A 19 14.24 18.82 43.53
CA PHE A 19 12.97 18.40 42.93
C PHE A 19 13.17 17.48 41.70
N PHE A 20 14.18 17.74 40.86
CA PHE A 20 14.50 16.94 39.67
C PHE A 20 15.02 15.54 40.02
N LEU A 21 15.78 15.39 41.13
CA LEU A 21 16.22 14.08 41.61
C LEU A 21 15.05 13.22 42.14
N TYR A 22 14.01 13.85 42.68
CA TYR A 22 12.79 13.16 43.13
C TYR A 22 11.90 12.72 41.95
N ILE A 23 11.83 13.53 40.88
CA ILE A 23 10.98 13.25 39.70
C ILE A 23 11.55 12.14 38.80
N CYS A 24 12.85 11.84 38.85
CA CYS A 24 13.43 10.72 38.10
C CYS A 24 13.07 9.32 38.65
N HIS A 25 12.27 9.22 39.72
CA HIS A 25 11.83 7.96 40.33
C HIS A 25 10.29 7.74 40.25
N ALA A 26 9.64 8.21 39.19
CA ALA A 26 8.29 7.74 38.86
C ALA A 26 8.35 6.24 38.49
N GLN A 27 8.08 5.37 39.48
CA GLN A 27 8.18 3.91 39.33
C GLN A 27 7.30 3.40 38.18
N HIS A 28 7.93 2.76 37.20
CA HIS A 28 7.25 2.15 36.07
C HIS A 28 6.62 0.82 36.49
N CYS A 29 5.31 0.81 36.70
CA CYS A 29 4.60 -0.38 37.18
C CYS A 29 4.45 -1.43 36.06
N PRO A 30 5.02 -2.64 36.22
CA PRO A 30 5.00 -3.68 35.20
C PRO A 30 3.61 -4.32 35.08
N ILE A 31 3.40 -5.02 33.95
CA ILE A 31 2.29 -5.95 33.79
C ILE A 31 2.47 -7.11 34.78
N SER A 32 1.45 -7.39 35.60
CA SER A 32 1.54 -8.37 36.69
C SER A 32 0.15 -8.85 37.14
N LEU A 33 0.10 -10.01 37.81
CA LEU A 33 -1.11 -10.46 38.50
C LEU A 33 -1.31 -9.65 39.79
N PRO A 34 -2.55 -9.45 40.27
CA PRO A 34 -2.80 -8.61 41.44
C PRO A 34 -2.10 -9.11 42.70
N GLN A 35 -1.97 -10.44 42.89
CA GLN A 35 -1.28 -11.04 44.03
C GLN A 35 0.26 -10.88 44.03
N ASP A 36 0.85 -10.41 42.93
CA ASP A 36 2.30 -10.20 42.80
C ASP A 36 2.70 -8.74 43.11
N VAL A 37 1.71 -7.87 43.35
CA VAL A 37 1.91 -6.46 43.70
C VAL A 37 2.04 -6.33 45.22
N SER A 38 3.11 -5.69 45.69
CA SER A 38 3.30 -5.45 47.13
C SER A 38 2.28 -4.44 47.66
N LEU A 39 1.75 -4.71 48.87
CA LEU A 39 0.69 -3.92 49.52
C LEU A 39 1.10 -2.46 49.75
N ASP A 40 2.38 -2.22 50.03
CA ASP A 40 2.92 -0.87 50.27
C ASP A 40 3.44 -0.18 48.99
N SER A 41 3.25 -0.78 47.81
CA SER A 41 3.79 -0.25 46.56
C SER A 41 2.86 0.80 45.91
N PRO A 42 3.42 1.88 45.31
CA PRO A 42 2.67 2.81 44.46
C PRO A 42 1.91 2.13 43.30
N CYS A 43 2.36 0.94 42.89
CA CYS A 43 1.70 0.15 41.86
C CYS A 43 0.36 -0.45 42.29
N LEU A 44 0.17 -0.78 43.58
CA LEU A 44 -1.15 -1.20 44.07
C LEU A 44 -2.13 -0.04 43.97
N LYS A 45 -1.74 1.15 44.44
CA LYS A 45 -2.55 2.35 44.33
C LYS A 45 -2.91 2.70 42.88
N GLN A 46 -1.94 2.65 41.95
CA GLN A 46 -2.22 2.85 40.52
C GLN A 46 -3.20 1.80 39.96
N ARG A 47 -3.11 0.55 40.43
CA ARG A 47 -3.98 -0.56 40.02
C ARG A 47 -5.43 -0.35 40.49
N GLU A 48 -5.61 0.07 41.73
CA GLU A 48 -6.89 0.42 42.34
C GLU A 48 -7.51 1.66 41.69
N GLU A 49 -6.74 2.73 41.50
CA GLU A 49 -7.18 3.96 40.80
C GLU A 49 -7.61 3.66 39.36
N SER A 50 -6.89 2.77 38.65
CA SER A 50 -7.27 2.29 37.32
C SER A 50 -8.63 1.61 37.36
N LEU A 51 -8.86 0.65 38.26
CA LEU A 51 -10.13 -0.07 38.38
C LEU A 51 -11.28 0.87 38.76
N ALA A 52 -11.08 1.76 39.74
CA ALA A 52 -12.08 2.73 40.17
C ALA A 52 -12.49 3.67 39.02
N LYS A 53 -11.51 4.15 38.24
CA LYS A 53 -11.76 4.98 37.05
C LYS A 53 -12.49 4.22 35.95
N GLN A 54 -12.13 2.96 35.68
CA GLN A 54 -12.80 2.18 34.65
C GLN A 54 -14.24 1.84 35.03
N ARG A 55 -14.50 1.46 36.29
CA ARG A 55 -15.84 1.16 36.81
C ARG A 55 -16.79 2.35 36.76
N SER A 56 -16.28 3.58 36.86
CA SER A 56 -17.10 4.80 36.72
C SER A 56 -17.30 5.25 35.27
N MET A 57 -16.37 4.96 34.35
CA MET A 57 -16.51 5.26 32.92
C MET A 57 -17.36 4.23 32.16
N PHE A 58 -17.28 2.95 32.54
CA PHE A 58 -17.95 1.83 31.89
C PHE A 58 -19.05 1.28 32.80
N GLY A 59 -20.15 2.02 32.91
CA GLY A 59 -21.39 1.54 33.53
C GLY A 59 -22.01 0.39 32.72
N ILE A 60 -22.75 -0.50 33.38
CA ILE A 60 -23.53 -1.56 32.72
C ILE A 60 -25.01 -1.26 32.94
N ARG A 61 -25.77 -1.22 31.85
CA ARG A 61 -27.22 -1.07 31.87
C ARG A 61 -27.85 -2.44 32.00
N GLU A 62 -28.72 -2.58 32.99
CA GLU A 62 -29.49 -3.80 33.22
C GLU A 62 -30.33 -4.20 32.00
N PRO A 63 -30.43 -5.51 31.69
CA PRO A 63 -31.28 -6.02 30.62
C PRO A 63 -32.76 -5.61 30.77
N THR A 64 -33.40 -5.23 29.66
CA THR A 64 -34.86 -4.97 29.61
C THR A 64 -35.58 -6.03 28.77
N PRO A 65 -36.93 -6.15 28.81
CA PRO A 65 -37.65 -7.06 27.92
C PRO A 65 -37.39 -6.79 26.43
N GLU A 66 -37.24 -5.53 26.04
CA GLU A 66 -36.97 -5.09 24.66
C GLU A 66 -35.51 -5.27 24.26
N MET A 67 -34.59 -5.24 25.24
CA MET A 67 -33.15 -5.39 25.05
C MET A 67 -32.56 -6.29 26.16
N PRO A 68 -32.73 -7.62 26.06
CA PRO A 68 -32.42 -8.55 27.15
C PRO A 68 -30.94 -8.99 27.17
N PHE A 69 -30.04 -8.04 26.91
CA PHE A 69 -28.59 -8.20 26.99
C PHE A 69 -28.00 -6.99 27.70
N SER A 70 -27.04 -7.22 28.57
CA SER A 70 -26.31 -6.17 29.28
C SER A 70 -25.47 -5.34 28.31
N ARG A 71 -25.53 -4.01 28.45
CA ARG A 71 -24.88 -3.06 27.53
C ARG A 71 -24.22 -1.90 28.26
N LEU A 72 -23.44 -1.10 27.54
CA LEU A 72 -22.85 0.12 28.07
C LEU A 72 -23.94 1.09 28.55
N ASP A 73 -23.91 1.48 29.83
CA ASP A 73 -24.87 2.46 30.35
C ASP A 73 -24.42 3.88 30.01
N ILE A 74 -24.80 4.31 28.81
CA ILE A 74 -24.58 5.68 28.33
C ILE A 74 -25.68 6.07 27.34
N THR A 75 -25.99 7.36 27.24
CA THR A 75 -26.80 7.88 26.13
C THR A 75 -25.93 8.21 24.91
N LEU A 76 -26.57 8.41 23.76
CA LEU A 76 -25.86 8.85 22.54
C LEU A 76 -25.23 10.25 22.69
N ASP A 77 -25.80 11.10 23.55
CA ASP A 77 -25.32 12.47 23.77
C ASP A 77 -24.14 12.52 24.77
N GLU A 78 -24.09 11.58 25.71
CA GLU A 78 -22.96 11.41 26.66
C GLU A 78 -21.79 10.64 26.03
N TYR A 79 -22.04 9.74 25.07
CA TYR A 79 -21.00 8.91 24.46
C TYR A 79 -19.80 9.71 23.91
N PRO A 80 -19.97 10.86 23.22
CA PRO A 80 -18.86 11.76 22.85
C PRO A 80 -17.96 12.21 24.00
N THR A 81 -18.44 12.24 25.26
CA THR A 81 -17.62 12.57 26.44
C THR A 81 -16.74 11.38 26.83
N LEU A 82 -17.27 10.15 26.83
CA LEU A 82 -16.47 8.93 27.00
C LEU A 82 -15.40 8.78 25.90
N LEU A 83 -15.73 9.11 24.66
CA LEU A 83 -14.77 9.08 23.53
C LEU A 83 -13.65 10.12 23.66
N LYS A 84 -13.84 11.20 24.44
CA LYS A 84 -12.76 12.17 24.76
C LYS A 84 -11.82 11.66 25.85
N THR A 85 -12.34 10.87 26.80
CA THR A 85 -11.53 10.31 27.91
C THR A 85 -10.85 8.99 27.55
N ASN A 86 -11.34 8.27 26.54
CA ASN A 86 -10.73 7.06 25.99
C ASN A 86 -10.39 7.23 24.49
N PRO A 87 -9.16 7.65 24.14
CA PRO A 87 -8.75 7.85 22.74
C PRO A 87 -8.74 6.57 21.88
N PHE A 88 -8.54 5.40 22.49
CA PHE A 88 -8.53 4.11 21.80
C PHE A 88 -9.91 3.74 21.26
N LEU A 89 -10.96 3.96 22.06
CA LEU A 89 -12.36 3.88 21.62
C LEU A 89 -12.76 5.07 20.74
N GLY A 90 -12.24 6.26 21.07
CA GLY A 90 -12.47 7.52 20.36
C GLY A 90 -11.96 7.58 18.92
N PHE A 91 -10.97 6.76 18.57
CA PHE A 91 -10.52 6.55 17.19
C PHE A 91 -11.64 5.81 16.42
N HIS A 92 -11.93 4.55 16.77
CA HIS A 92 -12.99 3.71 16.16
C HIS A 92 -14.33 4.43 15.97
N ALA A 93 -14.82 5.11 17.00
CA ALA A 93 -16.13 5.74 16.97
C ALA A 93 -16.27 6.89 15.97
N LYS A 94 -15.21 7.68 15.73
CA LYS A 94 -15.27 8.82 14.80
C LYS A 94 -15.61 8.40 13.40
N ILE A 95 -15.12 7.23 13.01
CA ILE A 95 -15.05 6.86 11.61
C ILE A 95 -16.05 5.76 11.27
N TYR A 96 -16.56 5.06 12.30
CA TYR A 96 -17.85 4.38 12.22
C TYR A 96 -18.95 5.39 11.83
N ALA A 97 -18.92 6.59 12.42
CA ALA A 97 -19.81 7.69 12.03
C ALA A 97 -19.53 8.20 10.60
N SER A 98 -18.27 8.29 10.18
CA SER A 98 -17.89 8.65 8.80
C SER A 98 -18.43 7.66 7.77
N MET A 99 -18.33 6.36 8.02
CA MET A 99 -18.88 5.31 7.15
C MET A 99 -20.40 5.32 7.13
N ALA A 100 -21.05 5.44 8.29
CA ALA A 100 -22.50 5.58 8.37
C ALA A 100 -22.99 6.80 7.55
N THR A 101 -22.20 7.88 7.56
CA THR A 101 -22.43 9.09 6.75
C THR A 101 -22.18 8.85 5.26
N LEU A 102 -21.08 8.17 4.89
CA LEU A 102 -20.77 7.81 3.51
C LEU A 102 -21.85 6.91 2.91
N SER A 103 -22.24 5.84 3.61
CA SER A 103 -23.26 4.89 3.15
C SER A 103 -24.61 5.58 2.93
N LYS A 104 -25.03 6.46 3.85
CA LYS A 104 -26.21 7.34 3.66
C LYS A 104 -26.07 8.27 2.44
N THR A 105 -24.86 8.75 2.15
CA THR A 105 -24.58 9.68 1.03
C THR A 105 -24.54 8.96 -0.32
N LEU A 106 -23.87 7.80 -0.40
CA LEU A 106 -23.86 6.92 -1.57
C LEU A 106 -25.27 6.47 -1.95
N LEU A 107 -26.10 6.12 -0.95
CA LEU A 107 -27.50 5.79 -1.18
C LEU A 107 -28.26 6.95 -1.83
N LYS A 108 -28.19 8.17 -1.26
CA LYS A 108 -28.82 9.37 -1.84
C LYS A 108 -28.33 9.64 -3.27
N VAL A 109 -27.03 9.51 -3.52
CA VAL A 109 -26.44 9.79 -4.83
C VAL A 109 -26.79 8.74 -5.88
N TYR A 110 -26.87 7.45 -5.52
CA TYR A 110 -27.39 6.43 -6.41
C TYR A 110 -28.84 6.75 -6.80
N LEU A 111 -29.71 6.98 -5.81
CA LEU A 111 -31.13 7.27 -6.02
C LEU A 111 -31.34 8.50 -6.90
N ASN A 112 -30.63 9.60 -6.64
CA ASN A 112 -30.71 10.83 -7.45
C ASN A 112 -30.26 10.59 -8.90
N ARG A 113 -29.20 9.79 -9.14
CA ARG A 113 -28.73 9.46 -10.50
C ARG A 113 -29.69 8.55 -11.25
N THR A 114 -30.48 7.75 -10.52
CA THR A 114 -31.49 6.85 -11.09
C THR A 114 -32.91 7.40 -11.00
N LEU A 115 -33.10 8.68 -10.64
CA LEU A 115 -34.43 9.26 -10.34
C LEU A 115 -35.41 9.17 -11.53
N LEU A 116 -34.89 9.25 -12.76
CA LEU A 116 -35.68 9.14 -13.99
C LEU A 116 -35.86 7.69 -14.48
N LEU A 117 -35.24 6.70 -13.82
CA LEU A 117 -35.43 5.29 -14.15
C LEU A 117 -36.66 4.75 -13.41
N PRO A 118 -37.39 3.76 -13.98
CA PRO A 118 -38.48 3.10 -13.28
C PRO A 118 -38.05 2.57 -11.90
N GLY A 119 -38.96 2.65 -10.92
CA GLY A 119 -38.71 2.14 -9.57
C GLY A 119 -38.49 0.63 -9.53
N ILE A 120 -39.08 -0.10 -10.48
CA ILE A 120 -38.86 -1.54 -10.68
C ILE A 120 -37.62 -1.75 -11.55
N MET A 121 -36.80 -2.72 -11.17
CA MET A 121 -35.53 -3.04 -11.83
C MET A 121 -35.67 -4.28 -12.72
N ARG A 122 -35.04 -4.24 -13.89
CA ARG A 122 -34.76 -5.46 -14.67
C ARG A 122 -33.57 -6.20 -14.06
N LEU A 123 -33.49 -7.53 -14.22
CA LEU A 123 -32.43 -8.36 -13.63
C LEU A 123 -31.01 -7.86 -13.96
N GLN A 124 -30.79 -7.39 -15.19
CA GLN A 124 -29.52 -6.83 -15.65
C GLN A 124 -29.06 -5.56 -14.89
N GLU A 125 -29.95 -4.86 -14.19
CA GLU A 125 -29.65 -3.60 -13.49
C GLU A 125 -29.10 -3.82 -12.08
N PHE A 126 -29.33 -5.00 -11.47
CA PHE A 126 -28.81 -5.33 -10.15
C PHE A 126 -27.29 -5.49 -10.13
N GLY A 127 -26.68 -5.99 -11.22
CA GLY A 127 -25.22 -6.10 -11.34
C GLY A 127 -24.52 -4.74 -11.24
N PRO A 128 -24.88 -3.77 -12.09
CA PRO A 128 -24.41 -2.38 -11.98
C PRO A 128 -24.71 -1.72 -10.63
N LEU A 129 -25.87 -1.97 -10.02
CA LEU A 129 -26.19 -1.47 -8.67
C LEU A 129 -25.20 -1.99 -7.63
N THR A 130 -24.98 -3.29 -7.56
CA THR A 130 -24.03 -3.88 -6.60
C THR A 130 -22.61 -3.44 -6.90
N HIS A 131 -22.21 -3.37 -8.18
CA HIS A 131 -20.90 -2.86 -8.56
C HIS A 131 -20.69 -1.41 -8.13
N PHE A 132 -21.72 -0.55 -8.26
CA PHE A 132 -21.66 0.84 -7.78
C PHE A 132 -21.33 0.90 -6.28
N PHE A 133 -22.04 0.17 -5.43
CA PHE A 133 -21.79 0.21 -3.99
C PHE A 133 -20.47 -0.48 -3.60
N LYS A 134 -20.06 -1.55 -4.29
CA LYS A 134 -18.74 -2.18 -4.11
C LYS A 134 -17.61 -1.18 -4.39
N THR A 135 -17.52 -0.69 -5.63
CA THR A 135 -16.45 0.19 -6.09
C THR A 135 -16.43 1.55 -5.37
N ALA A 136 -17.59 2.10 -4.99
CA ALA A 136 -17.65 3.41 -4.35
C ALA A 136 -17.27 3.42 -2.87
N MET A 137 -17.44 2.29 -2.15
CA MET A 137 -16.99 2.16 -0.75
C MET A 137 -15.48 1.94 -0.67
N GLU A 138 -14.93 1.07 -1.52
CA GLU A 138 -13.48 0.80 -1.62
C GLU A 138 -12.70 2.09 -1.90
N LYS A 139 -13.11 2.84 -2.94
CA LYS A 139 -12.45 4.08 -3.36
C LYS A 139 -12.34 5.14 -2.25
N TYR A 140 -13.27 5.15 -1.29
CA TYR A 140 -13.31 6.16 -0.24
C TYR A 140 -12.49 5.78 1.00
N PHE A 141 -12.29 4.48 1.21
CA PHE A 141 -11.56 3.91 2.33
C PHE A 141 -10.46 2.97 1.81
N ASP A 142 -9.64 3.50 0.91
CA ASP A 142 -8.58 2.76 0.23
C ASP A 142 -7.57 2.16 1.22
N GLY A 143 -7.26 0.87 1.05
CA GLY A 143 -6.50 0.05 2.01
C GLY A 143 -7.27 -0.46 3.23
N TYR A 144 -8.55 -0.11 3.41
CA TYR A 144 -9.40 -0.50 4.56
C TYR A 144 -10.70 -1.20 4.16
N VAL A 145 -11.17 -0.90 2.95
CA VAL A 145 -12.23 -1.63 2.26
C VAL A 145 -11.63 -2.25 1.02
N GLU A 146 -11.18 -3.50 1.18
CA GLU A 146 -10.80 -4.38 0.08
C GLU A 146 -11.62 -5.67 0.22
N LEU A 147 -12.28 -6.10 -0.86
CA LEU A 147 -13.08 -7.31 -0.87
C LEU A 147 -12.19 -8.54 -1.17
N PRO A 148 -12.24 -9.60 -0.35
CA PRO A 148 -11.46 -10.81 -0.62
C PRO A 148 -11.74 -11.39 -2.01
N SER A 149 -12.98 -11.28 -2.50
CA SER A 149 -13.39 -11.72 -3.84
C SER A 149 -12.65 -11.07 -5.02
N LYS A 150 -11.92 -9.97 -4.80
CA LYS A 150 -11.17 -9.27 -5.88
C LYS A 150 -9.73 -9.74 -6.04
N VAL A 151 -9.12 -10.26 -4.98
CA VAL A 151 -7.68 -10.58 -4.92
C VAL A 151 -7.41 -12.03 -4.49
N GLU A 152 -8.44 -12.77 -4.10
CA GLU A 152 -8.41 -14.22 -3.91
C GLU A 152 -9.07 -14.90 -5.10
N PRO A 153 -8.73 -16.17 -5.41
CA PRO A 153 -9.55 -16.98 -6.30
C PRO A 153 -10.99 -17.01 -5.79
N PHE A 154 -11.95 -16.52 -6.58
CA PHE A 154 -13.34 -16.37 -6.15
C PHE A 154 -14.28 -16.56 -7.34
N GLN A 155 -15.50 -17.02 -7.09
CA GLN A 155 -16.50 -17.15 -8.15
C GLN A 155 -17.17 -15.80 -8.43
N SER A 156 -16.58 -15.02 -9.33
CA SER A 156 -17.05 -13.69 -9.71
C SER A 156 -18.21 -13.68 -10.71
N ASP A 157 -18.63 -14.84 -11.22
CA ASP A 157 -19.73 -14.93 -12.19
C ASP A 157 -21.10 -14.77 -11.51
N MET A 158 -21.62 -13.55 -11.61
CA MET A 158 -22.91 -13.11 -11.09
C MET A 158 -24.12 -13.73 -11.79
N THR A 159 -23.95 -14.73 -12.66
CA THR A 159 -25.05 -15.56 -13.21
C THR A 159 -25.20 -16.90 -12.50
N LYS A 160 -24.12 -17.44 -11.90
CA LYS A 160 -24.09 -18.81 -11.36
C LYS A 160 -24.81 -19.01 -10.03
N TRP A 161 -25.18 -17.94 -9.34
CA TRP A 161 -25.94 -17.99 -8.07
C TRP A 161 -27.31 -18.68 -8.21
N ILE A 162 -27.86 -18.74 -9.43
CA ILE A 162 -29.10 -19.46 -9.74
C ILE A 162 -28.93 -20.98 -9.54
N SER A 163 -27.71 -21.51 -9.62
CA SER A 163 -27.43 -22.95 -9.52
C SER A 163 -27.69 -23.52 -8.13
N ASP A 164 -28.19 -24.75 -8.12
CA ASP A 164 -28.46 -25.53 -6.90
C ASP A 164 -27.17 -25.87 -6.14
N ASP A 165 -26.06 -26.11 -6.85
CA ASP A 165 -24.72 -26.28 -6.31
C ASP A 165 -24.30 -25.07 -5.44
N GLN A 166 -24.43 -23.84 -5.96
CA GLN A 166 -24.07 -22.65 -5.18
C GLN A 166 -25.03 -22.38 -4.02
N PHE A 167 -26.34 -22.60 -4.22
CA PHE A 167 -27.33 -22.47 -3.15
C PHE A 167 -27.03 -23.41 -1.97
N ALA A 168 -26.62 -24.65 -2.25
CA ALA A 168 -26.22 -25.62 -1.22
C ALA A 168 -24.83 -25.32 -0.63
N GLU A 169 -23.83 -24.93 -1.43
CA GLU A 169 -22.49 -24.61 -0.91
C GLU A 169 -22.45 -23.33 -0.07
N GLN A 170 -23.34 -22.35 -0.31
CA GLN A 170 -23.45 -21.17 0.55
C GLN A 170 -23.80 -21.53 2.02
N ARG A 171 -24.35 -22.73 2.28
CA ARG A 171 -24.59 -23.26 3.64
C ARG A 171 -23.31 -23.75 4.35
N LEU A 172 -22.17 -23.76 3.65
CA LEU A 172 -20.88 -24.30 4.07
C LEU A 172 -19.72 -23.28 3.92
N ALA A 173 -19.83 -22.38 2.92
CA ALA A 173 -18.82 -21.39 2.54
C ALA A 173 -19.42 -20.01 2.12
N GLY A 174 -20.72 -19.80 2.35
CA GLY A 174 -21.40 -18.52 2.08
C GLY A 174 -21.52 -17.63 3.32
N VAL A 175 -22.56 -16.80 3.35
CA VAL A 175 -22.87 -15.88 4.46
C VAL A 175 -23.11 -16.61 5.77
N ASN A 176 -23.87 -17.71 5.75
CA ASN A 176 -24.20 -18.47 6.96
C ASN A 176 -23.73 -19.93 6.87
N PRO A 177 -22.47 -20.20 7.24
CA PRO A 177 -21.97 -21.55 7.42
C PRO A 177 -22.34 -22.16 8.78
N MET A 178 -23.16 -21.48 9.60
CA MET A 178 -23.33 -21.77 11.04
C MET A 178 -24.65 -22.46 11.42
N THR A 179 -25.68 -22.46 10.56
CA THR A 179 -26.98 -23.06 10.92
C THR A 179 -27.21 -24.50 10.44
N LEU A 180 -26.65 -24.93 9.29
CA LEU A 180 -26.93 -26.26 8.70
C LEU A 180 -26.77 -27.39 9.73
N GLN A 181 -27.73 -28.32 9.77
CA GLN A 181 -27.73 -29.45 10.71
C GLN A 181 -27.80 -30.78 9.97
N LYS A 182 -27.08 -31.81 10.45
CA LYS A 182 -27.30 -33.19 10.02
C LYS A 182 -28.61 -33.71 10.59
N VAL A 183 -29.42 -34.43 9.81
CA VAL A 183 -30.61 -35.12 10.31
C VAL A 183 -30.20 -36.44 10.97
N THR A 184 -30.70 -36.74 12.16
CA THR A 184 -30.36 -37.95 12.92
C THR A 184 -31.56 -38.51 13.71
N PHE A 185 -31.42 -39.71 14.28
CA PHE A 185 -32.38 -40.24 15.26
C PHE A 185 -32.00 -39.93 16.72
N TYR A 186 -30.87 -39.27 16.96
CA TYR A 186 -30.39 -38.94 18.32
C TYR A 186 -31.07 -37.67 18.85
N LYS A 187 -31.19 -37.54 20.18
CA LYS A 187 -31.83 -36.37 20.82
C LYS A 187 -30.92 -35.14 20.95
N LYS A 188 -29.60 -35.34 21.05
CA LYS A 188 -28.60 -34.29 21.38
C LYS A 188 -27.66 -33.90 20.23
N ILE A 189 -27.77 -34.51 19.05
CA ILE A 189 -26.86 -34.31 17.91
C ILE A 189 -27.66 -34.17 16.62
N GLY A 190 -27.52 -33.04 15.94
CA GLY A 190 -28.22 -32.70 14.72
C GLY A 190 -29.72 -32.45 14.93
N LYS A 191 -30.48 -32.33 13.84
CA LYS A 191 -31.94 -32.27 13.88
C LYS A 191 -32.49 -33.68 14.07
N ASN A 192 -33.31 -33.90 15.10
CA ASN A 192 -33.98 -35.18 15.29
C ASN A 192 -35.05 -35.40 14.20
N TRP A 193 -35.01 -36.54 13.51
CA TRP A 193 -35.91 -36.85 12.38
C TRP A 193 -37.38 -36.88 12.78
N ASN A 194 -37.74 -37.44 13.93
CA ASN A 194 -39.15 -37.54 14.33
C ASN A 194 -39.74 -36.13 14.54
N LYS A 195 -39.02 -35.28 15.30
CA LYS A 195 -39.36 -33.86 15.48
C LYS A 195 -39.32 -33.02 14.20
N LEU A 196 -38.55 -33.44 13.20
CA LEU A 196 -38.54 -32.79 11.89
C LEU A 196 -39.76 -33.21 11.08
N LYS A 197 -40.07 -34.52 11.04
CA LYS A 197 -41.22 -35.10 10.33
C LYS A 197 -42.54 -34.49 10.80
N GLU A 198 -42.69 -34.20 12.09
CA GLU A 198 -43.85 -33.50 12.67
C GLU A 198 -44.11 -32.10 12.06
N LYS A 199 -43.08 -31.44 11.49
CA LYS A 199 -43.18 -30.13 10.81
C LYS A 199 -43.21 -30.21 9.29
N LEU A 200 -42.85 -31.35 8.72
CA LEU A 200 -42.85 -31.56 7.27
C LEU A 200 -44.28 -31.83 6.78
N ASN A 201 -44.57 -31.44 5.55
CA ASN A 201 -45.86 -31.66 4.93
C ASN A 201 -46.13 -33.18 4.79
N PRO A 202 -47.21 -33.71 5.42
CA PRO A 202 -47.47 -35.15 5.43
C PRO A 202 -47.84 -35.70 4.04
N ASN A 203 -48.28 -34.83 3.13
CA ASN A 203 -48.63 -35.20 1.75
C ASN A 203 -47.42 -35.19 0.81
N PHE A 204 -46.24 -34.72 1.26
CA PHE A 204 -45.02 -34.68 0.45
C PHE A 204 -44.15 -35.92 0.68
N ASN A 205 -43.82 -36.63 -0.40
CA ASN A 205 -43.01 -37.84 -0.34
C ASN A 205 -41.50 -37.53 -0.21
N VAL A 206 -41.07 -37.27 1.04
CA VAL A 206 -39.65 -36.96 1.34
C VAL A 206 -38.69 -38.09 0.93
N GLU A 207 -39.11 -39.36 1.02
CA GLU A 207 -38.25 -40.50 0.68
C GLU A 207 -37.94 -40.56 -0.82
N GLU A 208 -38.98 -40.39 -1.65
CA GLU A 208 -38.85 -40.28 -3.11
C GLU A 208 -38.02 -39.07 -3.52
N ALA A 209 -38.28 -37.88 -2.96
CA ALA A 209 -37.49 -36.68 -3.26
C ALA A 209 -36.00 -36.86 -2.92
N VAL A 210 -35.69 -37.47 -1.77
CA VAL A 210 -34.30 -37.79 -1.38
C VAL A 210 -33.67 -38.81 -2.34
N HIS A 211 -34.41 -39.81 -2.80
CA HIS A 211 -33.91 -40.79 -3.78
C HIS A 211 -33.65 -40.14 -5.15
N ASN A 212 -34.55 -39.27 -5.61
CA ASN A 212 -34.38 -38.51 -6.86
C ASN A 212 -33.11 -37.65 -6.82
N ALA A 213 -32.84 -36.95 -5.71
CA ALA A 213 -31.62 -36.16 -5.53
C ALA A 213 -30.34 -36.99 -5.39
N LEU A 214 -30.42 -38.24 -4.91
CA LEU A 214 -29.28 -39.17 -4.84
C LEU A 214 -28.99 -39.89 -6.16
N GLY A 215 -30.01 -40.02 -7.02
CA GLY A 215 -29.99 -40.84 -8.23
C GLY A 215 -29.64 -42.31 -7.97
N ARG A 216 -29.20 -43.01 -9.02
CA ARG A 216 -28.87 -44.46 -8.98
C ARG A 216 -27.75 -44.84 -7.99
N LYS A 217 -27.03 -43.87 -7.40
CA LYS A 217 -25.86 -44.13 -6.53
C LYS A 217 -26.20 -44.77 -5.18
N LEU A 218 -27.43 -44.61 -4.68
CA LEU A 218 -27.92 -45.22 -3.44
C LEU A 218 -29.33 -45.84 -3.62
N GLU A 219 -29.61 -46.32 -4.84
CA GLU A 219 -30.88 -46.92 -5.23
C GLU A 219 -31.29 -48.07 -4.29
N GLY A 220 -32.58 -48.12 -3.94
CA GLY A 220 -33.13 -49.12 -3.02
C GLY A 220 -32.68 -49.03 -1.55
N LYS A 221 -31.99 -47.97 -1.10
CA LYS A 221 -31.66 -47.77 0.32
C LYS A 221 -32.74 -46.94 1.02
N PRO A 222 -33.46 -47.46 2.02
CA PRO A 222 -34.58 -46.72 2.63
C PRO A 222 -34.11 -45.47 3.38
N LEU A 223 -34.97 -44.45 3.48
CA LEU A 223 -34.68 -43.15 4.10
C LEU A 223 -34.12 -43.28 5.53
N LYS A 224 -34.63 -44.25 6.31
CA LYS A 224 -34.11 -44.59 7.65
C LYS A 224 -32.63 -45.00 7.63
N TRP A 225 -32.17 -45.69 6.59
CA TRP A 225 -30.76 -46.03 6.37
C TRP A 225 -29.96 -44.79 5.97
N ILE A 226 -30.49 -43.95 5.06
CA ILE A 226 -29.86 -42.70 4.59
C ILE A 226 -29.57 -41.75 5.77
N ILE A 227 -30.57 -41.57 6.65
CA ILE A 227 -30.44 -40.78 7.89
C ILE A 227 -29.43 -41.40 8.86
N ARG A 228 -29.54 -42.70 9.16
CA ARG A 228 -28.58 -43.40 10.06
C ARG A 228 -27.14 -43.35 9.55
N ARG A 229 -26.96 -43.37 8.22
CA ARG A 229 -25.67 -43.25 7.56
C ARG A 229 -25.18 -41.81 7.45
N GLY A 230 -25.99 -40.81 7.80
CA GLY A 230 -25.61 -39.40 7.90
C GLY A 230 -25.48 -38.69 6.55
N TYR A 231 -26.36 -39.01 5.60
CA TYR A 231 -26.42 -38.35 4.29
C TYR A 231 -27.43 -37.20 4.20
N LEU A 232 -28.45 -37.16 5.07
CA LEU A 232 -29.50 -36.14 5.05
C LEU A 232 -29.17 -34.97 5.99
N PHE A 233 -29.39 -33.75 5.52
CA PHE A 233 -29.16 -32.48 6.22
C PHE A 233 -30.39 -31.57 6.08
N VAL A 234 -30.50 -30.59 6.97
CA VAL A 234 -31.61 -29.63 7.00
C VAL A 234 -31.11 -28.25 7.42
N LEU A 235 -31.66 -27.22 6.76
CA LEU A 235 -31.61 -25.84 7.21
C LEU A 235 -33.03 -25.46 7.65
N HIS A 236 -33.15 -24.97 8.89
CA HIS A 236 -34.40 -24.52 9.48
C HIS A 236 -34.08 -23.57 10.64
N HIS A 237 -34.73 -22.42 10.69
CA HIS A 237 -34.57 -21.37 11.71
C HIS A 237 -35.76 -21.34 12.69
N PRO A 238 -35.78 -22.23 13.71
CA PRO A 238 -36.97 -22.44 14.54
C PRO A 238 -37.37 -21.23 15.41
N LEU A 239 -36.44 -20.33 15.71
CA LEU A 239 -36.75 -19.08 16.42
C LEU A 239 -37.59 -18.11 15.58
N SER A 240 -37.69 -18.35 14.28
CA SER A 240 -38.50 -17.55 13.36
C SER A 240 -39.81 -18.20 12.94
N ASP A 241 -40.15 -19.35 13.53
CA ASP A 241 -41.43 -20.02 13.30
C ASP A 241 -42.58 -19.15 13.79
N ASN A 242 -43.56 -18.89 12.91
CA ASN A 242 -44.74 -18.05 13.16
C ASN A 242 -44.47 -16.55 13.39
N MET A 243 -43.29 -16.02 13.03
CA MET A 243 -43.07 -14.57 13.02
C MET A 243 -44.03 -13.87 12.06
N GLU A 244 -44.62 -12.75 12.51
CA GLU A 244 -45.50 -11.93 11.69
C GLU A 244 -44.70 -10.95 10.80
N SER A 245 -45.41 -10.31 9.87
CA SER A 245 -44.84 -9.34 8.93
C SER A 245 -45.37 -7.94 9.22
N MET A 246 -44.49 -6.96 9.17
CA MET A 246 -44.85 -5.55 9.27
C MET A 246 -45.35 -5.02 7.92
N PRO A 247 -46.16 -3.94 7.92
CA PRO A 247 -46.50 -3.22 6.69
C PRO A 247 -45.24 -2.76 5.93
N ASP A 248 -45.24 -2.85 4.60
CA ASP A 248 -44.12 -2.36 3.81
C ASP A 248 -44.18 -0.84 3.66
N LEU A 249 -43.21 -0.14 4.26
CA LEU A 249 -43.09 1.32 4.19
C LEU A 249 -42.22 1.80 2.99
N THR A 250 -41.83 0.88 2.11
CA THR A 250 -40.77 1.13 1.11
C THR A 250 -41.14 0.75 -0.32
N ASP A 251 -42.37 0.26 -0.55
CA ASP A 251 -42.94 0.03 -1.87
C ASP A 251 -44.37 0.56 -1.91
N ASN A 252 -44.68 1.36 -2.93
CA ASN A 252 -45.98 2.01 -3.11
C ASN A 252 -46.63 1.65 -4.46
N ASP A 253 -46.08 0.68 -5.22
CA ASP A 253 -46.71 0.23 -6.46
C ASP A 253 -47.97 -0.59 -6.12
N PRO A 254 -49.19 -0.15 -6.53
CA PRO A 254 -50.43 -0.84 -6.20
C PRO A 254 -50.54 -2.24 -6.81
N GLN A 255 -49.76 -2.55 -7.86
CA GLN A 255 -49.72 -3.89 -8.48
C GLN A 255 -48.74 -4.84 -7.78
N ARG A 256 -48.11 -4.41 -6.67
CA ARG A 256 -47.10 -5.20 -5.94
C ARG A 256 -47.43 -5.34 -4.48
N ARG A 257 -47.23 -6.54 -3.95
CA ARG A 257 -47.45 -6.86 -2.55
C ARG A 257 -46.24 -7.58 -1.97
N MET A 258 -45.66 -7.02 -0.91
CA MET A 258 -44.59 -7.69 -0.18
C MET A 258 -45.08 -9.06 0.32
N TRP A 259 -44.28 -10.09 0.10
CA TRP A 259 -44.53 -11.41 0.67
C TRP A 259 -44.58 -11.32 2.20
N LYS A 260 -45.57 -11.99 2.79
CA LYS A 260 -45.50 -12.33 4.21
C LYS A 260 -44.23 -13.15 4.44
N TYR A 261 -43.51 -12.83 5.51
CA TYR A 261 -42.41 -13.62 6.03
C TYR A 261 -42.85 -15.06 6.30
N LYS A 262 -41.92 -16.01 6.10
CA LYS A 262 -42.12 -17.45 6.23
C LYS A 262 -40.87 -18.05 6.85
N SER A 263 -40.99 -19.16 7.57
CA SER A 263 -39.86 -19.92 8.11
C SER A 263 -39.67 -21.22 7.30
N PRO A 264 -39.01 -21.18 6.12
CA PRO A 264 -38.89 -22.35 5.26
C PRO A 264 -38.03 -23.46 5.88
N ILE A 265 -38.34 -24.71 5.49
CA ILE A 265 -37.55 -25.89 5.84
C ILE A 265 -36.93 -26.44 4.56
N ALA A 266 -35.60 -26.30 4.44
CA ALA A 266 -34.85 -26.77 3.28
C ALA A 266 -34.09 -28.07 3.61
N LEU A 267 -34.35 -29.11 2.83
CA LEU A 267 -33.69 -30.41 2.93
C LEU A 267 -32.54 -30.50 1.92
N PHE A 268 -31.41 -31.08 2.35
CA PHE A 268 -30.23 -31.29 1.53
C PHE A 268 -29.71 -32.72 1.70
N VAL A 269 -29.07 -33.28 0.68
CA VAL A 269 -28.46 -34.61 0.72
C VAL A 269 -27.01 -34.58 0.23
N MET A 270 -26.14 -35.33 0.89
CA MET A 270 -24.78 -35.55 0.40
C MET A 270 -24.77 -36.68 -0.63
N VAL A 271 -24.55 -36.32 -1.90
CA VAL A 271 -24.43 -37.26 -3.02
C VAL A 271 -22.99 -37.78 -3.10
N PRO A 272 -22.74 -39.09 -3.07
CA PRO A 272 -21.39 -39.65 -3.21
C PRO A 272 -20.75 -39.37 -4.58
N GLY A 273 -19.42 -39.28 -4.63
CA GLY A 273 -18.64 -39.26 -5.88
C GLY A 273 -18.68 -40.59 -6.65
N LYS A 274 -18.37 -40.60 -7.94
CA LYS A 274 -18.20 -41.84 -8.73
C LYS A 274 -16.81 -42.43 -8.51
N GLY A 275 -16.73 -43.72 -8.19
CA GLY A 275 -15.47 -44.39 -7.81
C GLY A 275 -14.41 -44.58 -8.91
N ASN A 276 -14.71 -44.28 -10.19
CA ASN A 276 -13.85 -44.67 -11.34
C ASN A 276 -13.35 -43.50 -12.21
N VAL A 277 -13.61 -42.23 -11.86
CA VAL A 277 -13.06 -41.07 -12.60
C VAL A 277 -12.64 -39.99 -11.60
N MET A 278 -11.45 -39.41 -11.78
CA MET A 278 -10.83 -38.45 -10.84
C MET A 278 -11.54 -37.07 -10.73
N THR A 279 -12.78 -36.93 -11.23
CA THR A 279 -13.46 -35.63 -11.42
C THR A 279 -14.79 -35.44 -10.66
N GLU A 280 -15.42 -36.49 -10.11
CA GLU A 280 -16.67 -36.36 -9.32
C GLU A 280 -16.42 -36.52 -7.82
N GLN A 281 -16.15 -35.41 -7.12
CA GLN A 281 -16.13 -35.35 -5.64
C GLN A 281 -17.55 -35.47 -5.05
N PRO A 282 -17.71 -35.90 -3.77
CA PRO A 282 -19.00 -35.84 -3.08
C PRO A 282 -19.51 -34.40 -2.92
N ARG A 283 -20.79 -34.14 -3.20
CA ARG A 283 -21.40 -32.80 -3.15
C ARG A 283 -22.67 -32.77 -2.29
N LEU A 284 -22.93 -31.64 -1.64
CA LEU A 284 -24.19 -31.36 -0.98
C LEU A 284 -25.17 -30.81 -2.03
N MET A 285 -26.30 -31.48 -2.23
CA MET A 285 -27.36 -31.07 -3.16
C MET A 285 -28.62 -30.69 -2.39
N PRO A 286 -29.41 -29.70 -2.84
CA PRO A 286 -30.75 -29.48 -2.30
C PRO A 286 -31.69 -30.61 -2.75
N VAL A 287 -32.72 -30.88 -1.95
CA VAL A 287 -33.71 -31.94 -2.19
C VAL A 287 -35.10 -31.35 -2.38
N ALA A 288 -35.53 -30.56 -1.39
CA ALA A 288 -36.84 -29.95 -1.36
C ALA A 288 -36.85 -28.77 -0.38
N ILE A 289 -37.73 -27.80 -0.63
CA ILE A 289 -37.96 -26.63 0.22
C ILE A 289 -39.45 -26.57 0.51
N GLN A 290 -39.82 -26.72 1.79
CA GLN A 290 -41.14 -26.37 2.27
C GLN A 290 -41.18 -24.86 2.54
N MET A 291 -42.18 -24.16 2.02
CA MET A 291 -42.20 -22.70 1.97
C MET A 291 -42.33 -22.01 3.34
N ASP A 292 -42.92 -22.67 4.33
CA ASP A 292 -43.07 -22.18 5.72
C ASP A 292 -43.07 -23.39 6.68
N SER A 293 -42.86 -23.17 7.98
CA SER A 293 -42.64 -24.25 8.98
C SER A 293 -43.90 -25.01 9.38
N LYS A 294 -45.04 -24.68 8.75
CA LYS A 294 -46.36 -25.26 8.95
C LYS A 294 -46.54 -26.48 8.03
N PRO A 295 -47.03 -27.64 8.52
CA PRO A 295 -47.18 -28.85 7.70
C PRO A 295 -48.12 -28.72 6.48
N VAL A 296 -49.01 -27.73 6.45
CA VAL A 296 -49.90 -27.51 5.28
C VAL A 296 -49.21 -26.75 4.13
N SER A 297 -48.01 -26.23 4.34
CA SER A 297 -47.32 -25.39 3.36
C SER A 297 -46.82 -26.17 2.15
N GLN A 298 -46.89 -25.53 0.98
CA GLN A 298 -46.39 -26.07 -0.27
C GLN A 298 -44.89 -26.44 -0.17
N VAL A 299 -44.53 -27.52 -0.84
CA VAL A 299 -43.16 -28.02 -0.95
C VAL A 299 -42.78 -28.03 -2.43
N PHE A 300 -41.61 -27.47 -2.74
CA PHE A 300 -41.04 -27.45 -4.09
C PHE A 300 -39.71 -28.19 -4.11
N THR A 301 -39.35 -28.70 -5.27
CA THR A 301 -38.16 -29.51 -5.59
C THR A 301 -37.44 -28.90 -6.81
N PRO A 302 -36.20 -29.32 -7.14
CA PRO A 302 -35.49 -28.84 -8.32
C PRO A 302 -36.24 -28.96 -9.66
N ASN A 303 -37.26 -29.81 -9.75
CA ASN A 303 -38.06 -30.01 -10.96
C ASN A 303 -39.19 -28.97 -11.15
N ASP A 304 -39.50 -28.17 -10.12
CA ASP A 304 -40.63 -27.22 -10.12
C ASP A 304 -40.30 -25.85 -10.78
N GLY A 305 -39.21 -25.77 -11.56
CA GLY A 305 -38.86 -24.63 -12.40
C GLY A 305 -38.79 -23.29 -11.65
N ASP A 306 -39.62 -22.32 -12.04
CA ASP A 306 -39.65 -20.99 -11.43
C ASP A 306 -40.13 -21.01 -9.96
N LEU A 307 -41.00 -21.95 -9.59
CA LEU A 307 -41.46 -22.10 -8.20
C LEU A 307 -40.30 -22.59 -7.30
N TRP A 308 -39.43 -23.46 -7.83
CA TRP A 308 -38.18 -23.83 -7.17
C TRP A 308 -37.26 -22.62 -6.97
N MET A 309 -37.18 -21.74 -7.97
CA MET A 309 -36.36 -20.54 -7.88
C MET A 309 -36.86 -19.59 -6.77
N LEU A 310 -38.17 -19.35 -6.71
CA LEU A 310 -38.81 -18.57 -5.66
C LEU A 310 -38.65 -19.22 -4.26
N ALA A 311 -38.67 -20.55 -4.19
CA ALA A 311 -38.42 -21.29 -2.95
C ALA A 311 -36.99 -21.10 -2.42
N LYS A 312 -35.98 -21.18 -3.31
CA LYS A 312 -34.58 -20.87 -2.96
C LYS A 312 -34.41 -19.44 -2.45
N LEU A 313 -35.04 -18.47 -3.10
CA LEU A 313 -34.99 -17.06 -2.67
C LEU A 313 -35.62 -16.84 -1.28
N ASN A 314 -36.72 -17.51 -0.98
CA ASN A 314 -37.36 -17.49 0.34
C ASN A 314 -36.44 -18.05 1.44
N VAL A 315 -35.68 -19.10 1.12
CA VAL A 315 -34.64 -19.64 2.02
C VAL A 315 -33.47 -18.68 2.18
N GLN A 316 -32.95 -18.10 1.10
CA GLN A 316 -31.85 -17.12 1.17
C GLN A 316 -32.22 -15.89 2.02
N LEU A 317 -33.44 -15.37 1.84
CA LEU A 317 -34.00 -14.26 2.62
C LEU A 317 -34.05 -14.58 4.11
N THR A 318 -34.72 -15.68 4.46
CA THR A 318 -34.90 -16.09 5.85
C THR A 318 -33.56 -16.40 6.50
N ASP A 319 -32.68 -17.11 5.79
CA ASP A 319 -31.38 -17.47 6.30
C ASP A 319 -30.47 -16.27 6.54
N LEU A 320 -30.45 -15.28 5.64
CA LEU A 320 -29.71 -14.04 5.86
C LEU A 320 -30.25 -13.31 7.10
N LEU A 321 -31.56 -13.07 7.16
CA LEU A 321 -32.16 -12.28 8.22
C LEU A 321 -31.99 -12.93 9.60
N CYS A 322 -32.27 -14.24 9.71
CA CYS A 322 -32.04 -14.98 10.94
C CYS A 322 -30.55 -15.05 11.29
N SER A 323 -29.65 -15.28 10.33
CA SER A 323 -28.21 -15.30 10.59
C SER A 323 -27.69 -13.96 11.11
N GLN A 324 -28.17 -12.84 10.55
CA GLN A 324 -27.69 -11.51 10.94
C GLN A 324 -28.24 -11.08 12.31
N ILE A 325 -29.44 -11.49 12.70
CA ILE A 325 -29.99 -11.17 14.04
C ILE A 325 -29.58 -12.19 15.11
N VAL A 326 -29.58 -13.49 14.81
CA VAL A 326 -29.29 -14.57 15.77
C VAL A 326 -27.79 -14.84 15.90
N GLU A 327 -27.12 -15.23 14.81
CA GLU A 327 -25.71 -15.66 14.85
C GLU A 327 -24.73 -14.47 14.91
N HIS A 328 -25.06 -13.36 14.27
CA HIS A 328 -24.20 -12.18 14.23
C HIS A 328 -24.52 -11.17 15.36
N LEU A 329 -25.69 -10.52 15.34
CA LEU A 329 -26.02 -9.51 16.36
C LEU A 329 -26.10 -10.12 17.77
N SER A 330 -26.96 -11.10 17.99
CA SER A 330 -27.22 -11.59 19.36
C SER A 330 -26.02 -12.36 19.92
N LYS A 331 -25.52 -13.36 19.19
CA LYS A 331 -24.49 -14.29 19.68
C LYS A 331 -23.06 -13.76 19.62
N VAL A 332 -22.74 -12.85 18.70
CA VAL A 332 -21.40 -12.23 18.61
C VAL A 332 -21.41 -10.84 19.23
N HIS A 333 -22.16 -9.87 18.69
CA HIS A 333 -22.09 -8.48 19.14
C HIS A 333 -22.53 -8.27 20.59
N LEU A 334 -23.73 -8.70 20.97
CA LEU A 334 -24.30 -8.37 22.29
C LEU A 334 -23.59 -9.14 23.42
N VAL A 335 -23.26 -10.41 23.18
CA VAL A 335 -22.42 -11.20 24.11
C VAL A 335 -21.02 -10.60 24.28
N SER A 336 -20.39 -10.17 23.18
CA SER A 336 -19.04 -9.59 23.26
C SER A 336 -19.03 -8.23 23.96
N GLU A 337 -20.11 -7.44 23.88
CA GLU A 337 -20.25 -6.22 24.67
C GLU A 337 -20.25 -6.51 26.18
N ALA A 338 -21.06 -7.45 26.66
CA ALA A 338 -21.08 -7.83 28.08
C ALA A 338 -19.71 -8.34 28.58
N LEU A 339 -19.02 -9.16 27.76
CA LEU A 339 -17.66 -9.63 28.03
C LEU A 339 -16.67 -8.45 28.13
N CYS A 340 -16.70 -7.54 27.17
CA CYS A 340 -15.72 -6.45 27.06
C CYS A 340 -15.94 -5.34 28.07
N LEU A 341 -17.18 -5.06 28.47
CA LEU A 341 -17.49 -4.19 29.60
C LEU A 341 -16.88 -4.75 30.89
N SER A 342 -17.04 -6.05 31.15
CA SER A 342 -16.46 -6.69 32.33
C SER A 342 -14.93 -6.72 32.28
N VAL A 343 -14.31 -6.84 31.08
CA VAL A 343 -12.85 -6.69 30.90
C VAL A 343 -12.39 -5.30 31.34
N GLU A 344 -13.03 -4.22 30.86
CA GLU A 344 -12.66 -2.85 31.26
C GLU A 344 -12.86 -2.63 32.77
N ARG A 345 -13.94 -3.17 33.36
CA ARG A 345 -14.34 -2.91 34.75
C ARG A 345 -13.59 -3.72 35.82
N GLN A 346 -13.14 -4.93 35.49
CA GLN A 346 -12.64 -5.88 36.50
C GLN A 346 -11.16 -6.24 36.35
N LEU A 347 -10.58 -6.03 35.16
CA LEU A 347 -9.15 -6.25 34.94
C LEU A 347 -8.46 -4.88 34.89
N SER A 348 -7.42 -4.70 35.72
CA SER A 348 -6.67 -3.45 35.70
C SER A 348 -5.94 -3.25 34.35
N GLN A 349 -5.62 -2.01 33.98
CA GLN A 349 -4.78 -1.75 32.81
C GLN A 349 -3.36 -2.35 32.94
N ARG A 350 -2.97 -2.79 34.15
CA ARG A 350 -1.72 -3.52 34.46
C ARG A 350 -1.90 -5.04 34.51
N HIS A 351 -3.11 -5.56 34.22
CA HIS A 351 -3.41 -6.98 34.23
C HIS A 351 -3.04 -7.63 32.87
N PRO A 352 -2.32 -8.77 32.84
CA PRO A 352 -1.94 -9.44 31.60
C PRO A 352 -3.11 -9.70 30.64
N LEU A 353 -4.23 -10.20 31.16
CA LEU A 353 -5.41 -10.46 30.32
C LEU A 353 -6.05 -9.18 29.75
N TYR A 354 -5.95 -8.03 30.43
CA TYR A 354 -6.40 -6.74 29.86
C TYR A 354 -5.50 -6.32 28.70
N GLU A 355 -4.19 -6.50 28.86
CA GLU A 355 -3.15 -6.09 27.90
C GLU A 355 -3.43 -6.62 26.49
N ILE A 356 -3.87 -7.87 26.36
CA ILE A 356 -4.29 -8.47 25.08
C ILE A 356 -5.77 -8.22 24.76
N MET A 357 -6.68 -8.29 25.74
CA MET A 357 -8.12 -8.22 25.44
C MET A 357 -8.58 -6.83 24.99
N LYS A 358 -7.89 -5.74 25.33
CA LYS A 358 -8.21 -4.40 24.83
C LYS A 358 -8.26 -4.34 23.30
N TYR A 359 -7.41 -5.09 22.59
CA TYR A 359 -7.41 -5.16 21.12
C TYR A 359 -8.58 -5.99 20.56
N HIS A 360 -8.88 -7.14 21.17
CA HIS A 360 -10.00 -7.98 20.77
C HIS A 360 -11.37 -7.36 21.07
N CYS A 361 -11.46 -6.59 22.16
CA CYS A 361 -12.64 -5.83 22.55
C CYS A 361 -12.84 -4.52 21.78
N ARG A 362 -11.93 -4.14 20.89
CA ARG A 362 -12.09 -2.92 20.11
C ARG A 362 -13.28 -3.03 19.15
N GLY A 363 -14.04 -1.94 19.10
CA GLY A 363 -15.12 -1.71 18.15
C GLY A 363 -16.53 -2.06 18.65
N VAL A 364 -16.67 -3.16 19.41
CA VAL A 364 -18.00 -3.67 19.83
C VAL A 364 -18.85 -2.63 20.55
N LEU A 365 -18.27 -1.88 21.49
CA LEU A 365 -19.00 -0.87 22.28
C LEU A 365 -19.57 0.25 21.39
N THR A 366 -18.80 0.72 20.41
CA THR A 366 -19.26 1.73 19.43
C THR A 366 -20.39 1.17 18.57
N THR A 367 -20.17 0.01 17.97
CA THR A 367 -21.11 -0.56 17.00
C THR A 367 -22.44 -0.90 17.67
N ASN A 368 -22.44 -1.32 18.93
CA ASN A 368 -23.68 -1.62 19.63
C ASN A 368 -24.37 -0.35 20.18
N THR A 369 -23.60 0.64 20.66
CA THR A 369 -24.13 1.93 21.15
C THR A 369 -24.78 2.74 20.02
N ILE A 370 -24.12 2.86 18.87
CA ILE A 370 -24.58 3.68 17.73
C ILE A 370 -25.38 2.85 16.72
N GLY A 371 -24.86 1.68 16.34
CA GLY A 371 -25.44 0.82 15.30
C GLY A 371 -26.68 0.06 15.76
N GLY A 372 -26.72 -0.41 17.01
CA GLY A 372 -27.89 -1.12 17.57
C GLY A 372 -29.19 -0.32 17.43
N PRO A 373 -29.26 0.95 17.88
CA PRO A 373 -30.40 1.83 17.65
C PRO A 373 -30.71 2.06 16.17
N ALA A 374 -29.69 2.30 15.34
CA ALA A 374 -29.84 2.52 13.89
C ALA A 374 -30.23 1.24 13.11
N LEU A 375 -30.25 0.08 13.77
CA LEU A 375 -30.70 -1.20 13.23
C LEU A 375 -32.12 -1.54 13.68
N LEU A 376 -32.38 -1.45 14.99
CA LEU A 376 -33.56 -2.03 15.67
C LEU A 376 -34.66 -1.04 16.05
N LYS A 377 -34.48 0.29 15.94
CA LYS A 377 -35.55 1.24 16.28
C LYS A 377 -36.69 1.25 15.24
N PRO A 378 -37.89 1.73 15.61
CA PRO A 378 -38.93 2.07 14.65
C PRO A 378 -38.38 2.97 13.53
N MET A 379 -38.87 2.79 12.30
CA MET A 379 -38.43 3.54 11.11
C MET A 379 -36.95 3.39 10.70
N GLU A 380 -36.13 2.57 11.39
CA GLU A 380 -34.71 2.36 11.05
C GLU A 380 -34.48 1.15 10.13
N LYS A 381 -33.22 0.70 9.98
CA LYS A 381 -32.79 -0.25 8.93
C LYS A 381 -33.63 -1.53 8.85
N MET A 382 -33.86 -2.24 9.97
CA MET A 382 -34.63 -3.49 9.91
C MET A 382 -36.10 -3.25 9.60
N HIS A 383 -36.70 -2.15 10.09
CA HIS A 383 -38.07 -1.75 9.73
C HIS A 383 -38.24 -1.61 8.21
N ARG A 384 -37.25 -1.00 7.54
CA ARG A 384 -37.29 -0.74 6.10
C ARG A 384 -36.87 -1.93 5.24
N LEU A 385 -35.92 -2.74 5.71
CA LEU A 385 -35.28 -3.78 4.89
C LEU A 385 -35.81 -5.20 5.13
N ALA A 386 -36.36 -5.54 6.29
CA ALA A 386 -36.88 -6.88 6.59
C ALA A 386 -38.42 -6.92 6.54
N PRO A 387 -39.05 -8.03 6.11
CA PRO A 387 -40.51 -8.16 6.07
C PRO A 387 -41.14 -8.26 7.46
N PHE A 388 -40.42 -8.79 8.46
CA PHE A 388 -40.84 -8.77 9.87
C PHE A 388 -40.45 -7.47 10.60
N GLY A 389 -39.84 -6.52 9.88
CA GLY A 389 -39.46 -5.20 10.37
C GLY A 389 -38.57 -5.21 11.62
N HIS A 390 -38.71 -4.16 12.41
CA HIS A 390 -37.95 -3.99 13.65
C HIS A 390 -38.49 -4.84 14.81
N GLU A 391 -39.80 -5.00 14.95
CA GLU A 391 -40.44 -5.81 15.99
C GLU A 391 -40.01 -7.28 15.91
N GLY A 392 -40.05 -7.89 14.72
CA GLY A 392 -39.54 -9.24 14.54
C GLY A 392 -38.03 -9.37 14.79
N SER A 393 -37.26 -8.30 14.55
CA SER A 393 -35.83 -8.29 14.89
C SER A 393 -35.62 -8.33 16.40
N SER A 394 -36.34 -7.49 17.15
CA SER A 394 -36.28 -7.46 18.62
C SER A 394 -36.83 -8.75 19.24
N TYR A 395 -37.88 -9.34 18.65
CA TYR A 395 -38.40 -10.66 19.03
C TYR A 395 -37.32 -11.73 18.92
N LEU A 396 -36.60 -11.81 17.79
CA LEU A 396 -35.50 -12.76 17.62
C LEU A 396 -34.37 -12.55 18.64
N VAL A 397 -33.99 -11.30 18.95
CA VAL A 397 -33.01 -11.00 20.01
C VAL A 397 -33.50 -11.54 21.37
N ASN A 398 -34.79 -11.37 21.68
CA ASN A 398 -35.41 -11.83 22.93
C ASN A 398 -35.55 -13.36 23.03
N GLU A 399 -35.88 -14.07 21.94
CA GLU A 399 -35.89 -15.54 21.94
C GLU A 399 -34.49 -16.16 22.03
N VAL A 400 -33.46 -15.47 21.50
CA VAL A 400 -32.08 -15.89 21.69
C VAL A 400 -31.64 -15.76 23.15
N SER A 401 -31.89 -14.63 23.82
CA SER A 401 -31.45 -14.44 25.22
C SER A 401 -32.05 -15.47 26.19
N LYS A 402 -33.29 -15.93 25.96
CA LYS A 402 -33.95 -16.99 26.73
C LYS A 402 -33.28 -18.36 26.67
N SER A 403 -32.50 -18.62 25.61
CA SER A 403 -32.04 -19.97 25.25
C SER A 403 -30.53 -20.07 24.98
N LEU A 404 -29.80 -18.96 25.03
CA LEU A 404 -28.37 -18.89 24.75
C LEU A 404 -27.54 -19.21 25.99
N GLU A 405 -26.83 -20.34 25.95
CA GLU A 405 -25.79 -20.67 26.93
C GLU A 405 -24.38 -20.43 26.36
N TRP A 406 -23.42 -20.06 27.22
CA TRP A 406 -22.00 -19.86 26.85
C TRP A 406 -21.42 -21.03 26.04
N LYS A 407 -21.78 -22.27 26.37
CA LYS A 407 -21.32 -23.47 25.66
C LYS A 407 -21.76 -23.54 24.20
N ASP A 408 -22.85 -22.88 23.81
CA ASP A 408 -23.36 -22.93 22.42
C ASP A 408 -22.59 -22.03 21.46
N LEU A 409 -21.81 -21.09 22.01
CA LEU A 409 -20.87 -20.22 21.30
C LEU A 409 -19.50 -20.89 21.06
N GLU A 410 -19.21 -22.00 21.75
CA GLU A 410 -17.96 -22.75 21.57
C GLU A 410 -17.97 -23.45 20.20
N PHE A 411 -17.08 -23.05 19.27
CA PHE A 411 -16.99 -23.57 17.90
C PHE A 411 -17.07 -25.11 17.80
N THR A 412 -16.27 -25.82 18.62
CA THR A 412 -16.22 -27.28 18.59
C THR A 412 -17.52 -27.91 19.11
N ASN A 413 -18.11 -27.36 20.18
CA ASN A 413 -19.43 -27.79 20.64
C ASN A 413 -20.52 -27.50 19.61
N ASN A 414 -20.51 -26.33 18.96
CA ASN A 414 -21.47 -25.97 17.92
C ASN A 414 -21.43 -26.99 16.75
N MET A 415 -20.23 -27.30 16.23
CA MET A 415 -20.03 -28.32 15.20
C MET A 415 -20.50 -29.71 15.62
N ARG A 416 -20.27 -30.09 16.88
CA ARG A 416 -20.74 -31.35 17.48
C ARG A 416 -22.26 -31.38 17.64
N LYS A 417 -22.87 -30.31 18.16
CA LYS A 417 -24.32 -30.14 18.38
C LYS A 417 -25.10 -30.20 17.06
N ARG A 418 -24.57 -29.61 15.98
CA ARG A 418 -25.13 -29.72 14.61
C ARG A 418 -24.79 -31.03 13.89
N GLY A 419 -23.84 -31.80 14.42
CA GLY A 419 -23.47 -33.13 13.92
C GLY A 419 -22.55 -33.15 12.70
N LEU A 420 -21.83 -32.05 12.43
CA LEU A 420 -21.06 -31.81 11.19
C LEU A 420 -19.54 -32.08 11.28
N THR A 421 -19.07 -32.63 12.40
CA THR A 421 -17.64 -32.93 12.65
C THR A 421 -17.01 -33.96 11.70
N SER A 422 -17.81 -34.72 10.95
CA SER A 422 -17.29 -35.81 10.11
C SER A 422 -16.79 -35.32 8.75
N ARG A 423 -15.47 -35.14 8.62
CA ARG A 423 -14.78 -34.88 7.34
C ARG A 423 -15.09 -35.95 6.27
N ARG A 424 -15.25 -37.22 6.64
CA ARG A 424 -15.62 -38.28 5.67
C ARG A 424 -17.04 -38.13 5.09
N ARG A 425 -17.96 -37.48 5.81
CA ARG A 425 -19.36 -37.31 5.38
C ARG A 425 -19.66 -35.96 4.77
N LEU A 426 -18.92 -34.95 5.14
CA LEU A 426 -19.03 -33.61 4.59
C LEU A 426 -17.59 -33.15 4.31
N PRO A 427 -16.97 -33.64 3.21
CA PRO A 427 -15.54 -33.47 2.95
C PRO A 427 -15.20 -32.02 2.61
N TYR A 428 -16.07 -31.37 1.85
CA TYR A 428 -16.02 -29.94 1.66
C TYR A 428 -16.84 -29.24 2.76
N TYR A 429 -16.15 -28.56 3.69
CA TYR A 429 -16.76 -27.61 4.63
C TYR A 429 -15.71 -26.59 5.11
N PRO A 430 -15.43 -25.55 4.31
CA PRO A 430 -14.33 -24.61 4.58
C PRO A 430 -14.36 -23.97 5.98
N TYR A 431 -15.52 -23.47 6.42
CA TYR A 431 -15.67 -22.86 7.75
C TYR A 431 -15.26 -23.82 8.89
N ARG A 432 -15.56 -25.12 8.79
CA ARG A 432 -15.10 -26.13 9.77
C ARG A 432 -13.60 -26.34 9.71
N ASP A 433 -13.05 -26.56 8.52
CA ASP A 433 -11.69 -27.08 8.37
C ASP A 433 -10.59 -26.01 8.40
N ASP A 434 -10.93 -24.78 8.05
CA ASP A 434 -10.07 -23.60 8.19
C ASP A 434 -10.27 -22.97 9.58
N GLY A 435 -11.52 -22.87 10.05
CA GLY A 435 -11.83 -22.39 11.40
C GLY A 435 -11.16 -23.21 12.50
N GLN A 436 -11.11 -24.54 12.37
CA GLN A 436 -10.37 -25.39 13.31
C GLN A 436 -8.86 -25.12 13.32
N MET A 437 -8.28 -24.73 12.18
CA MET A 437 -6.84 -24.40 12.09
C MET A 437 -6.54 -23.08 12.81
N ILE A 438 -7.34 -22.05 12.56
CA ILE A 438 -7.24 -20.75 13.24
C ILE A 438 -7.48 -20.89 14.74
N LEU A 439 -8.52 -21.65 15.15
CA LEU A 439 -8.83 -21.90 16.57
C LEU A 439 -7.69 -22.59 17.33
N ASN A 440 -6.92 -23.46 16.65
CA ASN A 440 -5.75 -24.07 17.26
C ASN A 440 -4.66 -23.02 17.52
N VAL A 441 -4.35 -22.17 16.53
CA VAL A 441 -3.35 -21.10 16.69
C VAL A 441 -3.74 -20.10 17.80
N ILE A 442 -5.02 -19.73 17.88
CA ILE A 442 -5.54 -18.90 18.99
C ILE A 442 -5.34 -19.62 20.33
N ARG A 443 -5.69 -20.92 20.42
CA ARG A 443 -5.50 -21.70 21.66
C ARG A 443 -4.04 -21.80 22.06
N ASP A 444 -3.14 -22.03 21.10
CA ASP A 444 -1.71 -22.19 21.35
C ASP A 444 -1.10 -20.87 21.85
N MET A 445 -1.43 -19.74 21.20
CA MET A 445 -1.10 -18.39 21.66
C MET A 445 -1.56 -18.14 23.09
N VAL A 446 -2.86 -18.34 23.38
CA VAL A 446 -3.42 -18.13 24.72
C VAL A 446 -2.78 -19.11 25.74
N THR A 447 -2.44 -20.32 25.32
CA THR A 447 -1.76 -21.31 26.19
C THR A 447 -0.36 -20.84 26.58
N GLU A 448 0.41 -20.29 25.64
CA GLU A 448 1.75 -19.78 25.92
C GLU A 448 1.70 -18.48 26.74
N TYR A 449 0.80 -17.56 26.39
CA TYR A 449 0.54 -16.33 27.13
C TYR A 449 0.12 -16.61 28.59
N VAL A 450 -0.80 -17.56 28.82
CA VAL A 450 -1.20 -17.96 30.19
C VAL A 450 -0.06 -18.64 30.95
N LYS A 451 0.86 -19.37 30.28
CA LYS A 451 2.05 -19.94 30.95
C LYS A 451 3.06 -18.89 31.38
N LEU A 452 3.15 -17.76 30.67
CA LEU A 452 4.07 -16.66 31.01
C LEU A 452 3.75 -16.10 32.41
N TYR A 453 2.47 -15.84 32.69
CA TYR A 453 2.04 -15.18 33.92
C TYR A 453 1.56 -16.15 35.01
N TYR A 454 0.85 -17.23 34.66
CA TYR A 454 0.33 -18.18 35.65
C TYR A 454 1.20 -19.44 35.67
N GLN A 455 2.02 -19.62 36.71
CA GLN A 455 2.85 -20.83 36.84
C GLN A 455 2.02 -22.06 37.24
N SER A 456 0.95 -21.86 38.02
CA SER A 456 0.14 -22.92 38.62
C SER A 456 -1.36 -22.62 38.62
N ASN A 457 -2.17 -23.65 38.90
CA ASN A 457 -3.60 -23.48 39.20
C ASN A 457 -3.85 -22.71 40.53
N LYS A 458 -2.81 -22.47 41.35
CA LYS A 458 -2.93 -21.71 42.60
C LYS A 458 -2.95 -20.20 42.33
N GLU A 459 -2.13 -19.69 41.41
CA GLU A 459 -2.19 -18.28 40.99
C GLU A 459 -3.53 -17.94 40.32
N VAL A 460 -4.03 -18.82 39.44
CA VAL A 460 -5.34 -18.63 38.79
C VAL A 460 -6.47 -18.46 39.81
N ARG A 461 -6.43 -19.19 40.95
CA ARG A 461 -7.42 -19.04 42.04
C ARG A 461 -7.17 -17.84 42.95
N LYS A 462 -5.93 -17.34 43.03
CA LYS A 462 -5.54 -16.17 43.83
C LYS A 462 -5.83 -14.84 43.14
N ASP A 463 -5.91 -14.88 41.81
CA ASP A 463 -6.15 -13.71 40.97
C ASP A 463 -7.57 -13.18 41.18
N SER A 464 -7.69 -12.17 42.06
CA SER A 464 -8.95 -11.54 42.45
C SER A 464 -9.60 -10.78 41.29
N GLU A 465 -8.81 -10.15 40.41
CA GLU A 465 -9.32 -9.46 39.22
C GLU A 465 -9.94 -10.45 38.24
N LEU A 466 -9.29 -11.59 37.99
CA LEU A 466 -9.87 -12.67 37.20
C LEU A 466 -11.15 -13.25 37.84
N GLN A 467 -11.18 -13.49 39.16
CA GLN A 467 -12.40 -14.02 39.78
C GLN A 467 -13.56 -13.01 39.74
N MET A 468 -13.30 -11.72 40.00
CA MET A 468 -14.32 -10.66 39.86
C MET A 468 -14.80 -10.52 38.42
N PHE A 469 -13.91 -10.59 37.43
CA PHE A 469 -14.27 -10.59 36.01
C PHE A 469 -15.24 -11.72 35.67
N VAL A 470 -14.92 -12.96 36.04
CA VAL A 470 -15.77 -14.10 35.66
C VAL A 470 -17.07 -14.18 36.47
N ASN A 471 -17.07 -13.66 37.71
CA ASN A 471 -18.28 -13.48 38.50
C ASN A 471 -19.22 -12.43 37.87
N GLU A 472 -18.71 -11.25 37.48
CA GLU A 472 -19.54 -10.19 36.88
C GLU A 472 -20.17 -10.64 35.54
N VAL A 473 -19.45 -11.44 34.74
CA VAL A 473 -19.96 -11.97 33.47
C VAL A 473 -21.02 -13.05 33.66
N SER A 474 -20.88 -13.91 34.67
CA SER A 474 -21.70 -15.13 34.85
C SER A 474 -23.08 -14.83 35.43
N ALA A 475 -24.14 -15.32 34.78
CA ALA A 475 -25.49 -15.30 35.35
C ALA A 475 -25.59 -16.11 36.67
N GLU A 476 -24.69 -17.07 36.86
CA GLU A 476 -24.53 -17.89 38.07
C GLU A 476 -23.52 -17.31 39.07
N GLY A 477 -23.12 -16.05 38.93
CA GLY A 477 -22.26 -15.32 39.86
C GLY A 477 -22.94 -14.90 41.16
N SER A 478 -22.15 -14.47 42.15
CA SER A 478 -22.65 -13.89 43.40
C SER A 478 -23.17 -12.47 43.17
N ARG A 479 -24.44 -12.25 43.52
CA ARG A 479 -25.10 -10.92 43.42
C ARG A 479 -24.46 -9.85 44.31
N THR A 480 -23.73 -10.23 45.36
CA THR A 480 -23.00 -9.28 46.23
C THR A 480 -21.75 -8.70 45.56
N GLU A 481 -21.25 -9.35 44.51
CA GLU A 481 -20.02 -8.98 43.79
C GLU A 481 -20.33 -8.45 42.37
N GLY A 482 -21.62 -8.29 42.03
CA GLY A 482 -22.12 -7.88 40.71
C GLY A 482 -22.34 -9.08 39.78
N VAL A 483 -23.50 -9.14 39.12
CA VAL A 483 -23.89 -10.17 38.13
C VAL A 483 -24.36 -9.46 36.86
N ASN A 484 -23.55 -8.51 36.41
CA ASN A 484 -23.99 -7.43 35.54
C ASN A 484 -23.93 -7.85 34.05
N GLY A 485 -23.08 -8.81 33.68
CA GLY A 485 -22.97 -9.35 32.32
C GLY A 485 -23.99 -10.44 31.97
N ASN A 486 -24.52 -11.14 32.98
CA ASN A 486 -25.67 -12.07 32.89
C ASN A 486 -25.62 -13.13 31.75
N ILE A 487 -24.45 -13.71 31.47
CA ILE A 487 -24.30 -14.80 30.48
C ILE A 487 -24.53 -16.16 31.16
N GLN A 488 -25.59 -16.87 30.75
CA GLN A 488 -25.91 -18.21 31.27
C GLN A 488 -24.83 -19.25 30.93
N GLY A 489 -24.44 -20.05 31.92
CA GLY A 489 -23.43 -21.10 31.79
C GLY A 489 -22.00 -20.59 31.56
N PHE A 490 -21.77 -19.27 31.68
CA PHE A 490 -20.41 -18.74 31.79
C PHE A 490 -19.84 -19.14 33.17
N PRO A 491 -18.56 -19.53 33.29
CA PRO A 491 -18.02 -19.94 34.59
C PRO A 491 -18.03 -18.78 35.60
N SER A 492 -18.75 -18.90 36.72
CA SER A 492 -18.70 -17.91 37.82
C SER A 492 -17.38 -17.91 38.60
N GLN A 493 -16.57 -18.96 38.44
CA GLN A 493 -15.18 -19.02 38.94
C GLN A 493 -14.29 -19.80 37.95
N ILE A 494 -13.01 -19.41 37.85
CA ILE A 494 -12.01 -20.15 37.08
C ILE A 494 -10.87 -20.55 38.01
N GLY A 495 -10.75 -21.86 38.28
CA GLY A 495 -9.75 -22.40 39.20
C GLY A 495 -8.59 -23.18 38.56
N THR A 496 -8.45 -23.16 37.22
CA THR A 496 -7.34 -23.86 36.52
C THR A 496 -6.87 -23.13 35.27
N LYS A 497 -5.58 -23.26 34.93
CA LYS A 497 -4.98 -22.70 33.71
C LYS A 497 -5.68 -23.20 32.44
N ARG A 498 -6.08 -24.47 32.42
CA ARG A 498 -6.84 -25.06 31.30
C ARG A 498 -8.17 -24.33 31.07
N LYS A 499 -8.96 -24.13 32.13
CA LYS A 499 -10.26 -23.45 32.00
C LYS A 499 -10.09 -21.97 31.64
N LEU A 500 -9.04 -21.31 32.14
CA LEU A 500 -8.66 -19.95 31.73
C LEU A 500 -8.36 -19.87 30.23
N VAL A 501 -7.48 -20.75 29.73
CA VAL A 501 -7.14 -20.87 28.30
C VAL A 501 -8.39 -21.14 27.46
N ASP A 502 -9.21 -22.13 27.83
CA ASP A 502 -10.42 -22.48 27.09
C ASP A 502 -11.41 -21.30 27.00
N THR A 503 -11.60 -20.55 28.10
CA THR A 503 -12.47 -19.35 28.12
C THR A 503 -11.92 -18.23 27.22
N PHE A 504 -10.66 -17.82 27.36
CA PHE A 504 -10.11 -16.71 26.58
C PHE A 504 -9.90 -17.07 25.10
N THR A 505 -9.58 -18.32 24.79
CA THR A 505 -9.61 -18.85 23.41
C THR A 505 -10.98 -18.65 22.77
N GLN A 506 -12.06 -18.95 23.50
CA GLN A 506 -13.43 -18.81 23.02
C GLN A 506 -13.82 -17.33 22.85
N MET A 507 -13.42 -16.44 23.76
CA MET A 507 -13.65 -14.99 23.65
C MET A 507 -12.97 -14.42 22.40
N ILE A 508 -11.68 -14.71 22.19
CA ILE A 508 -10.92 -14.24 21.02
C ILE A 508 -11.53 -14.81 19.73
N TRP A 509 -11.86 -16.10 19.69
CA TRP A 509 -12.53 -16.73 18.54
C TRP A 509 -13.84 -16.03 18.17
N LEU A 510 -14.66 -15.66 19.16
CA LEU A 510 -15.96 -15.02 18.96
C LEU A 510 -15.82 -13.64 18.28
N MET A 511 -14.89 -12.83 18.78
CA MET A 511 -14.69 -11.44 18.35
C MET A 511 -13.92 -11.32 17.02
N SER A 512 -13.05 -12.29 16.71
CA SER A 512 -12.24 -12.33 15.48
C SER A 512 -12.85 -13.26 14.42
N ALA A 513 -12.52 -14.55 14.46
CA ALA A 513 -12.82 -15.52 13.42
C ALA A 513 -14.32 -15.75 13.19
N GLN A 514 -15.15 -15.79 14.25
CA GLN A 514 -16.58 -16.01 14.11
C GLN A 514 -17.30 -14.77 13.54
N HIS A 515 -16.96 -13.58 14.04
CA HIS A 515 -17.40 -12.31 13.45
C HIS A 515 -17.02 -12.22 11.97
N ALA A 516 -15.75 -12.49 11.63
CA ALA A 516 -15.26 -12.45 10.26
C ALA A 516 -16.00 -13.42 9.33
N ALA A 517 -16.27 -14.64 9.80
CA ALA A 517 -16.94 -15.70 9.06
C ALA A 517 -18.42 -15.43 8.75
N ILE A 518 -19.11 -14.59 9.53
CA ILE A 518 -20.54 -14.29 9.38
C ILE A 518 -20.81 -12.88 8.81
N SER A 519 -19.88 -11.94 9.02
CA SER A 519 -20.00 -10.56 8.57
C SER A 519 -19.50 -10.41 7.13
N TYR A 520 -18.20 -10.61 6.89
CA TYR A 520 -17.57 -10.24 5.61
C TYR A 520 -18.14 -10.88 4.33
N PRO A 521 -18.64 -12.13 4.32
CA PRO A 521 -19.28 -12.67 3.10
C PRO A 521 -20.59 -11.93 2.72
N VAL A 522 -21.19 -11.12 3.61
CA VAL A 522 -22.39 -10.32 3.31
C VAL A 522 -22.08 -9.25 2.26
N ALA A 523 -20.89 -8.65 2.27
CA ALA A 523 -20.52 -7.70 1.22
C ALA A 523 -20.34 -8.41 -0.14
N ASP A 524 -19.83 -9.64 -0.13
CA ASP A 524 -19.56 -10.37 -1.36
C ASP A 524 -20.78 -11.03 -2.00
N TYR A 525 -21.57 -11.75 -1.20
CA TYR A 525 -22.77 -12.47 -1.64
C TYR A 525 -24.08 -11.72 -1.37
N GLY A 526 -24.18 -11.04 -0.23
CA GLY A 526 -25.41 -10.38 0.25
C GLY A 526 -25.73 -9.08 -0.48
N ALA A 527 -24.72 -8.27 -0.79
CA ALA A 527 -24.91 -6.99 -1.51
C ALA A 527 -25.51 -7.13 -2.92
N TYR A 528 -25.67 -8.35 -3.45
CA TYR A 528 -26.37 -8.66 -4.69
C TYR A 528 -27.76 -9.26 -4.39
N SER A 529 -28.76 -8.39 -4.31
CA SER A 529 -30.15 -8.73 -3.97
C SER A 529 -30.78 -9.90 -4.76
N PRO A 530 -30.44 -10.19 -6.04
CA PRO A 530 -30.95 -11.39 -6.69
C PRO A 530 -30.48 -12.68 -6.02
N ASN A 531 -29.21 -12.77 -5.57
CA ASN A 531 -28.68 -13.97 -4.88
C ASN A 531 -29.25 -14.13 -3.47
N ILE A 532 -29.30 -13.03 -2.70
CA ILE A 532 -29.78 -13.04 -1.31
C ILE A 532 -30.66 -11.79 -1.06
N PRO A 533 -31.95 -11.82 -1.41
CA PRO A 533 -32.85 -10.69 -1.17
C PRO A 533 -33.26 -10.56 0.30
N MET A 534 -33.46 -9.35 0.80
CA MET A 534 -34.09 -9.14 2.12
C MET A 534 -35.63 -9.04 2.07
N LYS A 535 -36.23 -8.79 0.90
CA LYS A 535 -37.69 -8.79 0.65
C LYS A 535 -38.01 -9.46 -0.69
N LEU A 536 -39.21 -10.04 -0.78
CA LEU A 536 -39.78 -10.63 -2.01
C LEU A 536 -41.19 -10.11 -2.22
N TYR A 537 -41.66 -10.12 -3.47
CA TYR A 537 -42.93 -9.54 -3.88
C TYR A 537 -43.77 -10.51 -4.73
N ASP A 538 -45.08 -10.42 -4.55
CA ASP A 538 -46.05 -10.72 -5.59
C ASP A 538 -46.26 -9.49 -6.46
N ASP A 539 -46.45 -9.72 -7.75
CA ASP A 539 -46.58 -8.69 -8.77
C ASP A 539 -47.61 -9.14 -9.79
N GLU A 540 -48.67 -8.37 -9.98
CA GLU A 540 -49.83 -8.74 -10.81
C GLU A 540 -49.52 -8.79 -12.31
N ARG A 541 -48.39 -8.23 -12.75
CA ARG A 541 -47.96 -8.24 -14.16
C ARG A 541 -47.38 -9.57 -14.62
N VAL A 542 -47.16 -10.52 -13.72
CA VAL A 542 -46.63 -11.86 -14.01
C VAL A 542 -47.44 -12.92 -13.26
N SER A 543 -47.48 -14.15 -13.79
CA SER A 543 -48.15 -15.26 -13.09
C SER A 543 -47.59 -15.44 -11.67
N HIS A 544 -48.44 -15.87 -10.74
CA HIS A 544 -48.06 -16.27 -9.37
C HIS A 544 -46.99 -17.37 -9.34
N THR A 545 -46.82 -18.12 -10.44
CA THR A 545 -45.83 -19.20 -10.61
C THR A 545 -44.52 -18.78 -11.26
N THR A 546 -44.43 -17.58 -11.85
CA THR A 546 -43.29 -17.16 -12.69
C THR A 546 -42.24 -16.37 -11.91
N TYR A 547 -40.97 -16.72 -12.08
CA TYR A 547 -39.83 -15.96 -11.55
C TYR A 547 -39.54 -14.76 -12.45
N SER A 548 -39.39 -13.59 -11.85
CA SER A 548 -39.16 -12.34 -12.56
C SER A 548 -38.38 -11.36 -11.67
N GLY A 549 -37.61 -10.46 -12.29
CA GLY A 549 -36.99 -9.33 -11.60
C GLY A 549 -38.00 -8.42 -10.88
N THR A 550 -39.26 -8.41 -11.34
CA THR A 550 -40.36 -7.68 -10.69
C THR A 550 -40.72 -8.21 -9.29
N ARG A 551 -40.35 -9.46 -8.97
CA ARG A 551 -40.53 -10.07 -7.64
C ARG A 551 -39.41 -9.77 -6.64
N LEU A 552 -38.31 -9.15 -7.10
CA LEU A 552 -37.17 -8.75 -6.28
C LEU A 552 -37.38 -7.33 -5.69
N PRO A 553 -36.56 -6.89 -4.72
CA PRO A 553 -36.65 -5.55 -4.17
C PRO A 553 -36.58 -4.45 -5.25
N ASN A 554 -37.38 -3.40 -5.08
CA ASN A 554 -37.37 -2.23 -5.96
C ASN A 554 -36.03 -1.47 -5.89
N ARG A 555 -35.83 -0.47 -6.74
CA ARG A 555 -34.57 0.29 -6.83
C ARG A 555 -34.16 0.96 -5.52
N LEU A 556 -35.13 1.50 -4.76
CA LEU A 556 -34.87 2.11 -3.45
C LEU A 556 -34.38 1.05 -2.44
N GLN A 557 -35.09 -0.07 -2.37
CA GLN A 557 -34.80 -1.16 -1.44
C GLN A 557 -33.51 -1.89 -1.79
N ALA A 558 -33.28 -2.21 -3.07
CA ALA A 558 -32.07 -2.86 -3.54
C ALA A 558 -30.83 -1.99 -3.30
N ALA A 559 -30.94 -0.67 -3.53
CA ALA A 559 -29.87 0.27 -3.22
C ALA A 559 -29.64 0.38 -1.71
N ALA A 560 -30.70 0.47 -0.89
CA ALA A 560 -30.60 0.55 0.55
C ALA A 560 -30.04 -0.75 1.18
N HIS A 561 -30.35 -1.90 0.59
CA HIS A 561 -29.80 -3.21 0.95
C HIS A 561 -28.30 -3.30 0.61
N ALA A 562 -27.91 -3.00 -0.63
CA ALA A 562 -26.49 -3.01 -1.02
C ALA A 562 -25.66 -2.00 -0.19
N SER A 563 -26.19 -0.79 0.02
CA SER A 563 -25.63 0.22 0.94
C SER A 563 -25.44 -0.31 2.36
N PHE A 564 -26.42 -1.06 2.89
CA PHE A 564 -26.36 -1.63 4.23
C PHE A 564 -25.36 -2.78 4.33
N ALA A 565 -25.43 -3.76 3.42
CA ALA A 565 -24.51 -4.89 3.32
C ALA A 565 -23.05 -4.41 3.25
N MET A 566 -22.77 -3.42 2.39
CA MET A 566 -21.43 -2.85 2.26
C MET A 566 -20.96 -2.11 3.53
N SER A 567 -21.83 -1.39 4.23
CA SER A 567 -21.47 -0.74 5.51
C SER A 567 -21.30 -1.72 6.68
N LEU A 568 -21.88 -2.91 6.60
CA LEU A 568 -21.71 -3.92 7.66
C LEU A 568 -20.40 -4.70 7.50
N ALA A 569 -20.06 -5.05 6.25
CA ALA A 569 -19.27 -6.24 5.96
C ALA A 569 -18.03 -6.00 5.08
N THR A 570 -17.44 -4.81 5.12
CA THR A 570 -16.23 -4.52 4.32
C THR A 570 -14.99 -4.11 5.08
N PHE A 571 -15.13 -3.68 6.32
CA PHE A 571 -14.02 -3.02 7.01
C PHE A 571 -13.09 -3.95 7.76
N ARG A 572 -11.78 -3.75 7.54
CA ARG A 572 -10.67 -4.21 8.38
C ARG A 572 -9.59 -3.12 8.41
N TYR A 573 -8.96 -2.89 9.56
CA TYR A 573 -7.72 -2.07 9.65
C TYR A 573 -6.54 -2.77 10.31
N ASP A 574 -6.81 -3.89 10.98
CA ASP A 574 -5.83 -4.73 11.64
C ASP A 574 -6.01 -6.20 11.21
N ARG A 575 -5.08 -7.04 11.65
CA ARG A 575 -5.06 -8.48 11.43
C ARG A 575 -4.87 -9.20 12.76
N LEU A 576 -5.41 -10.41 12.88
CA LEU A 576 -5.30 -11.22 14.09
C LEU A 576 -3.84 -11.32 14.55
N PHE A 577 -3.57 -10.79 15.76
CA PHE A 577 -2.28 -10.73 16.45
C PHE A 577 -1.23 -9.73 15.93
N ASP A 578 -1.59 -8.80 15.04
CA ASP A 578 -0.66 -7.76 14.54
C ASP A 578 -0.27 -6.68 15.57
N TYR A 579 -0.93 -6.63 16.72
CA TYR A 579 -0.69 -5.64 17.77
C TYR A 579 0.52 -5.95 18.68
N GLY A 580 1.39 -6.90 18.29
CA GLY A 580 2.50 -7.38 19.10
C GLY A 580 3.58 -6.34 19.43
N GLU A 581 3.68 -5.26 18.66
CA GLU A 581 4.61 -4.16 18.97
C GLU A 581 4.14 -3.26 20.14
N TYR A 582 2.85 -3.33 20.50
CA TYR A 582 2.18 -2.42 21.45
C TYR A 582 1.95 -3.02 22.86
N LEU A 583 2.47 -4.22 23.14
CA LEU A 583 2.43 -4.81 24.49
C LEU A 583 3.58 -4.25 25.35
N ASP A 584 3.31 -3.96 26.62
CA ASP A 584 4.30 -3.43 27.56
C ASP A 584 5.36 -4.52 27.87
N ASP A 585 4.94 -5.76 28.17
CA ASP A 585 5.85 -6.87 28.50
C ASP A 585 6.59 -7.42 27.26
N PRO A 586 7.95 -7.35 27.20
CA PRO A 586 8.73 -7.86 26.06
C PRO A 586 8.55 -9.36 25.77
N LYS A 587 8.30 -10.20 26.77
CA LYS A 587 8.07 -11.65 26.59
C LYS A 587 6.68 -11.89 25.99
N ALA A 588 5.69 -11.11 26.41
CA ALA A 588 4.37 -11.12 25.78
C ALA A 588 4.44 -10.72 24.30
N ARG A 589 5.25 -9.70 23.95
CA ARG A 589 5.52 -9.34 22.54
C ARG A 589 6.11 -10.50 21.75
N GLN A 590 7.10 -11.20 22.31
CA GLN A 590 7.73 -12.36 21.64
C GLN A 590 6.72 -13.47 21.33
N ILE A 591 5.86 -13.80 22.29
CA ILE A 591 4.77 -14.79 22.10
C ILE A 591 3.85 -14.31 20.97
N LEU A 592 3.37 -13.06 21.02
CA LEU A 592 2.41 -12.59 20.02
C LEU A 592 3.03 -12.47 18.62
N TYR A 593 4.28 -12.01 18.50
CA TYR A 593 5.02 -12.02 17.23
C TYR A 593 5.21 -13.44 16.68
N HIS A 594 5.50 -14.43 17.53
CA HIS A 594 5.60 -15.82 17.08
C HIS A 594 4.29 -16.29 16.46
N TYR A 595 3.15 -16.09 17.13
CA TYR A 595 1.87 -16.53 16.61
C TYR A 595 1.36 -15.69 15.43
N PHE A 596 1.72 -14.40 15.33
CA PHE A 596 1.49 -13.59 14.13
C PHE A 596 2.30 -14.09 12.92
N SER A 597 3.56 -14.50 13.13
CA SER A 597 4.40 -15.15 12.12
C SER A 597 3.82 -16.52 11.72
N VAL A 598 3.37 -17.35 12.67
CA VAL A 598 2.67 -18.62 12.36
C VAL A 598 1.42 -18.38 11.51
N LEU A 599 0.63 -17.34 11.81
CA LEU A 599 -0.53 -16.97 10.99
C LEU A 599 -0.12 -16.55 9.56
N THR A 600 0.83 -15.63 9.42
CA THR A 600 1.17 -15.01 8.13
C THR A 600 2.10 -15.85 7.24
N GLU A 601 3.05 -16.58 7.81
CA GLU A 601 4.07 -17.35 7.07
C GLU A 601 3.68 -18.83 6.88
N GLN A 602 2.81 -19.39 7.72
CA GLN A 602 2.44 -20.81 7.67
C GLN A 602 0.96 -21.03 7.35
N VAL A 603 0.05 -20.44 8.14
CA VAL A 603 -1.39 -20.70 7.98
C VAL A 603 -1.94 -20.01 6.72
N GLU A 604 -1.62 -18.76 6.49
CA GLU A 604 -2.13 -18.01 5.34
C GLU A 604 -1.76 -18.65 3.99
N PRO A 605 -0.50 -19.05 3.70
CA PRO A 605 -0.17 -19.78 2.47
C PRO A 605 -0.95 -21.10 2.32
N LEU A 606 -1.15 -21.85 3.41
CA LEU A 606 -1.93 -23.10 3.40
C LEU A 606 -3.41 -22.85 3.10
N LEU A 607 -4.02 -21.81 3.67
CA LEU A 607 -5.41 -21.45 3.39
C LEU A 607 -5.59 -20.87 1.97
N ASN A 608 -4.61 -20.11 1.48
CA ASN A 608 -4.59 -19.60 0.12
C ASN A 608 -4.49 -20.75 -0.90
N GLU A 609 -3.65 -21.77 -0.66
CA GLU A 609 -3.62 -22.99 -1.49
C GLU A 609 -4.90 -23.83 -1.38
N ARG A 610 -5.53 -23.92 -0.20
CA ARG A 610 -6.87 -24.53 -0.07
C ARG A 610 -7.91 -23.79 -0.93
N ASN A 611 -7.90 -22.47 -0.95
CA ASN A 611 -8.81 -21.66 -1.76
C ASN A 611 -8.53 -21.82 -3.26
N LYS A 612 -7.26 -21.79 -3.70
CA LYS A 612 -6.89 -22.13 -5.08
C LYS A 612 -7.35 -23.55 -5.46
N LYS A 613 -7.22 -24.54 -4.57
CA LYS A 613 -7.70 -25.91 -4.82
C LYS A 613 -9.22 -25.95 -4.95
N ARG A 614 -9.98 -25.37 -4.03
CA ARG A 614 -11.45 -25.30 -4.08
C ARG A 614 -11.92 -24.69 -5.40
N PHE A 615 -11.33 -23.57 -5.80
CA PHE A 615 -11.63 -22.91 -7.07
C PHE A 615 -11.38 -23.82 -8.29
N ARG A 616 -10.24 -24.53 -8.32
CA ARG A 616 -9.92 -25.53 -9.36
C ARG A 616 -10.89 -26.71 -9.38
N ASP A 617 -11.34 -27.17 -8.21
CA ASP A 617 -12.30 -28.27 -8.05
C ASP A 617 -13.76 -27.85 -8.39
N GLY A 618 -13.99 -26.56 -8.67
CA GLY A 618 -15.31 -25.99 -8.98
C GLY A 618 -16.17 -25.63 -7.75
N HIS A 619 -15.59 -25.72 -6.55
CA HIS A 619 -16.22 -25.31 -5.29
C HIS A 619 -16.10 -23.79 -5.06
N LEU A 620 -16.97 -23.23 -4.23
CA LEU A 620 -16.79 -21.89 -3.68
C LEU A 620 -15.48 -21.82 -2.87
N THR A 621 -14.87 -20.64 -2.84
CA THR A 621 -13.73 -20.38 -1.97
C THR A 621 -14.18 -19.75 -0.65
N TYR A 622 -13.32 -19.82 0.36
CA TYR A 622 -13.61 -19.27 1.68
C TYR A 622 -12.41 -18.44 2.18
N PRO A 623 -12.17 -17.27 1.57
CA PRO A 623 -11.06 -16.42 1.95
C PRO A 623 -11.26 -15.72 3.30
N TYR A 624 -12.49 -15.61 3.80
CA TYR A 624 -12.85 -14.83 5.00
C TYR A 624 -12.21 -15.33 6.32
N LEU A 625 -11.57 -16.51 6.31
CA LEU A 625 -10.75 -17.02 7.42
C LEU A 625 -9.24 -17.02 7.13
N SER A 626 -8.78 -16.49 6.00
CA SER A 626 -7.35 -16.25 5.78
C SER A 626 -6.88 -15.12 6.70
N PRO A 627 -5.74 -15.25 7.42
CA PRO A 627 -5.30 -14.27 8.42
C PRO A 627 -5.28 -12.81 7.96
N ARG A 628 -4.86 -12.50 6.72
CA ARG A 628 -4.95 -11.15 6.14
C ARG A 628 -6.35 -10.52 6.13
N TRP A 629 -7.42 -11.31 6.24
CA TRP A 629 -8.81 -10.87 6.24
C TRP A 629 -9.49 -10.95 7.60
N MET A 630 -8.76 -11.26 8.66
CA MET A 630 -9.34 -11.50 9.98
C MET A 630 -8.88 -10.43 10.98
N PRO A 631 -9.77 -9.54 11.44
CA PRO A 631 -9.42 -8.53 12.43
C PRO A 631 -9.19 -9.14 13.81
N ASN A 632 -8.62 -8.35 14.73
CA ASN A 632 -8.55 -8.73 16.15
C ASN A 632 -9.92 -8.73 16.82
N GLY A 633 -10.80 -7.80 16.44
CA GLY A 633 -12.08 -7.55 17.12
C GLY A 633 -13.26 -7.28 16.17
N ILE A 634 -14.38 -6.85 16.76
CA ILE A 634 -15.64 -6.62 16.05
C ILE A 634 -15.60 -5.24 15.36
N GLN A 635 -15.27 -5.26 14.07
CA GLN A 635 -14.95 -4.06 13.30
C GLN A 635 -15.99 -3.75 12.23
N SER A 636 -16.51 -2.52 12.28
CA SER A 636 -17.32 -1.87 11.24
C SER A 636 -16.92 -0.38 11.22
N LEU A 637 -16.97 0.28 10.07
CA LEU A 637 -15.74 0.90 9.54
C LEU A 637 -14.97 1.96 10.35
N GLU A 638 -13.64 1.95 10.21
CA GLU A 638 -12.70 3.04 10.55
C GLU A 638 -11.75 3.44 9.39
N GLU A 639 -11.00 4.55 9.51
CA GLU A 639 -9.91 4.96 8.60
C GLU A 639 -8.54 4.72 9.28
N GLY A 640 -7.63 4.05 8.58
CA GLY A 640 -6.27 4.60 8.38
C GLY A 640 -6.17 5.14 6.95
N CYS A 641 -5.03 5.28 6.28
CA CYS A 641 -3.65 5.51 6.71
C CYS A 641 -2.95 4.51 7.68
N GLY A 642 -2.21 3.54 7.13
CA GLY A 642 -1.21 2.70 7.83
C GLY A 642 0.03 3.46 8.35
N ARG A 643 0.01 4.79 8.27
CA ARG A 643 0.95 5.71 8.94
C ARG A 643 0.31 6.47 10.11
N ARG A 644 -1.01 6.37 10.39
CA ARG A 644 -1.70 7.14 11.46
C ARG A 644 -2.26 6.38 12.65
N MET A 645 -2.24 5.04 12.72
CA MET A 645 -2.24 4.40 14.05
C MET A 645 -0.86 4.52 14.74
N ARG A 646 0.24 4.55 13.97
CA ARG A 646 1.56 5.06 14.42
C ARG A 646 1.55 6.53 14.83
N LEU A 647 0.42 7.21 14.72
CA LEU A 647 0.28 8.65 14.95
C LEU A 647 -1.00 9.03 15.69
N ALA A 648 -1.89 8.13 16.10
CA ALA A 648 -2.94 8.43 17.08
C ALA A 648 -2.40 8.31 18.51
N GLU A 649 -1.55 7.31 18.76
CA GLU A 649 -0.69 7.25 19.95
C GLU A 649 0.42 8.33 19.90
N LYS A 650 0.92 8.63 18.71
CA LYS A 650 2.04 9.59 18.54
C LYS A 650 1.63 11.03 18.28
N LYS A 651 0.33 11.27 18.01
CA LYS A 651 -0.38 12.51 18.31
C LYS A 651 -1.92 12.41 18.19
N MET A 652 -2.75 12.99 19.06
CA MET A 652 -2.68 14.41 19.39
C MET A 652 -2.52 15.32 18.12
N SER A 653 -2.87 14.83 16.89
CA SER A 653 -3.01 15.61 15.63
C SER A 653 -3.61 14.81 14.42
N LEU A 654 -4.51 15.45 13.65
CA LEU A 654 -4.97 15.16 12.26
C LEU A 654 -5.55 13.74 11.95
N TYR A 655 -6.85 13.49 11.68
CA TYR A 655 -7.89 14.27 10.95
C TYR A 655 -7.41 14.87 9.61
N SER A 656 -7.60 14.20 8.45
CA SER A 656 -7.38 14.84 7.12
C SER A 656 -8.03 14.24 5.84
N LEU A 657 -8.15 12.92 5.66
CA LEU A 657 -8.32 12.34 4.30
C LEU A 657 -9.76 12.33 3.73
N LEU A 658 -10.76 12.56 4.58
CA LEU A 658 -12.19 12.27 4.38
C LEU A 658 -12.96 13.15 3.37
N PHE A 659 -12.36 13.58 2.24
CA PHE A 659 -13.07 14.35 1.20
C PHE A 659 -12.81 13.88 -0.24
N GLY A 660 -12.21 12.70 -0.41
CA GLY A 660 -11.93 12.04 -1.69
C GLY A 660 -13.16 11.54 -2.46
N LEU A 661 -13.89 12.46 -3.11
CA LEU A 661 -14.54 12.21 -4.42
C LEU A 661 -15.71 11.20 -4.47
N LEU A 662 -16.86 11.55 -3.88
CA LEU A 662 -18.16 10.95 -4.23
C LEU A 662 -18.79 11.57 -5.52
N THR A 663 -18.15 12.60 -6.08
CA THR A 663 -18.55 13.26 -7.33
C THR A 663 -18.46 12.38 -8.58
N ILE A 664 -17.57 11.37 -8.59
CA ILE A 664 -17.26 10.59 -9.81
C ILE A 664 -18.20 9.36 -9.94
N ALA A 665 -19.44 9.62 -10.34
CA ALA A 665 -20.23 8.74 -11.23
C ALA A 665 -21.51 9.43 -11.75
N LEU A 666 -21.48 10.75 -11.95
CA LEU A 666 -22.42 11.45 -12.86
C LEU A 666 -22.01 11.28 -14.35
N PHE A 667 -20.92 10.55 -14.64
CA PHE A 667 -20.16 10.69 -15.88
C PHE A 667 -20.22 9.51 -16.86
N GLN A 668 -20.96 8.43 -16.58
CA GLN A 668 -20.97 7.23 -17.43
C GLN A 668 -22.25 7.00 -18.26
N PHE A 669 -23.08 8.04 -18.44
CA PHE A 669 -24.13 8.06 -19.47
C PHE A 669 -23.72 8.80 -20.76
N CYS A 670 -22.42 9.02 -20.96
CA CYS A 670 -21.85 9.65 -22.16
C CYS A 670 -20.57 8.92 -22.61
N GLN A 671 -20.72 7.72 -23.19
CA GLN A 671 -19.67 7.11 -24.01
C GLN A 671 -20.26 6.65 -25.35
N GLY A 672 -20.24 7.55 -26.33
CA GLY A 672 -20.16 7.14 -27.72
C GLY A 672 -18.71 6.77 -28.08
N ASN A 673 -18.57 5.85 -29.03
CA ASN A 673 -17.37 5.58 -29.84
C ASN A 673 -16.01 5.90 -29.19
N GLN A 674 -15.48 4.99 -28.35
CA GLN A 674 -14.07 5.05 -27.97
C GLN A 674 -13.22 4.17 -28.88
N CYS A 675 -12.29 4.80 -29.59
CA CYS A 675 -11.37 4.11 -30.48
C CYS A 675 -10.33 3.29 -29.71
N PRO A 676 -10.01 2.05 -30.16
CA PRO A 676 -9.07 1.19 -29.48
C PRO A 676 -7.63 1.68 -29.61
N ILE A 677 -6.76 1.21 -28.71
CA ILE A 677 -5.30 1.34 -28.87
C ILE A 677 -4.87 0.51 -30.08
N SER A 678 -4.21 1.15 -31.06
CA SER A 678 -3.89 0.54 -32.36
C SER A 678 -2.78 1.28 -33.10
N LEU A 679 -2.11 0.61 -34.04
CA LEU A 679 -1.23 1.27 -35.01
C LEU A 679 -2.07 2.04 -36.03
N PRO A 680 -1.58 3.15 -36.63
CA PRO A 680 -2.39 3.95 -37.55
C PRO A 680 -2.86 3.15 -38.79
N GLN A 681 -2.05 2.22 -39.30
CA GLN A 681 -2.40 1.35 -40.43
C GLN A 681 -3.46 0.28 -40.13
N ASP A 682 -3.77 0.01 -38.86
CA ASP A 682 -4.83 -0.93 -38.47
C ASP A 682 -6.22 -0.26 -38.41
N VAL A 683 -6.28 1.06 -38.62
CA VAL A 683 -7.51 1.86 -38.58
C VAL A 683 -8.09 1.99 -39.99
N SER A 684 -9.36 1.60 -40.17
CA SER A 684 -10.02 1.72 -41.48
C SER A 684 -10.14 3.19 -41.93
N HIS A 685 -9.85 3.43 -43.22
CA HIS A 685 -9.75 4.76 -43.85
C HIS A 685 -11.01 5.61 -43.69
N ASP A 686 -12.20 5.02 -43.72
CA ASP A 686 -13.47 5.75 -43.58
C ASP A 686 -14.04 5.71 -42.15
N SER A 687 -13.26 5.24 -41.17
CA SER A 687 -13.76 5.13 -39.79
C SER A 687 -13.78 6.48 -39.06
N PRO A 688 -14.78 6.74 -38.19
CA PRO A 688 -14.75 7.88 -37.26
C PRO A 688 -13.49 7.94 -36.40
N CYS A 689 -12.82 6.80 -36.20
CA CYS A 689 -11.58 6.69 -35.45
C CYS A 689 -10.36 7.24 -36.17
N LEU A 690 -10.26 7.10 -37.50
CA LEU A 690 -9.16 7.76 -38.22
C LEU A 690 -9.30 9.28 -38.12
N LYS A 691 -10.52 9.79 -38.36
CA LYS A 691 -10.81 11.23 -38.23
C LYS A 691 -10.50 11.77 -36.82
N GLN A 692 -10.96 11.09 -35.76
CA GLN A 692 -10.64 11.49 -34.38
C GLN A 692 -9.13 11.45 -34.10
N ARG A 693 -8.41 10.48 -34.68
CA ARG A 693 -6.96 10.32 -34.54
C ARG A 693 -6.19 11.45 -35.20
N GLU A 694 -6.59 11.84 -36.41
CA GLU A 694 -6.03 12.98 -37.15
C GLU A 694 -6.34 14.32 -36.48
N GLU A 695 -7.58 14.54 -36.02
CA GLU A 695 -8.00 15.74 -35.28
C GLU A 695 -7.24 15.88 -33.95
N SER A 696 -7.03 14.77 -33.23
CA SER A 696 -6.20 14.73 -32.01
C SER A 696 -4.77 15.17 -32.31
N LEU A 697 -4.14 14.59 -33.34
CA LEU A 697 -2.77 14.92 -33.73
C LEU A 697 -2.65 16.38 -34.20
N ALA A 698 -3.61 16.90 -34.96
CA ALA A 698 -3.63 18.30 -35.37
C ALA A 698 -3.68 19.24 -34.14
N LYS A 699 -4.54 18.93 -33.16
CA LYS A 699 -4.64 19.68 -31.90
C LYS A 699 -3.39 19.54 -31.03
N GLN A 700 -2.79 18.36 -30.96
CA GLN A 700 -1.53 18.13 -30.25
C GLN A 700 -0.39 18.95 -30.86
N ARG A 701 -0.29 18.99 -32.19
CA ARG A 701 0.74 19.76 -32.94
C ARG A 701 0.59 21.27 -32.83
N SER A 702 -0.64 21.79 -32.68
CA SER A 702 -0.89 23.21 -32.43
C SER A 702 -0.73 23.60 -30.96
N THR A 703 -0.98 22.68 -30.03
CA THR A 703 -0.79 22.90 -28.58
C THR A 703 0.70 22.87 -28.21
N TYR A 704 1.43 21.84 -28.64
CA TYR A 704 2.83 21.64 -28.27
C TYR A 704 3.75 22.10 -29.40
N GLY A 705 4.01 23.40 -29.50
CA GLY A 705 5.00 23.93 -30.45
C GLY A 705 6.43 23.54 -30.08
N ILE A 706 7.35 23.63 -31.04
CA ILE A 706 8.80 23.42 -30.82
C ILE A 706 9.56 24.65 -31.29
N HIS A 707 10.30 25.29 -30.37
CA HIS A 707 11.30 26.28 -30.71
C HIS A 707 12.54 25.56 -31.24
N GLU A 708 13.01 25.99 -32.41
CA GLU A 708 14.23 25.46 -33.02
C GLU A 708 15.49 25.86 -32.22
N PRO A 709 16.56 25.05 -32.24
CA PRO A 709 17.80 25.34 -31.53
C PRO A 709 18.45 26.66 -31.96
N THR A 710 18.89 27.45 -30.98
CA THR A 710 19.59 28.72 -31.20
C THR A 710 21.06 28.65 -30.74
N PRO A 711 21.94 29.57 -31.17
CA PRO A 711 23.32 29.66 -30.64
C PRO A 711 23.39 29.88 -29.12
N GLN A 712 22.34 30.46 -28.53
CA GLN A 712 22.19 30.71 -27.10
C GLN A 712 21.66 29.47 -26.38
N MET A 713 20.67 28.79 -26.95
CA MET A 713 20.08 27.55 -26.44
C MET A 713 20.04 26.47 -27.55
N PRO A 714 21.10 25.65 -27.68
CA PRO A 714 21.28 24.72 -28.80
C PRO A 714 20.54 23.39 -28.61
N PHE A 715 19.39 23.43 -27.95
CA PHE A 715 18.47 22.32 -27.75
C PHE A 715 17.07 22.80 -28.11
N SER A 716 16.29 21.93 -28.75
CA SER A 716 14.89 22.23 -29.07
C SER A 716 14.07 22.29 -27.79
N ARG A 717 13.15 23.26 -27.70
CA ARG A 717 12.37 23.57 -26.48
C ARG A 717 10.89 23.65 -26.79
N LEU A 718 10.04 23.55 -25.77
CA LEU A 718 8.62 23.86 -25.89
C LEU A 718 8.44 25.33 -26.35
N ASP A 719 7.74 25.54 -27.47
CA ASP A 719 7.29 26.87 -27.92
C ASP A 719 5.96 27.18 -27.24
N MET A 720 6.06 27.69 -26.00
CA MET A 720 4.93 28.12 -25.19
C MET A 720 5.44 29.06 -24.10
N SER A 721 4.69 30.14 -23.82
CA SER A 721 5.04 31.00 -22.68
C SER A 721 4.83 30.27 -21.35
N ILE A 722 5.56 30.68 -20.30
CA ILE A 722 5.40 30.11 -18.95
C ILE A 722 3.95 30.27 -18.46
N SER A 723 3.29 31.39 -18.79
CA SER A 723 1.88 31.66 -18.47
C SER A 723 0.92 30.73 -19.22
N ASP A 724 1.15 30.49 -20.50
CA ASP A 724 0.29 29.61 -21.30
C ASP A 724 0.45 28.16 -20.88
N TYR A 725 1.67 27.74 -20.57
CA TYR A 725 1.93 26.40 -20.02
C TYR A 725 1.32 26.22 -18.63
N GLN A 726 1.34 27.25 -17.77
CA GLN A 726 0.57 27.23 -16.51
C GLN A 726 -0.94 27.12 -16.76
N ASN A 727 -1.48 27.80 -17.78
CA ASN A 727 -2.89 27.71 -18.14
C ASN A 727 -3.26 26.33 -18.70
N LEU A 728 -2.38 25.71 -19.50
CA LEU A 728 -2.51 24.32 -19.94
C LEU A 728 -2.55 23.37 -18.74
N LEU A 729 -1.59 23.48 -17.82
CA LEU A 729 -1.47 22.61 -16.65
C LEU A 729 -2.68 22.66 -15.70
N LYS A 730 -3.34 23.82 -15.53
CA LYS A 730 -4.56 23.95 -14.72
C LYS A 730 -5.66 22.97 -15.14
N ASN A 731 -5.72 22.65 -16.44
CA ASN A 731 -6.76 21.82 -17.04
C ASN A 731 -6.23 20.45 -17.53
N HIS A 732 -4.93 20.18 -17.39
CA HIS A 732 -4.31 18.94 -17.89
C HIS A 732 -4.34 17.84 -16.80
N PRO A 733 -5.22 16.83 -16.88
CA PRO A 733 -5.52 15.94 -15.75
C PRO A 733 -4.33 15.08 -15.30
N PHE A 734 -3.40 14.78 -16.21
CA PHE A 734 -2.20 13.97 -15.94
C PHE A 734 -1.06 14.82 -15.34
N THR A 735 -0.52 15.77 -16.10
CA THR A 735 0.64 16.59 -15.72
C THR A 735 0.33 17.69 -14.69
N GLY A 736 -0.92 18.16 -14.60
CA GLY A 736 -1.32 19.27 -13.72
C GLY A 736 -1.13 18.98 -12.24
N PHE A 737 -1.48 17.77 -11.78
CA PHE A 737 -1.27 17.35 -10.39
C PHE A 737 0.22 17.32 -10.02
N HIS A 738 1.04 16.71 -10.88
CA HIS A 738 2.49 16.63 -10.71
C HIS A 738 3.13 18.01 -10.57
N ALA A 739 2.78 18.95 -11.46
CA ALA A 739 3.25 20.33 -11.39
C ALA A 739 2.79 21.07 -10.12
N ALA A 740 1.55 20.85 -9.68
CA ALA A 740 1.02 21.45 -8.44
C ALA A 740 1.73 20.92 -7.19
N LEU A 741 2.02 19.61 -7.12
CA LEU A 741 2.75 19.00 -6.01
C LEU A 741 4.20 19.51 -5.96
N TRP A 742 4.89 19.55 -7.10
CA TRP A 742 6.24 20.12 -7.21
C TRP A 742 6.30 21.58 -6.76
N GLY A 743 5.34 22.41 -7.17
CA GLY A 743 5.22 23.80 -6.70
C GLY A 743 5.04 23.93 -5.18
N ARG A 744 4.40 22.95 -4.52
CA ARG A 744 4.32 22.89 -3.04
C ARG A 744 5.67 22.52 -2.43
N ILE A 745 6.42 21.58 -3.00
CA ILE A 745 7.75 21.17 -2.52
C ILE A 745 8.74 22.34 -2.56
N ILE A 746 8.78 23.10 -3.66
CA ILE A 746 9.59 24.32 -3.77
C ILE A 746 9.23 25.32 -2.66
N ASN A 747 7.94 25.60 -2.47
CA ASN A 747 7.48 26.59 -1.50
C ASN A 747 7.69 26.12 -0.04
N GLY A 748 7.52 24.82 0.24
CA GLY A 748 7.83 24.21 1.53
C GLY A 748 9.31 24.30 1.86
N THR A 749 10.18 23.92 0.93
CA THR A 749 11.65 23.97 1.09
C THR A 749 12.15 25.40 1.28
N ARG A 750 11.64 26.36 0.49
CA ARG A 750 11.92 27.79 0.70
C ARG A 750 11.52 28.26 2.09
N LYS A 751 10.31 27.94 2.57
CA LYS A 751 9.85 28.33 3.91
C LYS A 751 10.69 27.69 5.02
N LEU A 752 10.98 26.39 4.92
CA LEU A 752 11.81 25.65 5.87
C LEU A 752 13.21 26.28 5.99
N ILE A 753 13.85 26.54 4.85
CA ILE A 753 15.21 27.08 4.81
C ILE A 753 15.25 28.54 5.25
N SER A 754 14.30 29.38 4.84
CA SER A 754 14.19 30.76 5.37
C SER A 754 13.95 30.78 6.89
N GLY A 755 13.12 29.87 7.40
CA GLY A 755 12.88 29.73 8.83
C GLY A 755 14.11 29.24 9.61
N TYR A 756 14.91 28.35 9.03
CA TYR A 756 16.17 27.93 9.62
C TYR A 756 17.24 29.03 9.55
N MET A 757 17.40 29.69 8.40
CA MET A 757 18.27 30.85 8.19
C MET A 757 18.03 31.92 9.26
N ALA A 758 16.78 32.27 9.55
CA ALA A 758 16.43 33.23 10.60
C ALA A 758 16.89 32.77 11.99
N LYS A 759 16.75 31.48 12.32
CA LYS A 759 17.21 30.91 13.60
C LYS A 759 18.72 30.96 13.76
N VAL A 760 19.48 30.73 12.68
CA VAL A 760 20.95 30.70 12.72
C VAL A 760 21.63 32.01 12.34
N ALA A 761 20.87 33.08 12.10
CA ALA A 761 21.40 34.39 11.70
C ALA A 761 22.34 35.03 12.74
N HIS A 762 22.24 34.62 14.01
CA HIS A 762 23.11 35.09 15.11
C HIS A 762 24.43 34.29 15.21
N LEU A 763 24.56 33.16 14.51
CA LEU A 763 25.78 32.35 14.52
C LEU A 763 26.82 32.91 13.55
N PRO A 764 28.13 32.65 13.75
CA PRO A 764 29.17 33.06 12.81
C PRO A 764 28.90 32.62 11.36
N LYS A 765 29.30 33.46 10.39
CA LYS A 765 29.15 33.16 8.95
C LYS A 765 29.91 31.89 8.55
N ILE A 766 31.12 31.69 9.10
CA ILE A 766 31.88 30.44 8.89
C ILE A 766 31.23 29.31 9.71
N VAL A 767 30.88 28.23 9.01
CA VAL A 767 30.34 27.01 9.62
C VAL A 767 31.50 26.15 10.13
N LYS A 768 31.41 25.64 11.36
CA LYS A 768 32.41 24.69 11.90
C LYS A 768 32.12 23.27 11.43
N MET A 769 33.14 22.41 11.35
CA MET A 769 32.98 21.02 10.89
C MET A 769 31.84 20.23 11.57
N PRO A 770 31.64 20.28 12.91
CA PRO A 770 30.51 19.59 13.55
C PRO A 770 29.13 20.20 13.21
N GLU A 771 29.07 21.49 12.86
CA GLU A 771 27.82 22.16 12.53
C GLU A 771 27.27 21.72 11.17
N TYR A 772 28.11 21.30 10.22
CA TYR A 772 27.63 20.74 8.94
C TYR A 772 26.79 19.46 9.14
N ALA A 773 27.12 18.63 10.13
CA ALA A 773 26.30 17.47 10.48
C ALA A 773 24.95 17.87 11.08
N GLN A 774 24.88 19.03 11.76
CA GLN A 774 23.62 19.61 12.26
C GLN A 774 22.76 20.18 11.12
N LEU A 775 23.37 20.83 10.12
CA LEU A 775 22.67 21.30 8.92
C LEU A 775 21.95 20.16 8.20
N MET A 776 22.59 18.98 8.08
CA MET A 776 22.00 17.79 7.46
C MET A 776 20.73 17.26 8.17
N GLN A 777 20.50 17.60 9.45
CA GLN A 777 19.27 17.19 10.15
C GLN A 777 18.01 17.82 9.53
N ILE A 778 18.14 18.96 8.87
CA ILE A 778 17.04 19.65 8.17
C ILE A 778 16.51 18.80 7.00
N ARG A 779 17.34 17.94 6.41
CA ARG A 779 16.98 17.11 5.25
C ARG A 779 15.76 16.23 5.48
N GLY A 780 15.58 15.72 6.70
CA GLY A 780 14.40 14.96 7.10
C GLY A 780 13.15 15.78 7.39
N SER A 781 13.24 17.11 7.45
CA SER A 781 12.13 17.97 7.87
C SER A 781 11.08 18.19 6.79
N LEU A 782 11.33 17.78 5.53
CA LEU A 782 10.36 17.91 4.43
C LEU A 782 9.40 16.71 4.32
N GLU A 783 9.86 15.51 4.65
CA GLU A 783 9.10 14.26 4.51
C GLU A 783 7.70 14.29 5.18
N PRO A 784 7.52 14.88 6.38
CA PRO A 784 6.21 14.93 7.03
C PRO A 784 5.18 15.85 6.33
N TYR A 785 5.62 16.70 5.39
CA TYR A 785 4.76 17.67 4.70
C TYR A 785 4.29 17.19 3.32
N PHE A 786 4.80 16.06 2.82
CA PHE A 786 4.59 15.59 1.44
C PHE A 786 4.23 14.10 1.33
N ASP A 787 3.56 13.54 2.35
CA ASP A 787 2.83 12.25 2.31
C ASP A 787 3.58 11.03 1.71
N GLY A 788 4.91 11.00 1.79
CA GLY A 788 5.75 9.93 1.23
C GLY A 788 6.28 10.16 -0.20
N TYR A 789 5.90 11.26 -0.86
CA TYR A 789 6.49 11.68 -2.13
C TYR A 789 7.87 12.33 -1.98
N VAL A 790 8.28 12.61 -0.73
CA VAL A 790 9.62 13.07 -0.35
C VAL A 790 10.14 12.08 0.68
N GLU A 791 11.11 11.26 0.27
CA GLU A 791 11.77 10.26 1.10
C GLU A 791 13.19 10.00 0.58
N LEU A 792 14.08 9.56 1.48
CA LEU A 792 15.52 9.53 1.27
C LEU A 792 16.00 8.07 1.32
N PRO A 793 16.51 7.50 0.21
CA PRO A 793 16.93 6.10 0.19
C PRO A 793 17.93 5.75 1.30
N SER A 794 18.86 6.63 1.62
CA SER A 794 19.87 6.45 2.68
C SER A 794 19.35 6.43 4.12
N LYS A 795 18.07 6.76 4.36
CA LYS A 795 17.44 6.58 5.68
C LYS A 795 16.83 5.19 5.86
N VAL A 796 16.43 4.56 4.77
CA VAL A 796 15.63 3.33 4.76
C VAL A 796 16.50 2.13 4.37
N GLU A 797 17.41 2.35 3.42
CA GLU A 797 18.27 1.33 2.85
C GLU A 797 19.61 1.23 3.59
N PRO A 798 20.30 0.08 3.49
CA PRO A 798 21.69 -0.05 3.89
C PRO A 798 22.53 1.07 3.24
N PHE A 799 23.08 1.98 4.05
CA PHE A 799 23.80 3.15 3.56
C PHE A 799 25.00 3.49 4.44
N GLN A 800 26.16 3.69 3.81
CA GLN A 800 27.36 4.15 4.50
C GLN A 800 27.38 5.68 4.51
N SER A 801 27.05 6.28 5.65
CA SER A 801 27.07 7.73 5.82
C SER A 801 28.42 8.32 5.40
N ASP A 802 28.38 9.29 4.48
CA ASP A 802 29.56 10.00 4.00
C ASP A 802 30.09 10.97 5.06
N MET A 803 29.22 11.59 5.87
CA MET A 803 29.54 12.59 6.90
C MET A 803 30.72 12.25 7.83
N THR A 804 31.05 10.98 8.03
CA THR A 804 32.15 10.52 8.91
C THR A 804 33.37 10.00 8.16
N LYS A 805 33.25 9.68 6.86
CA LYS A 805 34.29 8.99 6.07
C LYS A 805 34.64 9.67 4.74
N TRP A 806 33.94 10.73 4.34
CA TRP A 806 34.13 11.45 3.07
C TRP A 806 35.56 11.98 2.85
N ILE A 807 36.31 12.18 3.94
CA ILE A 807 37.74 12.57 3.94
C ILE A 807 38.63 11.44 3.39
N SER A 808 38.21 10.18 3.47
CA SER A 808 38.99 9.02 3.02
C SER A 808 39.21 8.98 1.51
N ASP A 809 40.36 8.45 1.11
CA ASP A 809 40.74 8.30 -0.30
C ASP A 809 39.92 7.20 -0.98
N GLU A 810 39.56 6.17 -0.21
CA GLU A 810 38.67 5.08 -0.58
C GLU A 810 37.30 5.62 -0.99
N GLN A 811 36.61 6.41 -0.14
CA GLN A 811 35.30 6.95 -0.51
C GLN A 811 35.38 7.97 -1.65
N PHE A 812 36.43 8.78 -1.71
CA PHE A 812 36.65 9.71 -2.83
C PHE A 812 36.74 8.99 -4.18
N ALA A 813 37.43 7.84 -4.22
CA ALA A 813 37.51 6.98 -5.40
C ALA A 813 36.21 6.20 -5.67
N GLU A 814 35.54 5.66 -4.65
CA GLU A 814 34.28 4.92 -4.83
C GLU A 814 33.12 5.80 -5.29
N GLN A 815 33.10 7.09 -4.94
CA GLN A 815 32.11 8.03 -5.48
C GLN A 815 32.18 8.17 -7.02
N ARG A 816 33.29 7.78 -7.65
CA ARG A 816 33.43 7.71 -9.12
C ARG A 816 32.75 6.49 -9.75
N LEU A 817 32.19 5.60 -8.91
CA LEU A 817 31.62 4.29 -9.26
C LEU A 817 30.20 4.09 -8.69
N ALA A 818 29.91 4.71 -7.55
CA ALA A 818 28.64 4.63 -6.81
C ALA A 818 28.20 5.94 -6.13
N GLY A 819 28.84 7.08 -6.47
CA GLY A 819 28.42 8.40 -6.01
C GLY A 819 27.48 9.09 -7.01
N VAL A 820 27.49 10.42 -6.99
CA VAL A 820 26.69 11.29 -7.89
C VAL A 820 27.05 11.10 -9.37
N ASN A 821 28.33 10.83 -9.68
CA ASN A 821 28.82 10.77 -11.06
C ASN A 821 29.60 9.48 -11.38
N PRO A 822 28.90 8.35 -11.58
CA PRO A 822 29.52 7.11 -12.05
C PRO A 822 29.78 7.09 -13.58
N MET A 823 29.52 8.19 -14.30
CA MET A 823 29.42 8.24 -15.76
C MET A 823 30.70 8.74 -16.46
N THR A 824 31.62 9.38 -15.73
CA THR A 824 32.74 10.15 -16.30
C THR A 824 34.11 9.46 -16.21
N LEU A 825 34.31 8.56 -15.25
CA LEU A 825 35.58 7.81 -15.10
C LEU A 825 35.90 7.03 -16.38
N GLN A 826 37.17 7.03 -16.78
CA GLN A 826 37.68 6.33 -17.96
C GLN A 826 38.93 5.52 -17.63
N LYS A 827 39.11 4.35 -18.26
CA LYS A 827 40.39 3.64 -18.23
C LYS A 827 41.40 4.36 -19.13
N VAL A 828 42.65 4.50 -18.71
CA VAL A 828 43.72 5.01 -19.57
C VAL A 828 44.23 3.89 -20.48
N THR A 829 44.38 4.16 -21.78
CA THR A 829 44.80 3.16 -22.77
C THR A 829 45.71 3.76 -23.84
N TYR A 830 46.31 2.92 -24.69
CA TYR A 830 46.96 3.36 -25.94
C TYR A 830 46.01 3.35 -27.16
N SER A 831 44.72 3.06 -26.97
CA SER A 831 43.70 3.01 -28.02
C SER A 831 43.08 4.38 -28.26
N SER A 832 42.73 4.70 -29.50
CA SER A 832 41.91 5.87 -29.86
C SER A 832 40.40 5.60 -29.81
N ARG A 833 39.98 4.35 -29.53
CA ARG A 833 38.58 3.91 -29.57
C ARG A 833 37.96 3.57 -28.21
N ILE A 834 38.78 3.31 -27.19
CA ILE A 834 38.34 2.83 -25.87
C ILE A 834 39.16 3.50 -24.76
N GLY A 835 38.47 4.13 -23.83
CA GLY A 835 39.05 4.85 -22.70
C GLY A 835 39.73 6.16 -23.13
N MET A 836 40.46 6.76 -22.19
CA MET A 836 41.27 7.95 -22.45
C MET A 836 42.60 7.53 -23.09
N ASN A 837 42.94 8.11 -24.25
CA ASN A 837 44.23 7.84 -24.88
C ASN A 837 45.38 8.47 -24.09
N TRP A 838 46.42 7.70 -23.77
CA TRP A 838 47.58 8.16 -23.02
C TRP A 838 48.33 9.30 -23.72
N LEU A 839 48.48 9.27 -25.05
CA LEU A 839 49.20 10.30 -25.78
C LEU A 839 48.46 11.64 -25.75
N ASP A 840 47.13 11.61 -25.72
CA ASP A 840 46.32 12.81 -25.60
C ASP A 840 46.27 13.32 -24.15
N LEU A 841 46.12 12.42 -23.18
CA LEU A 841 46.20 12.76 -21.75
C LEU A 841 47.56 13.38 -21.38
N ARG A 842 48.67 12.81 -21.86
CA ARG A 842 50.03 13.29 -21.59
C ARG A 842 50.28 14.73 -22.06
N LYS A 843 49.56 15.22 -23.08
CA LYS A 843 49.64 16.63 -23.54
C LYS A 843 49.07 17.62 -22.50
N LYS A 844 48.27 17.13 -21.55
CA LYS A 844 47.67 17.92 -20.45
C LYS A 844 48.37 17.70 -19.11
N LEU A 845 48.97 16.53 -18.91
CA LEU A 845 49.67 16.21 -17.66
C LEU A 845 50.98 16.98 -17.50
N ASN A 846 51.24 17.42 -16.27
CA ASN A 846 52.43 18.15 -15.88
C ASN A 846 53.68 17.29 -16.06
N LEU A 847 54.56 17.72 -16.97
CA LEU A 847 55.75 16.98 -17.37
C LEU A 847 56.89 17.03 -16.33
N LYS A 848 56.83 17.96 -15.36
CA LYS A 848 57.78 18.03 -14.24
C LYS A 848 57.43 17.02 -13.14
N PHE A 849 56.15 16.66 -13.00
CA PHE A 849 55.74 15.63 -12.05
C PHE A 849 56.13 14.23 -12.53
N LYS A 850 56.69 13.43 -11.62
CA LYS A 850 57.26 12.13 -11.94
C LYS A 850 56.22 11.00 -11.94
N TRP A 851 55.31 11.04 -12.92
CA TRP A 851 54.19 10.10 -13.04
C TRP A 851 54.59 8.61 -13.00
N ASP A 852 55.74 8.23 -13.56
CA ASP A 852 56.22 6.84 -13.53
C ASP A 852 56.71 6.41 -12.14
N GLU A 853 57.36 7.29 -11.39
CA GLU A 853 57.75 7.04 -10.00
C GLU A 853 56.51 6.95 -9.09
N ALA A 854 55.52 7.83 -9.28
CA ALA A 854 54.25 7.76 -8.54
C ALA A 854 53.50 6.43 -8.77
N VAL A 855 53.36 5.99 -10.03
CA VAL A 855 52.72 4.69 -10.32
C VAL A 855 53.54 3.51 -9.78
N LYS A 856 54.87 3.55 -9.90
CA LYS A 856 55.76 2.52 -9.31
C LYS A 856 55.62 2.44 -7.80
N GLY A 857 55.52 3.58 -7.11
CA GLY A 857 55.36 3.65 -5.65
C GLY A 857 54.10 2.96 -5.14
N VAL A 858 52.99 3.00 -5.90
CA VAL A 858 51.72 2.39 -5.49
C VAL A 858 51.52 0.97 -6.04
N LEU A 859 51.96 0.69 -7.28
CA LEU A 859 51.68 -0.59 -7.97
C LEU A 859 52.90 -1.52 -8.12
N GLY A 860 54.11 -1.07 -7.77
CA GLY A 860 55.36 -1.82 -7.98
C GLY A 860 55.75 -2.00 -9.46
N ILE A 861 55.07 -1.33 -10.38
CA ILE A 861 55.26 -1.49 -11.84
C ILE A 861 55.32 -0.13 -12.55
N SER A 862 55.94 -0.09 -13.73
CA SER A 862 55.98 1.13 -14.55
C SER A 862 54.59 1.62 -14.96
N LEU A 863 54.46 2.93 -15.16
CA LEU A 863 53.30 3.59 -15.76
C LEU A 863 52.90 2.95 -17.10
N ARG A 864 53.87 2.59 -17.94
CA ARG A 864 53.65 1.88 -19.20
C ARG A 864 53.00 0.51 -18.98
N SER A 865 53.45 -0.23 -17.96
CA SER A 865 52.86 -1.52 -17.57
C SER A 865 51.45 -1.34 -17.02
N ALA A 866 51.22 -0.36 -16.14
CA ALA A 866 49.91 -0.07 -15.57
C ALA A 866 48.87 0.31 -16.65
N ILE A 867 49.25 1.07 -17.68
CA ILE A 867 48.38 1.37 -18.83
C ILE A 867 48.14 0.12 -19.67
N ARG A 868 49.20 -0.63 -20.03
CA ARG A 868 49.09 -1.84 -20.87
C ARG A 868 48.24 -2.93 -20.22
N TRP A 869 48.37 -3.11 -18.91
CA TRP A 869 47.59 -4.07 -18.12
C TRP A 869 46.24 -3.49 -17.67
N GLY A 870 45.96 -2.21 -17.93
CA GLY A 870 44.66 -1.61 -17.66
C GLY A 870 44.33 -1.51 -16.17
N TYR A 871 45.31 -1.04 -15.38
CA TYR A 871 45.16 -0.68 -13.97
C TYR A 871 45.13 0.83 -13.73
N LEU A 872 45.41 1.65 -14.74
CA LEU A 872 45.34 3.11 -14.64
C LEU A 872 44.00 3.65 -15.17
N TYR A 873 43.40 4.55 -14.41
CA TYR A 873 42.14 5.23 -14.70
C TYR A 873 42.29 6.73 -14.50
N VAL A 874 41.41 7.51 -15.13
CA VAL A 874 41.42 8.98 -15.05
C VAL A 874 40.00 9.53 -15.00
N LEU A 875 39.81 10.53 -14.15
CA LEU A 875 38.72 11.48 -14.24
C LEU A 875 39.29 12.78 -14.82
N TYR A 876 38.92 13.05 -16.07
CA TYR A 876 39.23 14.29 -16.78
C TYR A 876 38.01 14.64 -17.64
N GLN A 877 37.54 15.88 -17.53
CA GLN A 877 36.35 16.38 -18.20
C GLN A 877 36.72 17.58 -19.09
N PRO A 878 37.15 17.35 -20.36
CA PRO A 878 37.65 18.43 -21.23
C PRO A 878 36.67 19.58 -21.48
N LEU A 879 35.37 19.36 -21.23
CA LEU A 879 34.36 20.41 -21.33
C LEU A 879 34.54 21.52 -20.28
N ASN A 880 35.17 21.20 -19.14
CA ASN A 880 35.43 22.13 -18.04
C ASN A 880 36.67 23.01 -18.29
N ASP A 881 37.54 22.66 -19.26
CA ASP A 881 38.78 23.41 -19.56
C ASP A 881 38.45 24.86 -19.95
N ASN A 882 39.09 25.82 -19.28
CA ASN A 882 38.92 27.25 -19.55
C ASN A 882 37.45 27.72 -19.57
N VAL A 883 36.60 27.14 -18.71
CA VAL A 883 35.30 27.75 -18.38
C VAL A 883 35.56 28.94 -17.45
N PRO A 884 35.09 30.15 -17.77
CA PRO A 884 35.41 31.35 -16.99
C PRO A 884 34.75 31.33 -15.61
N SER A 885 35.49 31.79 -14.61
CA SER A 885 34.94 32.16 -13.30
C SER A 885 34.04 33.41 -13.40
N MET A 886 33.10 33.52 -12.49
CA MET A 886 32.31 34.72 -12.21
C MET A 886 32.78 35.33 -10.89
N GLU A 887 32.55 36.63 -10.71
CA GLU A 887 32.79 37.28 -9.42
C GLU A 887 31.79 36.77 -8.36
N ASP A 888 32.24 36.55 -7.13
CA ASP A 888 31.37 36.03 -6.07
C ASP A 888 30.61 37.15 -5.35
N HIS A 889 29.46 37.52 -5.91
CA HIS A 889 28.54 38.47 -5.27
C HIS A 889 27.76 37.90 -4.06
N THR A 890 28.12 36.72 -3.55
CA THR A 890 27.44 36.12 -2.37
C THR A 890 28.29 36.06 -1.10
N ALA A 891 29.62 36.06 -1.20
CA ALA A 891 30.50 36.29 -0.05
C ALA A 891 30.66 37.79 0.22
N SER A 892 30.59 38.17 1.50
CA SER A 892 30.69 39.57 1.97
C SER A 892 31.75 39.74 3.06
N ASP A 893 32.71 38.82 3.11
CA ASP A 893 33.80 38.79 4.09
C ASP A 893 35.11 39.15 3.38
N PRO A 894 35.74 40.31 3.67
CA PRO A 894 36.91 40.80 2.93
C PRO A 894 38.15 39.90 3.10
N HIS A 895 38.17 39.04 4.12
CA HIS A 895 39.23 38.05 4.34
C HIS A 895 39.15 36.83 3.41
N ARG A 896 38.10 36.76 2.56
CA ARG A 896 37.77 35.56 1.77
C ARG A 896 37.73 35.87 0.29
N ARG A 897 38.38 35.02 -0.50
CA ARG A 897 38.35 35.07 -1.96
C ARG A 897 37.91 33.72 -2.51
N MET A 898 36.85 33.71 -3.32
CA MET A 898 36.44 32.49 -4.02
C MET A 898 37.56 32.02 -4.96
N TRP A 899 37.83 30.72 -4.98
CA TRP A 899 38.71 30.10 -5.97
C TRP A 899 38.15 30.26 -7.38
N ASP A 900 39.05 30.53 -8.34
CA ASP A 900 38.74 30.36 -9.75
C ASP A 900 38.30 28.93 -10.04
N TYR A 901 37.35 28.78 -10.96
CA TYR A 901 36.92 27.47 -11.42
C TYR A 901 38.05 26.77 -12.18
N LYS A 902 38.31 25.52 -11.82
CA LYS A 902 39.42 24.71 -12.35
C LYS A 902 38.91 23.44 -13.03
N SER A 903 39.71 22.92 -13.95
CA SER A 903 39.50 21.63 -14.63
C SER A 903 40.56 20.63 -14.18
N PRO A 904 40.52 20.13 -12.94
CA PRO A 904 41.53 19.21 -12.42
C PRO A 904 41.54 17.87 -13.16
N ILE A 905 42.71 17.23 -13.15
CA ILE A 905 42.94 15.91 -13.75
C ILE A 905 43.31 14.95 -12.62
N ALA A 906 42.38 14.06 -12.26
CA ALA A 906 42.58 13.08 -11.19
C ALA A 906 42.89 11.71 -11.79
N LEU A 907 44.04 11.14 -11.43
CA LEU A 907 44.41 9.78 -11.81
C LEU A 907 44.13 8.83 -10.66
N PHE A 908 43.68 7.63 -11.01
CA PHE A 908 43.33 6.56 -10.08
C PHE A 908 43.99 5.26 -10.53
N VAL A 909 44.30 4.39 -9.58
CA VAL A 909 44.88 3.07 -9.83
C VAL A 909 44.01 1.97 -9.24
N SER A 910 43.85 0.89 -9.99
CA SER A 910 43.36 -0.38 -9.45
C SER A 910 44.51 -1.03 -8.68
N VAL A 911 44.36 -1.12 -7.37
CA VAL A 911 45.29 -1.79 -6.45
C VAL A 911 44.74 -3.16 -6.06
N ARG A 912 45.61 -4.11 -5.68
CA ARG A 912 45.19 -5.37 -5.03
C ARG A 912 45.12 -5.10 -3.53
N GLY A 913 44.10 -5.63 -2.84
CA GLY A 913 44.01 -5.48 -1.40
C GLY A 913 45.15 -6.19 -0.65
N LYS A 914 45.29 -5.86 0.64
CA LYS A 914 46.42 -6.26 1.51
C LYS A 914 46.64 -7.77 1.61
N TYR A 915 45.61 -8.59 1.39
CA TYR A 915 45.70 -10.06 1.46
C TYR A 915 45.64 -10.67 0.06
N PHE A 916 46.27 -11.84 -0.11
CA PHE A 916 46.37 -12.51 -1.43
C PHE A 916 45.01 -12.73 -2.11
N PHE A 917 43.96 -13.05 -1.34
CA PHE A 917 42.61 -13.26 -1.85
C PHE A 917 41.75 -11.98 -1.98
N SER A 918 42.26 -10.81 -1.56
CA SER A 918 41.50 -9.56 -1.64
C SER A 918 41.22 -9.16 -3.10
N LYS A 919 39.95 -8.82 -3.37
CA LYS A 919 39.53 -8.18 -4.63
C LYS A 919 40.34 -6.90 -4.88
N ARG A 920 40.45 -6.51 -6.15
CA ARG A 920 41.02 -5.21 -6.54
C ARG A 920 40.05 -4.07 -6.21
N HIS A 921 40.57 -2.93 -5.80
CA HIS A 921 39.77 -1.72 -5.56
C HIS A 921 40.45 -0.49 -6.18
N LEU A 922 39.68 0.58 -6.36
CA LEU A 922 40.15 1.82 -6.98
C LEU A 922 40.67 2.76 -5.88
N MET A 923 41.90 3.26 -6.03
CA MET A 923 42.48 4.28 -5.15
C MET A 923 42.92 5.51 -5.96
N PRO A 924 42.85 6.72 -5.41
CA PRO A 924 43.41 7.89 -6.05
C PRO A 924 44.95 7.81 -6.03
N LEU A 925 45.58 8.28 -7.09
CA LEU A 925 47.04 8.30 -7.25
C LEU A 925 47.59 9.71 -7.04
N ALA A 926 47.06 10.65 -7.81
CA ALA A 926 47.48 12.05 -7.81
C ALA A 926 46.40 12.90 -8.52
N ILE A 927 46.36 14.19 -8.17
CA ILE A 927 45.45 15.19 -8.72
C ILE A 927 46.30 16.35 -9.22
N GLN A 928 46.21 16.64 -10.52
CA GLN A 928 46.67 17.91 -11.07
C GLN A 928 45.57 18.95 -10.88
N MET A 929 45.91 20.10 -10.29
CA MET A 929 44.92 21.08 -9.82
C MET A 929 44.16 21.82 -10.92
N ASP A 930 44.66 21.82 -12.14
CA ASP A 930 43.99 22.36 -13.32
C ASP A 930 44.50 21.66 -14.61
N SER A 931 43.80 21.80 -15.73
CA SER A 931 44.14 21.18 -17.02
C SER A 931 45.35 21.82 -17.72
N LYS A 932 45.83 22.97 -17.22
CA LYS A 932 47.11 23.58 -17.60
C LYS A 932 48.30 22.69 -17.22
N GLN A 933 49.29 22.59 -18.11
CA GLN A 933 50.40 21.64 -17.98
C GLN A 933 51.42 22.03 -16.89
N ASP A 934 51.44 23.27 -16.43
CA ASP A 934 52.27 23.76 -15.34
C ASP A 934 51.58 23.69 -13.97
N ALA A 935 50.29 23.35 -13.91
CA ALA A 935 49.52 23.28 -12.68
C ALA A 935 50.12 22.28 -11.67
N GLN A 936 50.06 22.64 -10.39
CA GLN A 936 50.56 21.80 -9.29
C GLN A 936 49.89 20.42 -9.31
N VAL A 937 50.69 19.38 -9.09
CA VAL A 937 50.23 18.01 -8.87
C VAL A 937 50.40 17.68 -7.40
N LEU A 938 49.35 17.14 -6.79
CA LEU A 938 49.28 16.76 -5.40
C LEU A 938 48.93 15.26 -5.29
N THR A 939 49.36 14.65 -4.19
CA THR A 939 49.30 13.21 -3.91
C THR A 939 48.82 12.98 -2.47
N PRO A 940 48.45 11.75 -2.08
CA PRO A 940 48.10 11.45 -0.68
C PRO A 940 49.17 11.80 0.36
N ALA A 941 50.43 11.98 -0.03
CA ALA A 941 51.51 12.40 0.87
C ALA A 941 51.50 13.90 1.22
N ASP A 942 50.76 14.74 0.47
CA ASP A 942 50.77 16.21 0.61
C ASP A 942 49.82 16.73 1.71
N GLY A 943 49.29 15.85 2.57
CA GLY A 943 48.52 16.21 3.77
C GLY A 943 47.28 17.06 3.48
N ASP A 944 47.19 18.24 4.07
CA ASP A 944 46.04 19.14 3.90
C ASP A 944 45.89 19.68 2.45
N LEU A 945 46.99 19.81 1.70
CA LEU A 945 46.92 20.17 0.28
C LEU A 945 46.22 19.07 -0.53
N TRP A 946 46.44 17.80 -0.20
CA TRP A 946 45.72 16.68 -0.80
C TRP A 946 44.21 16.77 -0.57
N MET A 947 43.81 17.22 0.62
CA MET A 947 42.39 17.42 0.94
C MET A 947 41.76 18.51 0.07
N LEU A 948 42.45 19.64 -0.10
CA LEU A 948 42.02 20.71 -1.01
C LEU A 948 42.01 20.24 -2.48
N ALA A 949 42.91 19.33 -2.88
CA ALA A 949 42.92 18.74 -4.21
C ALA A 949 41.71 17.84 -4.48
N LYS A 950 41.33 16.99 -3.52
CA LYS A 950 40.11 16.18 -3.60
C LYS A 950 38.86 17.04 -3.70
N ILE A 951 38.76 18.09 -2.88
CA ILE A 951 37.63 19.02 -2.91
C ILE A 951 37.52 19.77 -4.25
N ASN A 952 38.65 20.17 -4.85
CA ASN A 952 38.70 20.75 -6.19
C ASN A 952 38.13 19.80 -7.26
N VAL A 953 38.45 18.50 -7.16
CA VAL A 953 37.87 17.47 -8.04
C VAL A 953 36.37 17.31 -7.80
N GLN A 954 35.91 17.27 -6.55
CA GLN A 954 34.49 17.18 -6.22
C GLN A 954 33.70 18.37 -6.81
N ASN A 955 34.26 19.58 -6.75
CA ASN A 955 33.66 20.79 -7.32
C ASN A 955 33.48 20.71 -8.85
N SER A 956 34.56 20.38 -9.57
CA SER A 956 34.54 20.26 -11.04
C SER A 956 33.73 19.05 -11.53
N ASP A 957 33.71 17.97 -10.75
CA ASP A 957 32.92 16.78 -11.06
C ASP A 957 31.42 17.01 -10.85
N ALA A 958 31.02 17.73 -9.80
CA ALA A 958 29.62 18.12 -9.60
C ALA A 958 29.13 19.02 -10.74
N ALA A 959 29.95 19.98 -11.17
CA ALA A 959 29.66 20.83 -12.33
C ALA A 959 29.42 20.02 -13.60
N GLY A 960 30.31 19.09 -13.92
CA GLY A 960 30.18 18.19 -15.06
C GLY A 960 28.95 17.28 -14.94
N SER A 961 28.76 16.65 -13.79
CA SER A 961 27.62 15.78 -13.52
C SER A 961 26.28 16.50 -13.72
N GLN A 962 26.16 17.74 -13.23
CA GLN A 962 24.89 18.46 -13.25
C GLN A 962 24.64 19.20 -14.56
N MET A 963 25.66 19.81 -15.19
CA MET A 963 25.46 20.54 -16.45
C MET A 963 25.53 19.63 -17.69
N VAL A 964 26.41 18.62 -17.68
CA VAL A 964 26.66 17.74 -18.83
C VAL A 964 25.81 16.47 -18.74
N GLU A 965 25.97 15.66 -17.69
CA GLU A 965 25.31 14.35 -17.58
C GLU A 965 23.81 14.48 -17.23
N HIS A 966 23.43 15.42 -16.38
CA HIS A 966 22.04 15.62 -15.96
C HIS A 966 21.28 16.59 -16.88
N LEU A 967 21.63 17.88 -16.87
CA LEU A 967 20.86 18.90 -17.60
C LEU A 967 20.87 18.67 -19.11
N ALA A 968 22.04 18.59 -19.74
CA ALA A 968 22.15 18.51 -21.19
C ALA A 968 21.79 17.13 -21.76
N LYS A 969 22.29 16.04 -21.17
CA LYS A 969 22.12 14.67 -21.70
C LYS A 969 20.82 13.99 -21.28
N VAL A 970 20.21 14.36 -20.15
CA VAL A 970 18.94 13.79 -19.68
C VAL A 970 17.80 14.79 -19.88
N HIS A 971 17.79 15.94 -19.18
CA HIS A 971 16.66 16.88 -19.22
C HIS A 971 16.38 17.47 -20.62
N LEU A 972 17.33 18.22 -21.18
CA LEU A 972 17.12 18.97 -22.43
C LEU A 972 16.95 18.06 -23.65
N LEU A 973 17.64 16.91 -23.65
CA LEU A 973 17.46 15.88 -24.66
C LEU A 973 16.08 15.19 -24.57
N SER A 974 15.61 14.90 -23.36
CA SER A 974 14.31 14.24 -23.17
C SER A 974 13.14 15.15 -23.54
N GLU A 975 13.28 16.48 -23.44
CA GLU A 975 12.25 17.42 -23.89
C GLU A 975 12.00 17.34 -25.40
N ALA A 976 13.06 17.31 -26.22
CA ALA A 976 12.91 17.11 -27.66
C ALA A 976 12.21 15.77 -27.99
N LEU A 977 12.55 14.70 -27.27
CA LEU A 977 11.88 13.39 -27.40
C LEU A 977 10.40 13.47 -27.01
N CYS A 978 10.09 14.02 -25.84
CA CYS A 978 8.74 14.03 -25.29
C CYS A 978 7.80 15.01 -25.98
N LEU A 979 8.31 16.15 -26.47
CA LEU A 979 7.54 17.02 -27.37
C LEU A 979 7.14 16.28 -28.65
N SER A 980 8.07 15.54 -29.28
CA SER A 980 7.73 14.77 -30.48
C SER A 980 6.82 13.57 -30.18
N VAL A 981 6.89 12.94 -28.99
CA VAL A 981 5.87 11.96 -28.56
C VAL A 981 4.49 12.60 -28.52
N GLU A 982 4.37 13.74 -27.84
CA GLU A 982 3.10 14.48 -27.75
C GLU A 982 2.59 14.95 -29.12
N ARG A 983 3.46 15.32 -30.06
CA ARG A 983 3.09 15.89 -31.37
C ARG A 983 2.88 14.89 -32.49
N GLN A 984 3.49 13.71 -32.43
CA GLN A 984 3.56 12.78 -33.57
C GLN A 984 2.91 11.43 -33.31
N LEU A 985 2.66 11.07 -32.04
CA LEU A 985 1.93 9.86 -31.67
C LEU A 985 0.54 10.23 -31.16
N SER A 986 -0.49 9.59 -31.70
CA SER A 986 -1.86 9.77 -31.22
C SER A 986 -1.99 9.30 -29.77
N GLN A 987 -2.93 9.86 -29.01
CA GLN A 987 -3.30 9.32 -27.70
C GLN A 987 -3.81 7.87 -27.75
N ARG A 988 -4.16 7.36 -28.95
CA ARG A 988 -4.53 5.97 -29.22
C ARG A 988 -3.39 5.11 -29.77
N HIS A 989 -2.18 5.66 -29.86
CA HIS A 989 -0.99 4.92 -30.29
C HIS A 989 -0.40 4.12 -29.12
N PRO A 990 -0.07 2.81 -29.27
CA PRO A 990 0.50 2.00 -28.18
C PRO A 990 1.73 2.64 -27.53
N LEU A 991 2.68 3.12 -28.33
CA LEU A 991 3.86 3.79 -27.77
C LEU A 991 3.53 5.08 -26.99
N TYR A 992 2.49 5.85 -27.35
CA TYR A 992 2.06 6.99 -26.54
C TYR A 992 1.49 6.53 -25.18
N GLU A 993 0.73 5.43 -25.20
CA GLU A 993 0.09 4.83 -24.02
C GLU A 993 1.08 4.57 -22.88
N ILE A 994 2.28 4.06 -23.18
CA ILE A 994 3.37 3.88 -22.20
C ILE A 994 4.26 5.11 -22.07
N MET A 995 4.62 5.79 -23.16
CA MET A 995 5.60 6.87 -23.11
C MET A 995 5.09 8.13 -22.39
N LYS A 996 3.77 8.34 -22.29
CA LYS A 996 3.21 9.44 -21.46
C LYS A 996 3.65 9.36 -19.99
N TYR A 997 3.89 8.16 -19.45
CA TYR A 997 4.39 7.97 -18.07
C TYR A 997 5.89 8.26 -17.95
N HIS A 998 6.69 7.85 -18.93
CA HIS A 998 8.13 8.12 -18.94
C HIS A 998 8.45 9.59 -19.28
N CYS A 999 7.61 10.25 -20.08
CA CYS A 999 7.68 11.68 -20.39
C CYS A 999 7.04 12.58 -19.31
N ARG A 1000 6.45 12.00 -18.25
CA ARG A 1000 5.90 12.74 -17.11
C ARG A 1000 7.01 13.60 -16.48
N GLY A 1001 6.68 14.86 -16.19
CA GLY A 1001 7.57 15.82 -15.53
C GLY A 1001 8.54 16.57 -16.45
N VAL A 1002 9.02 15.94 -17.54
CA VAL A 1002 10.04 16.51 -18.46
C VAL A 1002 9.74 17.95 -18.88
N LEU A 1003 8.58 18.19 -19.49
CA LEU A 1003 8.20 19.52 -19.98
C LEU A 1003 8.03 20.52 -18.83
N THR A 1004 7.53 20.06 -17.68
CA THR A 1004 7.27 20.89 -16.49
C THR A 1004 8.56 21.36 -15.84
N THR A 1005 9.45 20.44 -15.48
CA THR A 1005 10.72 20.80 -14.83
C THR A 1005 11.60 21.61 -15.76
N ASN A 1006 11.59 21.36 -17.07
CA ASN A 1006 12.40 22.16 -18.00
C ASN A 1006 11.81 23.57 -18.28
N THR A 1007 10.49 23.74 -18.31
CA THR A 1007 9.83 25.03 -18.54
C THR A 1007 9.97 25.95 -17.33
N PHE A 1008 9.86 25.43 -16.11
CA PHE A 1008 9.95 26.23 -14.88
C PHE A 1008 11.35 26.25 -14.26
N GLY A 1009 12.03 25.10 -14.21
CA GLY A 1009 13.32 24.93 -13.54
C GLY A 1009 14.45 25.68 -14.23
N GLY A 1010 14.58 25.53 -15.55
CA GLY A 1010 15.62 26.21 -16.33
C GLY A 1010 15.67 27.73 -16.10
N PRO A 1011 14.57 28.47 -16.32
CA PRO A 1011 14.48 29.91 -16.03
C PRO A 1011 14.65 30.29 -14.55
N THR A 1012 14.45 29.34 -13.62
CA THR A 1012 14.60 29.54 -12.17
C THR A 1012 16.02 29.24 -11.67
N LEU A 1013 16.87 28.59 -12.49
CA LEU A 1013 18.23 28.18 -12.11
C LEU A 1013 19.34 28.90 -12.90
N LEU A 1014 19.14 29.15 -14.21
CA LEU A 1014 20.20 29.48 -15.19
C LEU A 1014 20.32 30.97 -15.58
N LYS A 1015 19.81 31.90 -14.76
CA LYS A 1015 19.87 33.35 -14.99
C LYS A 1015 20.75 34.07 -13.95
N PRO A 1016 21.18 35.32 -14.19
CA PRO A 1016 21.88 36.13 -13.19
C PRO A 1016 21.14 36.15 -11.84
N ASN A 1017 21.88 36.14 -10.73
CA ASN A 1017 21.37 36.15 -9.36
C ASN A 1017 20.47 34.97 -8.95
N LEU A 1018 20.37 33.91 -9.77
CA LEU A 1018 19.65 32.67 -9.44
C LEU A 1018 20.60 31.58 -8.89
N PRO A 1019 20.11 30.42 -8.42
CA PRO A 1019 20.92 29.46 -7.67
C PRO A 1019 22.24 29.02 -8.32
N LEU A 1020 22.30 28.72 -9.62
CA LEU A 1020 23.58 28.29 -10.23
C LEU A 1020 24.61 29.44 -10.28
N ASP A 1021 24.14 30.68 -10.41
CA ASP A 1021 24.98 31.87 -10.32
C ASP A 1021 25.54 32.09 -8.92
N LYS A 1022 24.71 31.81 -7.91
CA LYS A 1022 25.06 31.95 -6.50
C LYS A 1022 25.88 30.79 -5.94
N LEU A 1023 25.76 29.60 -6.52
CA LEU A 1023 26.33 28.36 -5.98
C LEU A 1023 27.55 27.82 -6.73
N MET A 1024 27.78 28.17 -8.00
CA MET A 1024 28.93 27.67 -8.76
C MET A 1024 29.94 28.79 -9.03
N PRO A 1025 31.27 28.53 -9.02
CA PRO A 1025 32.28 29.55 -9.30
C PRO A 1025 32.25 30.08 -10.73
N TYR A 1026 31.72 29.30 -11.68
CA TYR A 1026 31.54 29.71 -13.09
C TYR A 1026 30.19 30.41 -13.37
N GLY A 1027 29.33 30.50 -12.35
CA GLY A 1027 27.99 31.10 -12.37
C GLY A 1027 27.08 30.73 -13.55
N TYR A 1028 26.13 31.61 -13.90
CA TYR A 1028 25.19 31.32 -14.99
C TYR A 1028 25.88 31.30 -16.38
N LYS A 1029 26.96 32.05 -16.58
CA LYS A 1029 27.67 32.12 -17.88
C LYS A 1029 28.36 30.80 -18.21
N GLY A 1030 29.10 30.22 -17.25
CA GLY A 1030 29.74 28.92 -17.43
C GLY A 1030 28.74 27.77 -17.56
N ALA A 1031 27.61 27.81 -16.87
CA ALA A 1031 26.52 26.83 -17.02
C ALA A 1031 26.01 26.77 -18.48
N ASN A 1032 25.76 27.95 -19.06
CA ASN A 1032 25.34 28.09 -20.45
C ASN A 1032 26.44 27.66 -21.43
N GLU A 1033 27.71 27.97 -21.17
CA GLU A 1033 28.83 27.53 -22.01
C GLU A 1033 29.04 26.00 -21.96
N LEU A 1034 28.96 25.36 -20.78
CA LEU A 1034 29.00 23.90 -20.64
C LEU A 1034 27.85 23.23 -21.40
N THR A 1035 26.65 23.80 -21.32
CA THR A 1035 25.47 23.34 -22.08
C THR A 1035 25.73 23.41 -23.59
N LYS A 1036 26.28 24.52 -24.10
CA LYS A 1036 26.63 24.70 -25.51
C LYS A 1036 27.74 23.75 -25.98
N ARG A 1037 28.81 23.61 -25.20
CA ARG A 1037 29.91 22.67 -25.50
C ARG A 1037 29.39 21.23 -25.55
N THR A 1038 28.47 20.86 -24.66
CA THR A 1038 27.82 19.54 -24.66
C THR A 1038 27.01 19.31 -25.92
N ALA A 1039 26.15 20.25 -26.34
CA ALA A 1039 25.36 20.12 -27.58
C ALA A 1039 26.23 19.88 -28.83
N ARG A 1040 27.41 20.52 -28.91
CA ARG A 1040 28.38 20.33 -30.01
C ARG A 1040 28.92 18.90 -30.11
N ILE A 1041 28.94 18.12 -29.02
CA ILE A 1041 29.46 16.75 -28.98
C ILE A 1041 28.40 15.67 -28.73
N LEU A 1042 27.18 16.07 -28.36
CA LEU A 1042 26.09 15.17 -28.01
C LEU A 1042 25.73 14.27 -29.20
N ASN A 1043 25.61 12.97 -28.94
CA ASN A 1043 25.22 11.98 -29.93
C ASN A 1043 24.38 10.89 -29.28
N TRP A 1044 23.17 10.65 -29.79
CA TRP A 1044 22.24 9.65 -29.27
C TRP A 1044 22.88 8.29 -29.02
N LYS A 1045 23.74 7.82 -29.94
CA LYS A 1045 24.37 6.50 -29.82
C LYS A 1045 25.34 6.40 -28.65
N ASP A 1046 25.96 7.52 -28.24
CA ASP A 1046 26.94 7.56 -27.15
C ASP A 1046 26.29 7.58 -25.75
N LEU A 1047 24.96 7.68 -25.69
CA LEU A 1047 24.16 7.63 -24.47
C LEU A 1047 23.63 6.23 -24.12
N GLU A 1048 23.70 5.26 -25.05
CA GLU A 1048 23.34 3.88 -24.75
C GLU A 1048 24.30 3.32 -23.67
N PHE A 1049 23.72 2.89 -22.55
CA PHE A 1049 24.41 2.54 -21.31
C PHE A 1049 25.58 1.56 -21.51
N THR A 1050 25.33 0.46 -22.22
CA THR A 1050 26.29 -0.63 -22.43
C THR A 1050 27.46 -0.17 -23.30
N ARG A 1051 27.16 0.51 -24.41
CA ARG A 1051 28.12 1.12 -25.34
C ARG A 1051 28.91 2.23 -24.66
N ASN A 1052 28.30 3.01 -23.77
CA ASN A 1052 28.98 4.05 -22.99
C ASN A 1052 30.04 3.43 -22.04
N ILE A 1053 29.67 2.44 -21.24
CA ILE A 1053 30.59 1.72 -20.33
C ILE A 1053 31.72 1.04 -21.12
N LYS A 1054 31.40 0.45 -22.29
CA LYS A 1054 32.39 -0.12 -23.21
C LYS A 1054 33.32 0.94 -23.79
N LYS A 1055 32.81 2.09 -24.23
CA LYS A 1055 33.59 3.22 -24.76
C LYS A 1055 34.55 3.78 -23.72
N ARG A 1056 34.15 3.84 -22.44
CA ARG A 1056 35.02 4.25 -21.32
C ARG A 1056 36.01 3.17 -20.85
N GLY A 1057 35.88 1.94 -21.35
CA GLY A 1057 36.80 0.82 -21.10
C GLY A 1057 36.61 0.11 -19.77
N LEU A 1058 35.42 0.21 -19.15
CA LEU A 1058 35.15 -0.22 -17.76
C LEU A 1058 34.42 -1.58 -17.63
N THR A 1059 34.33 -2.36 -18.71
CA THR A 1059 33.63 -3.66 -18.72
C THR A 1059 34.37 -4.78 -17.98
N ASN A 1060 35.66 -4.62 -17.68
CA ASN A 1060 36.46 -5.65 -17.01
C ASN A 1060 36.16 -5.71 -15.51
N ARG A 1061 35.35 -6.71 -15.11
CA ARG A 1061 35.00 -7.01 -13.71
C ARG A 1061 36.15 -7.55 -12.86
N HIS A 1062 37.26 -8.01 -13.42
CA HIS A 1062 38.41 -8.46 -12.63
C HIS A 1062 39.29 -7.27 -12.17
N HIS A 1063 39.45 -6.25 -13.02
CA HIS A 1063 40.29 -5.09 -12.70
C HIS A 1063 39.52 -4.02 -11.91
N LEU A 1064 38.20 -3.96 -12.11
CA LEU A 1064 37.27 -3.08 -11.40
C LEU A 1064 36.03 -3.90 -10.97
N PRO A 1065 36.16 -4.74 -9.91
CA PRO A 1065 35.09 -5.64 -9.48
C PRO A 1065 33.93 -4.91 -8.82
N TYR A 1066 34.22 -3.92 -7.97
CA TYR A 1066 33.21 -3.02 -7.44
C TYR A 1066 32.88 -1.94 -8.48
N TYR A 1067 31.69 -2.00 -9.08
CA TYR A 1067 31.13 -0.89 -9.87
C TYR A 1067 29.59 -0.99 -9.94
N PRO A 1068 28.85 -0.60 -8.88
CA PRO A 1068 27.41 -0.80 -8.77
C PRO A 1068 26.59 -0.25 -9.94
N TYR A 1069 26.90 0.95 -10.43
CA TYR A 1069 26.23 1.54 -11.59
C TYR A 1069 26.28 0.66 -12.85
N ARG A 1070 27.42 0.00 -13.12
CA ARG A 1070 27.56 -0.97 -14.21
C ARG A 1070 26.74 -2.24 -13.93
N ASP A 1071 26.89 -2.80 -12.74
CA ASP A 1071 26.48 -4.18 -12.47
C ASP A 1071 25.01 -4.34 -12.07
N ASP A 1072 24.41 -3.31 -11.48
CA ASP A 1072 22.97 -3.24 -11.17
C ASP A 1072 22.21 -2.55 -12.31
N GLY A 1073 22.80 -1.52 -12.92
CA GLY A 1073 22.22 -0.85 -14.09
C GLY A 1073 21.97 -1.82 -15.25
N GLN A 1074 22.86 -2.79 -15.45
CA GLN A 1074 22.63 -3.86 -16.44
C GLN A 1074 21.44 -4.75 -16.10
N VAL A 1075 21.14 -5.01 -14.82
CA VAL A 1075 19.99 -5.81 -14.41
C VAL A 1075 18.70 -5.06 -14.73
N ILE A 1076 18.61 -3.80 -14.33
CA ILE A 1076 17.46 -2.93 -14.63
C ILE A 1076 17.27 -2.74 -16.14
N LEU A 1077 18.34 -2.51 -16.89
CA LEU A 1077 18.30 -2.36 -18.35
C LEU A 1077 17.76 -3.61 -19.05
N ASN A 1078 18.12 -4.82 -18.58
CA ASN A 1078 17.59 -6.06 -19.14
C ASN A 1078 16.06 -6.14 -18.94
N VAL A 1079 15.57 -5.83 -17.73
CA VAL A 1079 14.13 -5.87 -17.42
C VAL A 1079 13.34 -4.84 -18.24
N ILE A 1080 13.88 -3.62 -18.40
CA ILE A 1080 13.29 -2.62 -19.30
C ILE A 1080 13.26 -3.14 -20.74
N ARG A 1081 14.35 -3.74 -21.23
CA ARG A 1081 14.46 -4.28 -22.58
C ARG A 1081 13.49 -5.43 -22.82
N ASP A 1082 13.32 -6.33 -21.85
CA ASP A 1082 12.42 -7.48 -21.96
C ASP A 1082 10.95 -7.03 -21.93
N MET A 1083 10.60 -6.09 -21.04
CA MET A 1083 9.28 -5.42 -21.03
C MET A 1083 8.98 -4.80 -22.39
N VAL A 1084 9.86 -3.92 -22.90
CA VAL A 1084 9.71 -3.26 -24.20
C VAL A 1084 9.65 -4.28 -25.33
N THR A 1085 10.43 -5.36 -25.26
CA THR A 1085 10.42 -6.44 -26.25
C THR A 1085 9.08 -7.16 -26.31
N GLU A 1086 8.46 -7.45 -25.16
CA GLU A 1086 7.15 -8.08 -25.12
C GLU A 1086 6.03 -7.11 -25.53
N TYR A 1087 6.05 -5.87 -25.01
CA TYR A 1087 5.09 -4.83 -25.37
C TYR A 1087 5.10 -4.53 -26.87
N VAL A 1088 6.28 -4.31 -27.48
CA VAL A 1088 6.41 -4.07 -28.92
C VAL A 1088 5.92 -5.27 -29.74
N LYS A 1089 6.10 -6.51 -29.27
CA LYS A 1089 5.60 -7.71 -29.96
C LYS A 1089 4.07 -7.87 -29.91
N LEU A 1090 3.37 -7.21 -28.98
CA LEU A 1090 1.90 -7.22 -28.94
C LEU A 1090 1.29 -6.53 -30.17
N TYR A 1091 1.90 -5.43 -30.60
CA TYR A 1091 1.37 -4.55 -31.66
C TYR A 1091 2.14 -4.69 -32.97
N TYR A 1092 3.47 -4.74 -32.92
CA TYR A 1092 4.32 -4.91 -34.11
C TYR A 1092 4.65 -6.40 -34.28
N ARG A 1093 3.86 -7.08 -35.10
CA ARG A 1093 4.00 -8.51 -35.42
C ARG A 1093 5.21 -8.78 -36.32
N TYR A 1094 5.54 -7.85 -37.21
CA TYR A 1094 6.63 -7.93 -38.19
C TYR A 1094 7.42 -6.61 -38.33
N ASN A 1095 8.52 -6.65 -39.08
CA ASN A 1095 9.25 -5.44 -39.48
C ASN A 1095 8.49 -4.61 -40.53
N TYR A 1096 7.40 -5.12 -41.10
CA TYR A 1096 6.49 -4.36 -41.96
C TYR A 1096 5.75 -3.29 -41.15
N ASP A 1097 5.13 -3.68 -40.05
CA ASP A 1097 4.30 -2.81 -39.21
C ASP A 1097 5.09 -1.61 -38.65
N VAL A 1098 6.40 -1.76 -38.42
CA VAL A 1098 7.30 -0.64 -38.03
C VAL A 1098 7.54 0.36 -39.16
N ARG A 1099 7.56 -0.11 -40.42
CA ARG A 1099 7.81 0.73 -41.61
C ARG A 1099 6.57 1.50 -42.05
N GLU A 1100 5.39 0.87 -41.96
CA GLU A 1100 4.12 1.47 -42.37
C GLU A 1100 3.48 2.35 -41.28
N ASP A 1101 3.94 2.26 -40.04
CA ASP A 1101 3.52 3.13 -38.94
C ASP A 1101 3.97 4.59 -39.19
N SER A 1102 3.09 5.34 -39.83
CA SER A 1102 3.33 6.72 -40.25
C SER A 1102 3.51 7.68 -39.06
N GLU A 1103 2.92 7.38 -37.90
CA GLU A 1103 3.10 8.16 -36.67
C GLU A 1103 4.50 7.95 -36.09
N LEU A 1104 4.95 6.70 -35.98
CA LEU A 1104 6.31 6.36 -35.58
C LEU A 1104 7.37 6.94 -36.54
N GLN A 1105 7.15 6.85 -37.87
CA GLN A 1105 8.08 7.43 -38.84
C GLN A 1105 8.12 8.96 -38.75
N ASN A 1106 6.98 9.63 -38.54
CA ASN A 1106 6.95 11.08 -38.30
C ASN A 1106 7.64 11.48 -36.99
N PHE A 1107 7.44 10.72 -35.91
CA PHE A 1107 8.12 10.90 -34.63
C PHE A 1107 9.65 10.88 -34.80
N VAL A 1108 10.20 9.83 -35.40
CA VAL A 1108 11.66 9.71 -35.53
C VAL A 1108 12.27 10.69 -36.53
N ASN A 1109 11.50 11.07 -37.56
CA ASN A 1109 11.87 12.12 -38.50
C ASN A 1109 11.90 13.51 -37.83
N GLU A 1110 10.96 13.83 -36.94
CA GLU A 1110 10.96 15.10 -36.20
C GLU A 1110 12.13 15.20 -35.21
N VAL A 1111 12.41 14.12 -34.47
CA VAL A 1111 13.50 14.09 -33.48
C VAL A 1111 14.89 14.17 -34.13
N SER A 1112 15.12 13.46 -35.25
CA SER A 1112 16.45 13.31 -35.83
C SER A 1112 17.00 14.60 -36.45
N ALA A 1113 18.27 14.92 -36.15
CA ALA A 1113 19.03 15.96 -36.89
C ALA A 1113 19.22 15.66 -38.40
N LYS A 1114 18.81 14.48 -38.88
CA LYS A 1114 18.78 14.11 -40.31
C LYS A 1114 17.35 14.01 -40.86
N GLY A 1115 16.35 14.46 -40.11
CA GLY A 1115 14.97 14.52 -40.57
C GLY A 1115 14.80 15.50 -41.71
N THR A 1116 13.81 15.26 -42.55
CA THR A 1116 13.52 16.04 -43.76
C THR A 1116 12.03 16.27 -43.95
N GLY A 1117 11.65 17.30 -44.72
CA GLY A 1117 10.25 17.66 -44.96
C GLY A 1117 9.62 18.46 -43.80
N VAL A 1118 8.32 18.75 -43.90
CA VAL A 1118 7.59 19.72 -43.06
C VAL A 1118 7.64 19.41 -41.55
N THR A 1119 7.74 18.14 -41.18
CA THR A 1119 7.84 17.66 -39.80
C THR A 1119 9.27 17.31 -39.36
N GLY A 1120 10.24 17.26 -40.28
CA GLY A 1120 11.57 16.72 -39.98
C GLY A 1120 12.51 17.70 -39.28
N GLY A 1121 13.49 17.18 -38.54
CA GLY A 1121 14.65 17.95 -38.07
C GLY A 1121 14.46 18.79 -36.80
N LYS A 1122 13.22 19.04 -36.37
CA LYS A 1122 12.89 20.02 -35.32
C LYS A 1122 13.47 19.69 -33.94
N GLY A 1123 13.64 18.40 -33.60
CA GLY A 1123 14.30 17.95 -32.37
C GLY A 1123 15.84 17.98 -32.42
N ASN A 1124 16.43 18.15 -33.62
CA ASN A 1124 17.86 18.27 -33.91
C ASN A 1124 18.79 17.27 -33.18
N LEU A 1125 18.32 16.05 -32.89
CA LEU A 1125 19.11 15.09 -32.12
C LEU A 1125 20.10 14.34 -33.02
N ARG A 1126 21.39 14.66 -32.88
CA ARG A 1126 22.47 14.05 -33.66
C ARG A 1126 22.62 12.57 -33.35
N GLY A 1127 22.68 11.75 -34.40
CA GLY A 1127 22.85 10.30 -34.29
C GLY A 1127 21.56 9.51 -34.00
N PHE A 1128 20.44 10.20 -33.73
CA PHE A 1128 19.11 9.58 -33.67
C PHE A 1128 18.66 9.18 -35.08
N PRO A 1129 18.03 7.99 -35.27
CA PRO A 1129 17.60 7.55 -36.59
C PRO A 1129 16.48 8.43 -37.15
N ALA A 1130 16.54 8.82 -38.43
CA ALA A 1130 15.47 9.55 -39.10
C ALA A 1130 14.35 8.65 -39.65
N LYS A 1131 14.56 7.32 -39.65
CA LYS A 1131 13.60 6.26 -39.99
C LYS A 1131 13.95 5.01 -39.20
N LEU A 1132 12.94 4.24 -38.78
CA LEU A 1132 13.11 2.90 -38.20
C LEU A 1132 12.61 1.85 -39.22
N ARG A 1133 13.31 0.72 -39.37
CA ARG A 1133 12.95 -0.31 -40.36
C ARG A 1133 12.63 -1.66 -39.75
N THR A 1134 13.01 -1.88 -38.49
CA THR A 1134 12.90 -3.17 -37.82
C THR A 1134 12.42 -3.03 -36.38
N ARG A 1135 11.81 -4.10 -35.86
CA ARG A 1135 11.41 -4.16 -34.46
C ARG A 1135 12.59 -4.08 -33.49
N SER A 1136 13.78 -4.55 -33.88
CA SER A 1136 14.98 -4.40 -33.04
C SER A 1136 15.33 -2.93 -32.86
N GLU A 1137 15.40 -2.15 -33.95
CA GLU A 1137 15.72 -0.71 -33.86
C GLU A 1137 14.67 0.05 -33.04
N LEU A 1138 13.39 -0.34 -33.13
CA LEU A 1138 12.33 0.22 -32.28
C LEU A 1138 12.51 -0.15 -30.80
N ILE A 1139 12.72 -1.44 -30.49
CA ILE A 1139 12.96 -1.92 -29.13
C ILE A 1139 14.18 -1.23 -28.52
N ASP A 1140 15.30 -1.14 -29.26
CA ASP A 1140 16.52 -0.45 -28.84
C ASP A 1140 16.25 1.03 -28.53
N THR A 1141 15.50 1.70 -29.40
CA THR A 1141 15.15 3.13 -29.24
C THR A 1141 14.28 3.36 -28.01
N ILE A 1142 13.18 2.62 -27.84
CA ILE A 1142 12.27 2.78 -26.69
C ILE A 1142 12.94 2.36 -25.38
N THR A 1143 13.72 1.27 -25.38
CA THR A 1143 14.53 0.85 -24.22
C THR A 1143 15.48 1.96 -23.78
N GLN A 1144 16.16 2.61 -24.73
CA GLN A 1144 17.07 3.71 -24.43
C GLN A 1144 16.33 4.97 -23.93
N MET A 1145 15.15 5.28 -24.47
CA MET A 1145 14.32 6.39 -23.98
C MET A 1145 13.90 6.17 -22.51
N ILE A 1146 13.35 4.99 -22.20
CA ILE A 1146 12.95 4.61 -20.82
C ILE A 1146 14.16 4.61 -19.89
N TRP A 1147 15.29 4.01 -20.30
CA TRP A 1147 16.53 4.08 -19.52
C TRP A 1147 16.94 5.53 -19.23
N THR A 1148 16.85 6.43 -20.21
CA THR A 1148 17.28 7.83 -20.06
C THR A 1148 16.38 8.62 -19.11
N MET A 1149 15.06 8.44 -19.20
CA MET A 1149 14.08 9.20 -18.40
C MET A 1149 13.89 8.64 -16.99
N SER A 1150 14.02 7.32 -16.81
CA SER A 1150 13.93 6.64 -15.52
C SER A 1150 15.32 6.46 -14.90
N ALA A 1151 16.05 5.41 -15.29
CA ALA A 1151 17.27 4.96 -14.61
C ALA A 1151 18.41 5.98 -14.63
N GLN A 1152 18.71 6.55 -15.79
CA GLN A 1152 19.79 7.51 -15.98
C GLN A 1152 19.56 8.82 -15.22
N HIS A 1153 18.30 9.27 -15.16
CA HIS A 1153 17.89 10.39 -14.33
C HIS A 1153 18.08 10.07 -12.83
N CYS A 1154 17.59 8.91 -12.39
CA CYS A 1154 17.68 8.49 -10.98
C CYS A 1154 19.11 8.54 -10.44
N VAL A 1155 20.07 7.98 -11.19
CA VAL A 1155 21.47 7.83 -10.76
C VAL A 1155 22.26 9.13 -10.71
N VAL A 1156 21.85 10.18 -11.42
CA VAL A 1156 22.57 11.46 -11.48
C VAL A 1156 21.91 12.55 -10.64
N ASN A 1157 20.61 12.39 -10.33
CA ASN A 1157 19.85 13.34 -9.53
C ASN A 1157 19.75 12.92 -8.06
N TYR A 1158 19.19 11.75 -7.75
CA TYR A 1158 18.85 11.39 -6.36
C TYR A 1158 20.03 11.28 -5.37
N PRO A 1159 21.26 10.87 -5.78
CA PRO A 1159 22.41 10.88 -4.88
C PRO A 1159 22.85 12.28 -4.42
N LEU A 1160 22.41 13.35 -5.11
CA LEU A 1160 22.72 14.73 -4.67
C LEU A 1160 22.23 14.97 -3.25
N SER A 1161 21.03 14.47 -2.90
CA SER A 1161 20.44 14.63 -1.57
C SER A 1161 21.31 14.05 -0.46
N ASP A 1162 22.16 13.07 -0.76
CA ASP A 1162 23.15 12.50 0.15
C ASP A 1162 24.45 13.29 0.09
N TYR A 1163 25.16 13.18 -1.04
CA TYR A 1163 26.56 13.56 -1.13
C TYR A 1163 26.78 15.07 -1.37
N THR A 1164 25.86 15.74 -2.08
CA THR A 1164 25.98 17.17 -2.42
C THR A 1164 25.21 18.07 -1.46
N ALA A 1165 24.25 17.53 -0.72
CA ALA A 1165 23.65 18.21 0.43
C ALA A 1165 24.69 18.40 1.55
N TYR A 1166 25.56 17.40 1.78
CA TYR A 1166 26.65 17.51 2.74
C TYR A 1166 27.83 18.30 2.15
N VAL A 1167 27.74 19.63 2.32
CA VAL A 1167 28.67 20.61 1.74
C VAL A 1167 30.16 20.28 1.88
N PRO A 1168 30.70 19.74 3.00
CA PRO A 1168 32.12 19.40 3.06
C PRO A 1168 32.56 18.35 2.01
N ASN A 1169 31.72 17.34 1.73
CA ASN A 1169 32.03 16.28 0.77
C ASN A 1169 32.03 16.78 -0.68
N ILE A 1170 31.03 17.57 -1.07
CA ILE A 1170 30.94 18.16 -2.42
C ILE A 1170 30.53 19.64 -2.31
N PRO A 1171 31.47 20.56 -2.00
CA PRO A 1171 31.16 21.98 -1.93
C PRO A 1171 31.10 22.58 -3.34
N LEU A 1172 30.06 23.36 -3.61
CA LEU A 1172 29.87 23.96 -4.94
C LEU A 1172 30.69 25.26 -5.15
N LYS A 1173 31.27 25.84 -4.09
CA LYS A 1173 32.33 26.87 -4.12
C LYS A 1173 33.45 26.55 -3.12
N ILE A 1174 34.66 27.03 -3.37
CA ILE A 1174 35.85 26.86 -2.52
C ILE A 1174 36.46 28.26 -2.31
N TYR A 1175 37.10 28.50 -1.16
CA TYR A 1175 37.67 29.79 -0.79
C TYR A 1175 39.13 29.71 -0.36
N ASP A 1176 39.88 30.76 -0.69
CA ASP A 1176 41.01 31.21 0.11
C ASP A 1176 40.50 32.11 1.24
N ASP A 1177 41.13 31.98 2.41
CA ASP A 1177 40.77 32.69 3.63
C ASP A 1177 42.08 33.04 4.35
N ASP A 1178 42.40 34.32 4.49
CA ASP A 1178 43.71 34.79 4.98
C ASP A 1178 43.96 34.49 6.47
N ARG A 1179 42.91 34.09 7.19
CA ARG A 1179 42.93 33.72 8.62
C ARG A 1179 43.47 32.31 8.86
N VAL A 1180 43.74 31.54 7.80
CA VAL A 1180 44.37 30.21 7.86
C VAL A 1180 45.51 30.08 6.85
N PRO A 1181 46.56 29.28 7.14
CA PRO A 1181 47.67 29.10 6.19
C PRO A 1181 47.22 28.59 4.81
N ASN A 1182 47.97 28.98 3.77
CA ASN A 1182 47.66 28.62 2.37
C ASN A 1182 47.71 27.11 2.08
N ASN A 1183 48.40 26.35 2.91
CA ASN A 1183 48.58 24.90 2.81
C ASN A 1183 47.71 24.09 3.79
N THR A 1184 46.79 24.73 4.53
CA THR A 1184 45.97 24.09 5.58
C THR A 1184 44.52 23.96 5.14
N PHE A 1185 43.91 22.80 5.39
CA PHE A 1185 42.49 22.55 5.20
C PHE A 1185 41.73 23.04 6.45
N SER A 1186 40.68 23.83 6.22
CA SER A 1186 39.85 24.39 7.29
C SER A 1186 38.45 24.62 6.74
N SER A 1187 37.44 24.58 7.62
CA SER A 1187 36.07 24.94 7.22
C SER A 1187 35.92 26.41 6.82
N ALA A 1188 36.91 27.25 7.13
CA ALA A 1188 37.07 28.60 6.57
C ALA A 1188 37.19 28.62 5.04
N ARG A 1189 37.64 27.52 4.41
CA ARG A 1189 37.78 27.36 2.95
C ARG A 1189 36.52 26.79 2.26
N LEU A 1190 35.51 26.39 3.03
CA LEU A 1190 34.24 25.86 2.54
C LEU A 1190 33.18 26.99 2.39
N PRO A 1191 32.06 26.78 1.67
CA PRO A 1191 30.97 27.76 1.59
C PRO A 1191 30.50 28.25 2.96
N ASP A 1192 30.12 29.53 3.05
CA ASP A 1192 29.62 30.08 4.31
C ASP A 1192 28.24 29.51 4.69
N ARG A 1193 27.69 29.91 5.85
CA ARG A 1193 26.39 29.41 6.33
C ARG A 1193 25.24 29.68 5.36
N PHE A 1194 25.22 30.85 4.71
CA PHE A 1194 24.19 31.20 3.72
C PHE A 1194 24.32 30.34 2.46
N GLN A 1195 25.54 30.25 1.91
CA GLN A 1195 25.82 29.46 0.71
C GLN A 1195 25.59 27.97 0.94
N SER A 1196 25.99 27.45 2.10
CA SER A 1196 25.77 26.06 2.52
C SER A 1196 24.28 25.70 2.60
N LEU A 1197 23.49 26.56 3.22
CA LEU A 1197 22.03 26.39 3.30
C LEU A 1197 21.35 26.56 1.93
N LEU A 1198 21.85 27.45 1.08
CA LEU A 1198 21.37 27.61 -0.29
C LEU A 1198 21.70 26.39 -1.15
N GLN A 1199 22.91 25.82 -1.03
CA GLN A 1199 23.34 24.60 -1.71
C GLN A 1199 22.42 23.44 -1.33
N MET A 1200 22.32 23.15 -0.04
CA MET A 1200 21.48 22.08 0.50
C MET A 1200 20.01 22.29 0.12
N SER A 1201 19.47 23.51 0.20
CA SER A 1201 18.10 23.84 -0.19
C SER A 1201 17.78 23.46 -1.64
N ASN A 1202 18.62 23.89 -2.59
CA ASN A 1202 18.41 23.62 -4.01
C ASN A 1202 18.57 22.12 -4.31
N VAL A 1203 19.62 21.50 -3.77
CA VAL A 1203 19.86 20.07 -3.89
C VAL A 1203 18.65 19.26 -3.38
N MET A 1204 18.18 19.51 -2.16
CA MET A 1204 17.03 18.79 -1.60
C MET A 1204 15.75 19.00 -2.42
N THR A 1205 15.50 20.23 -2.88
CA THR A 1205 14.32 20.54 -3.71
C THR A 1205 14.31 19.68 -4.98
N LEU A 1206 15.46 19.54 -5.63
CA LEU A 1206 15.59 18.85 -6.93
C LEU A 1206 15.74 17.32 -6.81
N SER A 1207 16.24 16.80 -5.69
CA SER A 1207 16.71 15.41 -5.58
C SER A 1207 16.04 14.57 -4.49
N THR A 1208 14.81 14.93 -4.10
CA THR A 1208 14.04 14.15 -3.11
C THR A 1208 12.62 13.79 -3.55
N PHE A 1209 12.09 14.44 -4.59
CA PHE A 1209 10.74 14.21 -5.08
C PHE A 1209 10.64 12.94 -5.93
N ARG A 1210 9.73 12.04 -5.57
CA ARG A 1210 9.30 10.88 -6.35
C ARG A 1210 7.79 10.73 -6.23
N TYR A 1211 7.10 10.61 -7.35
CA TYR A 1211 5.66 10.45 -7.45
C TYR A 1211 5.23 8.99 -7.65
N ASP A 1212 6.03 8.22 -8.37
CA ASP A 1212 5.72 6.87 -8.83
C ASP A 1212 6.96 5.95 -8.80
N ARG A 1213 6.79 4.70 -9.23
CA ARG A 1213 7.81 3.63 -9.31
C ARG A 1213 7.80 2.98 -10.69
N LEU A 1214 8.94 2.44 -11.13
CA LEU A 1214 9.10 1.90 -12.48
C LEU A 1214 8.08 0.79 -12.76
N PHE A 1215 7.22 1.01 -13.75
CA PHE A 1215 6.13 0.15 -14.23
C PHE A 1215 4.90 -0.01 -13.30
N ASP A 1216 4.76 0.82 -12.26
CA ASP A 1216 3.60 0.79 -11.35
C ASP A 1216 2.26 1.21 -12.01
N TYR A 1217 2.31 1.87 -13.16
CA TYR A 1217 1.16 2.42 -13.89
C TYR A 1217 0.38 1.39 -14.73
N GLY A 1218 0.64 0.09 -14.56
CA GLY A 1218 0.01 -0.99 -15.31
C GLY A 1218 -1.53 -1.00 -15.24
N GLU A 1219 -2.12 -0.54 -14.13
CA GLU A 1219 -3.58 -0.43 -14.00
C GLU A 1219 -4.21 0.69 -14.85
N HIS A 1220 -3.42 1.65 -15.33
CA HIS A 1220 -3.88 2.82 -16.06
C HIS A 1220 -3.75 2.71 -17.60
N LEU A 1221 -3.33 1.57 -18.13
CA LEU A 1221 -3.33 1.33 -19.58
C LEU A 1221 -4.74 0.97 -20.06
N ASP A 1222 -5.10 1.38 -21.26
CA ASP A 1222 -6.40 1.08 -21.86
C ASP A 1222 -6.44 -0.39 -22.35
N ASP A 1223 -5.37 -0.91 -22.97
CA ASP A 1223 -5.32 -2.31 -23.45
C ASP A 1223 -5.01 -3.32 -22.31
N PRO A 1224 -5.91 -4.27 -21.99
CA PRO A 1224 -5.67 -5.30 -20.97
C PRO A 1224 -4.45 -6.20 -21.19
N LYS A 1225 -4.05 -6.46 -22.44
CA LYS A 1225 -2.84 -7.26 -22.76
C LYS A 1225 -1.58 -6.49 -22.39
N ALA A 1226 -1.58 -5.19 -22.66
CA ALA A 1226 -0.51 -4.30 -22.23
C ALA A 1226 -0.42 -4.20 -20.70
N ARG A 1227 -1.56 -4.13 -19.99
CA ARG A 1227 -1.57 -4.23 -18.51
C ARG A 1227 -0.90 -5.50 -18.03
N GLN A 1228 -1.22 -6.64 -18.63
CA GLN A 1228 -0.66 -7.94 -18.24
C GLN A 1228 0.87 -7.99 -18.45
N VAL A 1229 1.38 -7.36 -19.50
CA VAL A 1229 2.84 -7.21 -19.71
C VAL A 1229 3.44 -6.36 -18.59
N LEU A 1230 2.93 -5.14 -18.34
CA LEU A 1230 3.49 -4.28 -17.28
C LEU A 1230 3.38 -4.91 -15.90
N TYR A 1231 2.26 -5.51 -15.52
CA TYR A 1231 2.13 -6.20 -14.24
C TYR A 1231 3.15 -7.33 -14.07
N ARG A 1232 3.47 -8.08 -15.14
CA ARG A 1232 4.51 -9.11 -15.08
C ARG A 1232 5.88 -8.51 -14.85
N TYR A 1233 6.27 -7.46 -15.59
CA TYR A 1233 7.60 -6.86 -15.41
C TYR A 1233 7.71 -6.02 -14.13
N PHE A 1234 6.61 -5.46 -13.63
CA PHE A 1234 6.52 -4.88 -12.29
C PHE A 1234 6.72 -5.94 -11.21
N SER A 1235 6.07 -7.10 -11.32
CA SER A 1235 6.30 -8.28 -10.46
C SER A 1235 7.75 -8.79 -10.55
N VAL A 1236 8.36 -8.85 -11.74
CA VAL A 1236 9.80 -9.17 -11.88
C VAL A 1236 10.68 -8.15 -11.15
N LEU A 1237 10.35 -6.85 -11.25
CA LEU A 1237 11.06 -5.81 -10.52
C LEU A 1237 10.94 -5.99 -9.00
N THR A 1238 9.74 -6.18 -8.46
CA THR A 1238 9.50 -6.23 -7.00
C THR A 1238 9.83 -7.58 -6.34
N GLU A 1239 9.58 -8.70 -7.02
CA GLU A 1239 9.72 -10.05 -6.43
C GLU A 1239 11.08 -10.70 -6.70
N GLN A 1240 11.83 -10.25 -7.73
CA GLN A 1240 13.10 -10.88 -8.13
C GLN A 1240 14.27 -9.90 -8.13
N VAL A 1241 14.11 -8.74 -8.77
CA VAL A 1241 15.20 -7.78 -8.96
C VAL A 1241 15.47 -7.00 -7.68
N GLU A 1242 14.42 -6.53 -7.01
CA GLU A 1242 14.53 -5.76 -5.76
C GLU A 1242 15.22 -6.57 -4.65
N PRO A 1243 14.84 -7.83 -4.34
CA PRO A 1243 15.58 -8.67 -3.38
C PRO A 1243 17.05 -8.92 -3.76
N LEU A 1244 17.34 -9.10 -5.06
CA LEU A 1244 18.71 -9.28 -5.56
C LEU A 1244 19.57 -8.02 -5.33
N LEU A 1245 19.03 -6.85 -5.62
CA LEU A 1245 19.73 -5.58 -5.47
C LEU A 1245 19.83 -5.14 -4.00
N ASP A 1246 18.82 -5.45 -3.18
CA ASP A 1246 18.88 -5.30 -1.72
C ASP A 1246 20.05 -6.10 -1.13
N GLU A 1247 20.18 -7.38 -1.51
CA GLU A 1247 21.27 -8.21 -0.99
C GLU A 1247 22.63 -7.75 -1.49
N ARG A 1248 22.77 -7.31 -2.76
CA ARG A 1248 24.00 -6.67 -3.24
C ARG A 1248 24.36 -5.41 -2.46
N ASN A 1249 23.37 -4.61 -2.03
CA ASN A 1249 23.62 -3.43 -1.21
C ASN A 1249 24.03 -3.80 0.23
N LYS A 1250 23.46 -4.87 0.81
CA LYS A 1250 23.92 -5.43 2.09
C LYS A 1250 25.33 -6.01 1.98
N GLU A 1251 25.65 -6.76 0.91
CA GLU A 1251 26.99 -7.27 0.60
C GLU A 1251 28.02 -6.14 0.55
N ARG A 1252 27.74 -5.06 -0.18
CA ARG A 1252 28.64 -3.89 -0.27
C ARG A 1252 28.90 -3.26 1.09
N LEU A 1253 27.85 -3.06 1.89
CA LEU A 1253 27.98 -2.50 3.24
C LEU A 1253 28.82 -3.41 4.14
N ARG A 1254 28.65 -4.74 4.05
CA ARG A 1254 29.48 -5.74 4.77
C ARG A 1254 30.94 -5.74 4.30
N ASP A 1255 31.17 -5.62 2.98
CA ASP A 1255 32.51 -5.51 2.37
C ASP A 1255 33.17 -4.13 2.64
N GLY A 1256 32.46 -3.17 3.25
CA GLY A 1256 32.95 -1.82 3.59
C GLY A 1256 32.90 -0.79 2.46
N HIS A 1257 32.23 -1.15 1.36
CA HIS A 1257 32.03 -0.32 0.17
C HIS A 1257 30.77 0.55 0.30
N LEU A 1258 30.73 1.66 -0.46
CA LEU A 1258 29.50 2.44 -0.63
C LEU A 1258 28.37 1.56 -1.21
N THR A 1259 27.16 1.76 -0.71
CA THR A 1259 25.95 1.12 -1.29
C THR A 1259 25.39 1.97 -2.43
N TYR A 1260 24.49 1.38 -3.21
CA TYR A 1260 23.89 2.04 -4.37
C TYR A 1260 22.37 1.81 -4.42
N PRO A 1261 21.61 2.41 -3.48
CA PRO A 1261 20.16 2.22 -3.38
C PRO A 1261 19.36 2.88 -4.51
N TYR A 1262 19.97 3.80 -5.27
CA TYR A 1262 19.32 4.62 -6.29
C TYR A 1262 18.88 3.86 -7.55
N LEU A 1263 19.21 2.57 -7.65
CA LEU A 1263 18.74 1.63 -8.68
C LEU A 1263 17.82 0.52 -8.13
N LEU A 1264 17.40 0.59 -6.86
CA LEU A 1264 16.35 -0.30 -6.35
C LEU A 1264 15.00 0.13 -6.95
N PRO A 1265 14.18 -0.81 -7.49
CA PRO A 1265 12.93 -0.47 -8.16
C PRO A 1265 11.99 0.44 -7.36
N ARG A 1266 11.86 0.23 -6.04
CA ARG A 1266 11.09 1.09 -5.13
C ARG A 1266 11.49 2.57 -5.08
N TRP A 1267 12.70 2.93 -5.52
CA TRP A 1267 13.21 4.31 -5.55
C TRP A 1267 13.30 4.92 -6.96
N MET A 1268 12.90 4.18 -7.99
CA MET A 1268 13.03 4.58 -9.38
C MET A 1268 11.68 5.02 -9.98
N PRO A 1269 11.39 6.31 -10.16
CA PRO A 1269 10.22 6.77 -10.90
C PRO A 1269 10.21 6.36 -12.37
N ASN A 1270 9.03 6.45 -12.97
CA ASN A 1270 8.84 6.22 -14.41
C ASN A 1270 9.47 7.32 -15.26
N GLY A 1271 9.40 8.58 -14.82
CA GLY A 1271 9.88 9.74 -15.60
C GLY A 1271 10.81 10.67 -14.83
N ILE A 1272 11.16 11.77 -15.47
CA ILE A 1272 12.02 12.82 -14.90
C ILE A 1272 11.25 13.61 -13.85
N GLN A 1273 11.59 13.39 -12.58
CA GLN A 1273 10.92 13.98 -11.42
C GLN A 1273 11.96 14.66 -10.51
N SER A 1274 12.01 15.99 -10.61
CA SER A 1274 12.97 16.89 -9.96
C SER A 1274 12.36 18.26 -9.77
#